data_AF-A0A084G5I1-F1
#
_entry.id   AF-A0A084G5I1-F1
#
_cell.length_a   1.000
_cell.length_b   1.000
_cell.length_c   1.000
_cell.angle_alpha   90.00
_cell.angle_beta   90.00
_cell.angle_gamma   90.00
#
_symmetry.space_group_name_H-M   'P 1'
#
loop_
_entity.id
_entity.type
_entity.pdbx_description
1 polymer ?
#
loop_
_entity_poly.entity_id
_entity_poly.type
_entity_poly.pdbx_seq_one_letter_code
_entity_poly.pdbx_strand_id
1 'polypeptide(L)'
;MRRVVVTGLGAVTPLAVGMRTTWKRVLAGESGITSVLTERPPASQWKGIPSTVAGLVPLDKGKGAEHEWRPSEWLSAVEQDKMPRHTQYAVAVSEMALKDADWAATTEKEKAMSGISMGSGIGDLDHLYTTSLGYNQDGYRKLSPFFVPKILLNMAAGHVSMKYGLQGPTRCITTACATGADSIGDAFTTIRLGRANVMVAGGTESCIHPLALAGFGKARSLSTAYNDNPTASCRPFDRDRDGFVISEGAAALVLEELEHAKRRGAHIYAEIKGWGSTADAHHITAPRSDGNGAFRAMAEALREAGVKPSEVDYINAHATGTRVGDAAEILAIKELMKDVDESAVTVSSTKGATGHLLGASGALEALLTVLSIHERVVPPTLNLDHPDVGGIKFNLVPNKSQKKEKLDVAVSNSFGFGGVNSSLPQFSKLNFIYTAVSEAAKRTLRRPTEAMSRARDGTPSGVAGPSTPTEHPSAATGSSAKTSDFSRSPIENLKESVAQWGDSAAHRSDDDDDEGSEHELLLDPLGQGPGGKSSVDLDSEEGIALKAGDEDEEQEDSPYAEVRAAVHNYDQDLPCNTVRAWVIGLSLVVVGASMNTLFSLRQPSIGIGPLIAQIVAWPLGHGWARVMPGKEFNTFGIKWSLNPGPFNVKEHGVIVVMASVSFSVAYATDIILAQLVFYKQNFGIPFQLMLTISTQSLGYGIAGIMRKFLVYPASMIWPGTLVSVTLMNAMYEERDRPDPRVLGGNMPRYRWFGYVTLAAFLYYFIPGYFAQFLSVFAFPTWLAPDNVIVNQLFGGITGLSILPMTFDWTQVAGFVGSPLIPPWHAIANTLIGVVLFFVVTASLFHYTGVWYAEYLPMSDAGTYDNTGAKYNSSRILTPEFTLDEKAYAEYSPLFISTTFAISYGLSFAAIASLVVYTYLHNGDRIWRQYRNSTNEKPDVHMKMMRKYPEAPGWWYMSLFVAMLAMGFYTITAYQTNLAWWAFLLAVFISFGFSLPIGIIQAITNNQIGLNVLTEFIYGYIQPGRPLALMIFKTFGYITMSQALNFISDLKFGHYMKIPPRTMFLAQVVSTTLSCFIQIMVLNGALSSIDGVCTLEQPERFTCPGGRVFFAASVIWGLIGPARMFSPGQVYSGLFFFFGLGAIVPIIIYYASKRWPTSPIKHLMAPLIFGGAGMIPPASPLNYLTWGMVGYLFQHHIRSRYFNWWRRLNFLTSSGLDLGLALATLVIFFAFTLNNIDPPSWWGNDIVRTTLDYKGGAVQAKVPEGQTFGPESW
;
A
#
# COMPACT_ATOMS: atom_id res chain seq x y z
N MET A 1 16.75 -26.53 -3.65
CA MET A 1 16.38 -26.31 -2.23
C MET A 1 17.45 -26.90 -1.34
N ARG A 2 17.65 -26.38 -0.12
CA ARG A 2 18.42 -27.11 0.91
C ARG A 2 17.63 -28.32 1.43
N ARG A 3 18.23 -29.14 2.30
CA ARG A 3 17.58 -30.26 3.02
C ARG A 3 17.47 -29.91 4.51
N VAL A 4 16.42 -30.38 5.20
CA VAL A 4 16.09 -29.98 6.57
C VAL A 4 15.92 -31.19 7.47
N VAL A 5 16.70 -31.25 8.54
CA VAL A 5 16.68 -32.34 9.52
C VAL A 5 16.23 -31.84 10.88
N VAL A 6 15.62 -32.74 11.65
CA VAL A 6 15.28 -32.49 13.07
C VAL A 6 16.47 -32.93 13.92
N THR A 7 17.06 -32.01 14.68
CA THR A 7 18.26 -32.27 15.48
C THR A 7 18.04 -32.25 17.00
N GLY A 8 16.96 -31.64 17.50
CA GLY A 8 16.56 -31.71 18.91
C GLY A 8 15.06 -31.54 19.14
N LEU A 9 14.56 -32.03 20.28
CA LEU A 9 13.13 -32.13 20.60
C LEU A 9 12.81 -31.71 22.05
N GLY A 10 11.74 -30.94 22.25
CA GLY A 10 11.27 -30.49 23.56
C GLY A 10 9.74 -30.50 23.68
N ALA A 11 9.21 -30.87 24.85
CA ALA A 11 7.76 -30.97 25.06
C ALA A 11 7.34 -30.75 26.52
N VAL A 12 6.22 -30.05 26.71
CA VAL A 12 5.48 -29.88 27.97
C VAL A 12 4.04 -30.29 27.67
N THR A 13 3.55 -31.37 28.27
CA THR A 13 2.26 -31.97 27.91
C THR A 13 1.42 -32.33 29.13
N PRO A 14 0.12 -32.64 28.96
CA PRO A 14 -0.72 -33.20 30.01
C PRO A 14 -0.23 -34.53 30.60
N LEU A 15 0.68 -35.23 29.90
CA LEU A 15 1.30 -36.46 30.42
C LEU A 15 2.56 -36.17 31.26
N ALA A 16 3.39 -35.20 30.85
CA ALA A 16 4.66 -34.90 31.51
C ALA A 16 5.30 -33.59 31.01
N VAL A 17 6.11 -32.98 31.87
CA VAL A 17 7.21 -32.10 31.47
C VAL A 17 8.41 -32.96 31.02
N GLY A 18 8.77 -32.84 29.74
CA GLY A 18 9.86 -33.58 29.11
C GLY A 18 9.39 -34.58 28.04
N MET A 19 10.03 -34.51 26.86
CA MET A 19 9.73 -35.35 25.69
C MET A 19 9.84 -36.85 25.98
N ARG A 20 10.91 -37.30 26.64
CA ARG A 20 11.17 -38.74 26.87
C ARG A 20 10.11 -39.40 27.77
N THR A 21 9.68 -38.71 28.81
CA THR A 21 8.62 -39.20 29.71
C THR A 21 7.25 -39.13 29.02
N THR A 22 6.96 -38.05 28.28
CA THR A 22 5.76 -37.96 27.43
C THR A 22 5.67 -39.15 26.48
N TRP A 23 6.72 -39.44 25.72
CA TRP A 23 6.77 -40.54 24.76
C TRP A 23 6.53 -41.91 25.41
N LYS A 24 7.21 -42.19 26.54
CA LYS A 24 7.01 -43.42 27.31
C LYS A 24 5.54 -43.59 27.76
N ARG A 25 4.92 -42.50 28.24
CA ARG A 25 3.51 -42.50 28.69
C ARG A 25 2.53 -42.73 27.54
N VAL A 26 2.76 -42.06 26.38
CA VAL A 26 1.97 -42.28 25.14
C VAL A 26 2.06 -43.75 24.69
N LEU A 27 3.26 -44.33 24.65
CA LEU A 27 3.43 -45.74 24.23
C LEU A 27 2.84 -46.75 25.21
N ALA A 28 2.81 -46.43 26.50
CA ALA A 28 2.16 -47.21 27.56
C ALA A 28 0.63 -47.12 27.54
N GLY A 29 0.06 -46.15 26.82
CA GLY A 29 -1.38 -45.88 26.77
C GLY A 29 -1.91 -45.13 27.99
N GLU A 30 -1.06 -44.37 28.68
CA GLU A 30 -1.50 -43.42 29.72
C GLU A 30 -2.22 -42.22 29.07
N SER A 31 -3.21 -41.64 29.77
CA SER A 31 -3.91 -40.42 29.33
C SER A 31 -3.76 -39.31 30.37
N GLY A 32 -3.41 -38.10 29.90
CA GLY A 32 -3.28 -36.89 30.70
C GLY A 32 -4.60 -36.11 30.85
N ILE A 33 -5.72 -36.68 30.41
CA ILE A 33 -7.04 -36.06 30.52
C ILE A 33 -7.62 -36.30 31.92
N THR A 34 -8.02 -35.21 32.57
CA THR A 34 -8.53 -35.18 33.95
C THR A 34 -9.72 -34.22 34.07
N SER A 35 -10.36 -34.15 35.24
CA SER A 35 -11.45 -33.20 35.48
C SER A 35 -10.95 -31.85 35.97
N VAL A 36 -11.46 -30.77 35.38
CA VAL A 36 -11.20 -29.41 35.87
C VAL A 36 -11.87 -29.13 37.22
N LEU A 37 -12.87 -29.92 37.62
CA LEU A 37 -13.56 -29.78 38.91
C LEU A 37 -12.64 -30.11 40.09
N THR A 38 -11.74 -31.08 39.93
CA THR A 38 -10.78 -31.51 40.96
C THR A 38 -9.45 -30.78 40.85
N GLU A 39 -8.97 -30.52 39.64
CA GLU A 39 -7.62 -30.00 39.40
C GLU A 39 -7.53 -28.47 39.22
N ARG A 40 -8.66 -27.79 38.93
CA ARG A 40 -8.72 -26.33 38.78
C ARG A 40 -9.79 -25.73 39.71
N PRO A 41 -9.54 -25.67 41.04
CA PRO A 41 -10.46 -25.05 41.99
C PRO A 41 -10.59 -23.52 41.78
N PRO A 42 -11.69 -22.90 42.26
CA PRO A 42 -12.83 -23.51 42.95
C PRO A 42 -13.81 -24.16 41.96
N ALA A 43 -14.36 -25.33 42.32
CA ALA A 43 -15.28 -26.08 41.45
C ALA A 43 -16.54 -25.28 41.00
N SER A 44 -16.92 -24.24 41.75
CA SER A 44 -18.03 -23.34 41.43
C SER A 44 -17.86 -22.57 40.11
N GLN A 45 -16.62 -22.32 39.64
CA GLN A 45 -16.37 -21.57 38.40
C GLN A 45 -16.75 -22.35 37.13
N TRP A 46 -16.89 -23.68 37.24
CA TRP A 46 -17.27 -24.58 36.14
C TRP A 46 -18.77 -24.90 36.14
N LYS A 47 -19.56 -24.34 37.07
CA LYS A 47 -20.98 -24.67 37.26
C LYS A 47 -21.81 -24.32 36.01
N GLY A 48 -22.42 -25.34 35.41
CA GLY A 48 -23.29 -25.19 34.23
C GLY A 48 -22.56 -25.24 32.89
N ILE A 49 -21.26 -25.54 32.88
CA ILE A 49 -20.50 -25.80 31.65
C ILE A 49 -20.74 -27.27 31.24
N PRO A 50 -21.08 -27.57 29.97
CA PRO A 50 -21.42 -28.94 29.53
C PRO A 50 -20.25 -29.95 29.58
N SER A 51 -19.02 -29.47 29.42
CA SER A 51 -17.80 -30.27 29.47
C SER A 51 -16.96 -29.86 30.68
N THR A 52 -16.51 -30.81 31.48
CA THR A 52 -15.70 -30.58 32.69
C THR A 52 -14.40 -31.40 32.68
N VAL A 53 -13.94 -31.76 31.48
CA VAL A 53 -12.72 -32.54 31.24
C VAL A 53 -11.71 -31.74 30.40
N ALA A 54 -10.42 -31.90 30.70
CA ALA A 54 -9.33 -31.26 29.98
C ALA A 54 -8.02 -32.03 30.14
N GLY A 55 -7.14 -31.93 29.14
CA GLY A 55 -5.72 -32.31 29.29
C GLY A 55 -4.97 -31.19 29.99
N LEU A 56 -4.59 -31.41 31.25
CA LEU A 56 -3.90 -30.42 32.08
C LEU A 56 -2.43 -30.77 32.24
N VAL A 57 -1.53 -29.83 31.98
CA VAL A 57 -0.11 -30.00 32.32
C VAL A 57 0.01 -30.22 33.84
N PRO A 58 0.63 -31.32 34.31
CA PRO A 58 0.70 -31.61 35.74
C PRO A 58 1.50 -30.51 36.45
N LEU A 59 0.94 -29.90 37.50
CA LEU A 59 1.54 -28.78 38.22
C LEU A 59 2.20 -29.27 39.51
N ASP A 60 3.38 -28.76 39.85
CA ASP A 60 4.03 -29.09 41.14
C ASP A 60 3.19 -28.57 42.32
N LYS A 61 2.61 -29.51 43.08
CA LYS A 61 1.81 -29.21 44.28
C LYS A 61 2.69 -29.00 45.53
N GLY A 62 3.89 -28.43 45.35
CA GLY A 62 4.89 -28.18 46.38
C GLY A 62 5.55 -29.46 46.92
N LYS A 63 5.61 -30.52 46.11
CA LYS A 63 6.06 -31.86 46.55
C LYS A 63 7.41 -32.29 46.00
N GLY A 64 7.97 -31.58 45.02
CA GLY A 64 9.29 -31.93 44.49
C GLY A 64 9.28 -33.09 43.47
N ALA A 65 8.11 -33.50 42.95
CA ALA A 65 8.03 -34.65 42.05
C ALA A 65 8.59 -34.33 40.66
N GLU A 66 9.23 -35.34 40.05
CA GLU A 66 9.82 -35.22 38.71
C GLU A 66 8.74 -35.16 37.62
N HIS A 67 9.01 -34.40 36.56
CA HIS A 67 8.13 -34.19 35.40
C HIS A 67 6.82 -33.42 35.66
N GLU A 68 6.66 -32.80 36.83
CA GLU A 68 5.63 -31.78 37.08
C GLU A 68 6.13 -30.38 36.66
N TRP A 69 5.21 -29.47 36.35
CA TRP A 69 5.53 -28.12 35.88
C TRP A 69 5.81 -27.15 37.03
N ARG A 70 7.04 -26.63 37.02
CA ARG A 70 7.55 -25.62 37.93
C ARG A 70 8.24 -24.49 37.13
N PRO A 71 7.64 -23.30 37.01
CA PRO A 71 8.22 -22.19 36.24
C PRO A 71 9.65 -21.78 36.68
N SER A 72 9.98 -21.94 37.97
CA SER A 72 11.30 -21.55 38.52
C SER A 72 12.48 -22.42 38.09
N GLU A 73 12.25 -23.51 37.36
CA GLU A 73 13.32 -24.29 36.72
C GLU A 73 13.79 -23.68 35.40
N TRP A 74 12.95 -22.83 34.78
CA TRP A 74 13.14 -22.30 33.43
C TRP A 74 13.24 -20.77 33.39
N LEU A 75 12.71 -20.09 34.42
CA LEU A 75 12.50 -18.65 34.48
C LEU A 75 12.72 -18.11 35.90
N SER A 76 13.41 -16.99 36.04
CA SER A 76 13.45 -16.22 37.29
C SER A 76 12.06 -15.67 37.67
N ALA A 77 11.85 -15.31 38.94
CA ALA A 77 10.58 -14.72 39.39
C ALA A 77 10.20 -13.43 38.63
N VAL A 78 11.19 -12.66 38.15
CA VAL A 78 10.99 -11.44 37.35
C VAL A 78 10.58 -11.75 35.91
N GLU A 79 11.00 -12.89 35.35
CA GLU A 79 10.54 -13.37 34.04
C GLU A 79 9.13 -13.97 34.13
N GLN A 80 8.82 -14.70 35.21
CA GLN A 80 7.48 -15.24 35.47
C GLN A 80 6.42 -14.13 35.55
N ASP A 81 6.71 -13.00 36.20
CA ASP A 81 5.80 -11.84 36.20
C ASP A 81 5.74 -11.09 34.86
N LYS A 82 6.62 -11.39 33.89
CA LYS A 82 6.58 -10.80 32.54
C LYS A 82 5.86 -11.66 31.51
N MET A 83 5.74 -12.97 31.73
CA MET A 83 5.27 -13.93 30.72
C MET A 83 3.92 -14.58 31.07
N PRO A 84 2.96 -14.69 30.13
CA PRO A 84 1.76 -15.53 30.28
C PRO A 84 2.13 -17.01 30.23
N ARG A 85 1.25 -17.92 30.68
CA ARG A 85 1.58 -19.34 30.87
C ARG A 85 2.04 -20.04 29.58
N HIS A 86 1.42 -19.76 28.43
CA HIS A 86 1.89 -20.31 27.14
C HIS A 86 3.32 -19.84 26.79
N THR A 87 3.67 -18.58 27.01
CA THR A 87 5.04 -18.08 26.78
C THR A 87 6.04 -18.75 27.71
N GLN A 88 5.65 -19.03 28.97
CA GLN A 88 6.51 -19.79 29.89
C GLN A 88 6.75 -21.22 29.38
N TYR A 89 5.71 -21.91 28.87
CA TYR A 89 5.85 -23.22 28.22
C TYR A 89 6.75 -23.14 26.98
N ALA A 90 6.57 -22.15 26.09
CA ALA A 90 7.38 -21.96 24.90
C ALA A 90 8.87 -21.80 25.20
N VAL A 91 9.22 -21.02 26.25
CA VAL A 91 10.62 -20.88 26.70
C VAL A 91 11.18 -22.21 27.19
N ALA A 92 10.43 -22.96 28.00
CA ALA A 92 10.88 -24.26 28.51
C ALA A 92 11.07 -25.31 27.39
N VAL A 93 10.12 -25.46 26.46
CA VAL A 93 10.28 -26.45 25.37
C VAL A 93 11.37 -26.08 24.38
N SER A 94 11.57 -24.78 24.13
CA SER A 94 12.68 -24.31 23.30
C SER A 94 14.03 -24.58 23.98
N GLU A 95 14.11 -24.41 25.30
CA GLU A 95 15.30 -24.75 26.08
C GLU A 95 15.61 -26.26 26.04
N MET A 96 14.60 -27.11 26.19
CA MET A 96 14.74 -28.57 26.02
C MET A 96 15.23 -28.92 24.62
N ALA A 97 14.62 -28.36 23.57
CA ALA A 97 14.94 -28.70 22.19
C ALA A 97 16.35 -28.22 21.80
N LEU A 98 16.78 -27.04 22.24
CA LEU A 98 18.14 -26.52 22.03
C LEU A 98 19.21 -27.35 22.77
N LYS A 99 18.90 -27.82 23.99
CA LYS A 99 19.77 -28.73 24.76
C LYS A 99 19.86 -30.12 24.12
N ASP A 100 18.75 -30.69 23.64
CA ASP A 100 18.71 -31.98 22.94
C ASP A 100 19.41 -31.92 21.56
N ALA A 101 19.42 -30.74 20.92
CA ALA A 101 20.17 -30.48 19.68
C ALA A 101 21.66 -30.20 19.89
N ASP A 102 22.13 -30.01 21.13
CA ASP A 102 23.45 -29.45 21.46
C ASP A 102 23.76 -28.16 20.65
N TRP A 103 22.81 -27.20 20.63
CA TRP A 103 22.92 -25.96 19.87
C TRP A 103 22.82 -24.71 20.73
N ALA A 104 23.84 -23.85 20.61
CA ALA A 104 23.86 -22.49 21.13
C ALA A 104 24.49 -21.57 20.07
N ALA A 105 23.82 -20.46 19.74
CA ALA A 105 24.30 -19.51 18.75
C ALA A 105 25.37 -18.58 19.35
N THR A 106 26.65 -18.98 19.28
CA THR A 106 27.74 -18.28 19.98
C THR A 106 28.24 -17.05 19.26
N THR A 107 28.35 -17.11 17.93
CA THR A 107 28.82 -16.02 17.06
C THR A 107 27.65 -15.25 16.44
N GLU A 108 27.82 -13.97 16.13
CA GLU A 108 26.76 -13.17 15.46
C GLU A 108 26.29 -13.79 14.13
N LYS A 109 27.17 -14.52 13.43
CA LYS A 109 26.80 -15.26 12.22
C LYS A 109 25.90 -16.45 12.49
N GLU A 110 26.09 -17.15 13.61
CA GLU A 110 25.20 -18.23 14.06
C GLU A 110 23.87 -17.66 14.56
N LYS A 111 23.90 -16.53 15.28
CA LYS A 111 22.70 -15.82 15.76
C LYS A 111 21.83 -15.33 14.61
N ALA A 112 22.39 -14.59 13.66
CA ALA A 112 21.68 -14.10 12.47
C ALA A 112 21.17 -15.22 11.54
N MET A 113 21.75 -16.43 11.64
CA MET A 113 21.31 -17.62 10.91
C MET A 113 20.49 -18.61 11.75
N SER A 114 20.17 -18.27 13.01
CA SER A 114 19.31 -19.06 13.91
C SER A 114 18.03 -18.27 14.20
N GLY A 115 16.88 -18.75 13.73
CA GLY A 115 15.58 -18.11 13.95
C GLY A 115 14.61 -18.95 14.80
N ILE A 116 13.36 -18.52 14.84
CA ILE A 116 12.27 -19.23 15.52
C ILE A 116 10.92 -19.03 14.83
N SER A 117 10.12 -20.10 14.71
CA SER A 117 8.70 -20.03 14.37
C SER A 117 7.89 -20.74 15.47
N MET A 118 7.27 -19.96 16.37
CA MET A 118 6.56 -20.48 17.55
C MET A 118 5.14 -19.91 17.57
N GLY A 119 4.18 -20.73 17.17
CA GLY A 119 2.77 -20.33 17.08
C GLY A 119 1.95 -20.52 18.35
N SER A 120 0.77 -19.92 18.38
CA SER A 120 -0.25 -20.16 19.42
C SER A 120 -1.66 -19.94 18.85
N GLY A 121 -2.65 -20.71 19.31
CA GLY A 121 -4.01 -20.62 18.81
C GLY A 121 -4.78 -19.46 19.44
N ILE A 122 -4.82 -19.40 20.77
CA ILE A 122 -5.55 -18.37 21.55
C ILE A 122 -4.80 -17.85 22.79
N GLY A 123 -3.66 -18.44 23.17
CA GLY A 123 -2.77 -17.94 24.21
C GLY A 123 -3.24 -18.25 25.63
N ASP A 124 -3.21 -17.23 26.50
CA ASP A 124 -3.58 -17.31 27.92
C ASP A 124 -4.87 -16.53 28.20
N LEU A 125 -6.00 -17.23 28.04
CA LEU A 125 -7.34 -16.66 28.25
C LEU A 125 -7.62 -16.35 29.72
N ASP A 126 -6.98 -17.06 30.64
CA ASP A 126 -7.07 -16.83 32.10
C ASP A 126 -6.42 -15.49 32.46
N HIS A 127 -5.21 -15.23 31.96
CA HIS A 127 -4.55 -13.93 32.16
C HIS A 127 -5.30 -12.76 31.51
N LEU A 128 -5.83 -12.93 30.30
CA LEU A 128 -6.64 -11.90 29.63
C LEU A 128 -7.92 -11.57 30.42
N TYR A 129 -8.65 -12.60 30.87
CA TYR A 129 -9.89 -12.42 31.63
C TYR A 129 -9.66 -11.80 33.01
N THR A 130 -8.72 -12.34 33.79
CA THR A 130 -8.39 -11.81 35.13
C THR A 130 -7.91 -10.37 35.07
N THR A 131 -7.11 -10.00 34.06
CA THR A 131 -6.67 -8.60 33.86
C THR A 131 -7.84 -7.70 33.46
N SER A 132 -8.78 -8.18 32.63
CA SER A 132 -10.00 -7.42 32.30
C SER A 132 -10.91 -7.20 33.50
N LEU A 133 -11.01 -8.16 34.43
CA LEU A 133 -11.74 -7.98 35.69
C LEU A 133 -11.04 -6.95 36.59
N GLY A 134 -9.72 -7.06 36.77
CA GLY A 134 -8.93 -6.10 37.56
C GLY A 134 -9.03 -4.68 37.02
N TYR A 135 -8.99 -4.49 35.70
CA TYR A 135 -9.22 -3.19 35.07
C TYR A 135 -10.64 -2.64 35.35
N ASN A 136 -11.66 -3.48 35.36
CA ASN A 136 -13.04 -3.06 35.65
C ASN A 136 -13.29 -2.78 37.14
N GLN A 137 -12.51 -3.38 38.05
CA GLN A 137 -12.63 -3.20 39.50
C GLN A 137 -11.79 -2.01 40.01
N ASP A 138 -10.51 -1.97 39.68
CA ASP A 138 -9.55 -0.98 40.19
C ASP A 138 -9.18 0.13 39.19
N GLY A 139 -9.62 0.01 37.93
CA GLY A 139 -9.34 0.96 36.87
C GLY A 139 -7.92 0.90 36.28
N TYR A 140 -7.66 1.80 35.33
CA TYR A 140 -6.42 1.90 34.56
C TYR A 140 -5.12 1.85 35.39
N ARG A 141 -5.12 2.40 36.62
CA ARG A 141 -3.92 2.47 37.48
C ARG A 141 -3.42 1.11 38.00
N LYS A 142 -4.19 0.03 37.85
CA LYS A 142 -3.76 -1.34 38.19
C LYS A 142 -3.40 -2.20 36.97
N LEU A 143 -3.57 -1.69 35.75
CA LEU A 143 -3.17 -2.41 34.55
C LEU A 143 -1.64 -2.54 34.52
N SER A 144 -1.13 -3.77 34.45
CA SER A 144 0.31 -4.01 34.39
C SER A 144 0.91 -3.43 33.11
N PRO A 145 2.09 -2.78 33.13
CA PRO A 145 2.77 -2.35 31.92
C PRO A 145 3.13 -3.52 30.99
N PHE A 146 3.24 -4.73 31.53
CA PHE A 146 3.46 -5.96 30.75
C PHE A 146 2.19 -6.53 30.13
N PHE A 147 1.00 -5.96 30.34
CA PHE A 147 -0.27 -6.47 29.79
C PHE A 147 -0.22 -6.65 28.27
N VAL A 148 0.24 -5.63 27.52
CA VAL A 148 0.30 -5.70 26.06
C VAL A 148 1.28 -6.80 25.59
N PRO A 149 2.54 -6.88 26.07
CA PRO A 149 3.39 -8.05 25.86
C PRO A 149 2.74 -9.40 26.23
N LYS A 150 1.98 -9.48 27.33
CA LYS A 150 1.36 -10.73 27.79
C LYS A 150 0.16 -11.22 26.96
N ILE A 151 -0.45 -10.37 26.12
CA ILE A 151 -1.56 -10.77 25.24
C ILE A 151 -1.15 -10.97 23.77
N LEU A 152 0.09 -10.61 23.41
CA LEU A 152 0.63 -10.74 22.07
C LEU A 152 1.19 -12.16 21.86
N LEU A 153 0.48 -12.99 21.08
CA LEU A 153 0.84 -14.40 20.83
C LEU A 153 2.30 -14.56 20.36
N ASN A 154 2.80 -13.61 19.56
CA ASN A 154 4.18 -13.64 19.05
C ASN A 154 5.26 -13.44 20.12
N MET A 155 4.92 -13.03 21.34
CA MET A 155 5.87 -12.96 22.44
C MET A 155 6.33 -14.35 22.92
N ALA A 156 5.60 -15.42 22.59
CA ALA A 156 6.11 -16.79 22.73
C ALA A 156 7.38 -17.02 21.89
N ALA A 157 7.42 -16.49 20.67
CA ALA A 157 8.62 -16.51 19.82
C ALA A 157 9.66 -15.47 20.29
N GLY A 158 9.20 -14.24 20.57
CA GLY A 158 10.06 -13.11 20.96
C GLY A 158 10.87 -13.36 22.24
N HIS A 159 10.26 -13.92 23.29
CA HIS A 159 10.98 -14.24 24.53
C HIS A 159 12.04 -15.33 24.35
N VAL A 160 11.83 -16.30 23.46
CA VAL A 160 12.84 -17.31 23.13
C VAL A 160 13.97 -16.71 22.29
N SER A 161 13.63 -15.88 21.30
CA SER A 161 14.63 -15.14 20.51
C SER A 161 15.53 -14.28 21.41
N MET A 162 14.94 -13.49 22.31
CA MET A 162 15.69 -12.69 23.29
C MET A 162 16.53 -13.56 24.26
N LYS A 163 16.00 -14.67 24.78
CA LYS A 163 16.72 -15.52 25.76
C LYS A 163 17.94 -16.24 25.17
N TYR A 164 17.92 -16.59 23.89
CA TYR A 164 18.99 -17.37 23.23
C TYR A 164 19.73 -16.60 22.11
N GLY A 165 19.44 -15.32 21.91
CA GLY A 165 20.07 -14.49 20.88
C GLY A 165 19.74 -14.92 19.44
N LEU A 166 18.52 -15.42 19.19
CA LEU A 166 18.11 -15.91 17.87
C LEU A 166 17.69 -14.71 16.98
N GLN A 167 18.69 -14.07 16.36
CA GLN A 167 18.56 -12.90 15.48
C GLN A 167 18.06 -13.26 14.07
N GLY A 168 17.94 -14.55 13.74
CA GLY A 168 17.33 -15.01 12.49
C GLY A 168 15.81 -14.78 12.47
N PRO A 169 15.11 -15.25 11.41
CA PRO A 169 13.67 -15.02 11.24
C PRO A 169 12.86 -15.44 12.47
N THR A 170 12.25 -14.46 13.15
CA THR A 170 11.37 -14.68 14.31
C THR A 170 9.91 -14.53 13.87
N ARG A 171 9.12 -15.60 14.04
CA ARG A 171 7.77 -15.76 13.50
C ARG A 171 6.84 -16.40 14.52
N CYS A 172 5.55 -16.07 14.40
CA CYS A 172 4.46 -16.68 15.14
C CYS A 172 3.29 -16.83 14.18
N ILE A 173 2.90 -18.08 13.92
CA ILE A 173 1.73 -18.41 13.10
C ILE A 173 0.53 -18.61 14.02
N THR A 174 -0.67 -18.36 13.49
CA THR A 174 -1.92 -18.79 14.11
C THR A 174 -2.91 -19.21 13.02
N THR A 175 -3.21 -20.50 13.00
CA THR A 175 -4.10 -21.19 12.04
C THR A 175 -5.00 -22.18 12.81
N ALA A 176 -5.50 -21.70 13.96
CA ALA A 176 -6.22 -22.51 14.95
C ALA A 176 -5.44 -23.80 15.29
N CYS A 177 -6.01 -24.97 15.00
CA CYS A 177 -5.44 -26.27 15.35
C CYS A 177 -4.24 -26.69 14.46
N ALA A 178 -4.06 -26.06 13.30
CA ALA A 178 -2.94 -26.32 12.39
C ALA A 178 -1.64 -25.59 12.79
N THR A 179 -1.74 -24.60 13.68
CA THR A 179 -0.68 -23.63 14.05
C THR A 179 0.71 -24.23 14.25
N GLY A 180 0.85 -25.29 15.05
CA GLY A 180 2.15 -25.92 15.33
C GLY A 180 2.75 -26.64 14.12
N ALA A 181 1.91 -27.21 13.23
CA ALA A 181 2.36 -27.83 11.99
C ALA A 181 2.77 -26.77 10.95
N ASP A 182 1.98 -25.70 10.78
CA ASP A 182 2.34 -24.59 9.90
C ASP A 182 3.61 -23.87 10.37
N SER A 183 3.83 -23.73 11.68
CA SER A 183 5.08 -23.16 12.24
C SER A 183 6.30 -24.02 11.89
N ILE A 184 6.16 -25.34 11.86
CA ILE A 184 7.20 -26.28 11.39
C ILE A 184 7.40 -26.18 9.87
N GLY A 185 6.33 -26.09 9.09
CA GLY A 185 6.36 -25.93 7.64
C GLY A 185 7.00 -24.60 7.16
N ASP A 186 6.71 -23.51 7.88
CA ASP A 186 7.32 -22.19 7.70
C ASP A 186 8.82 -22.19 8.03
N ALA A 187 9.22 -22.80 9.15
CA ALA A 187 10.62 -22.97 9.52
C ALA A 187 11.40 -23.86 8.54
N PHE A 188 10.79 -24.97 8.10
CA PHE A 188 11.29 -25.83 7.02
C PHE A 188 11.49 -25.04 5.71
N THR A 189 10.51 -24.24 5.31
CA THR A 189 10.57 -23.40 4.10
C THR A 189 11.67 -22.34 4.22
N THR A 190 11.79 -21.71 5.39
CA THR A 190 12.80 -20.70 5.73
C THR A 190 14.23 -21.25 5.58
N ILE A 191 14.49 -22.48 6.06
CA ILE A 191 15.79 -23.15 5.88
C ILE A 191 16.00 -23.59 4.41
N ARG A 192 14.96 -24.09 3.72
CA ARG A 192 15.07 -24.54 2.31
C ARG A 192 15.38 -23.42 1.32
N LEU A 193 14.86 -22.22 1.59
CA LEU A 193 15.18 -20.97 0.90
C LEU A 193 16.53 -20.36 1.36
N GLY A 194 17.17 -20.94 2.38
CA GLY A 194 18.47 -20.49 2.90
C GLY A 194 18.44 -19.20 3.70
N ARG A 195 17.26 -18.82 4.24
CA ARG A 195 17.06 -17.64 5.11
C ARG A 195 17.47 -17.90 6.57
N ALA A 196 17.61 -19.17 6.94
CA ALA A 196 18.20 -19.62 8.20
C ALA A 196 19.05 -20.89 7.94
N ASN A 197 19.93 -21.21 8.89
CA ASN A 197 20.59 -22.51 9.00
C ASN A 197 19.94 -23.37 10.09
N VAL A 198 19.46 -22.73 11.17
CA VAL A 198 18.75 -23.36 12.29
C VAL A 198 17.45 -22.60 12.55
N MET A 199 16.38 -23.30 12.89
CA MET A 199 15.12 -22.73 13.35
C MET A 199 14.60 -23.54 14.54
N VAL A 200 14.29 -22.90 15.65
CA VAL A 200 13.38 -23.49 16.65
C VAL A 200 11.96 -23.41 16.07
N ALA A 201 11.23 -24.53 16.01
CA ALA A 201 9.92 -24.58 15.38
C ALA A 201 8.91 -25.31 16.25
N GLY A 202 7.73 -24.74 16.48
CA GLY A 202 6.77 -25.35 17.41
C GLY A 202 5.49 -24.55 17.64
N GLY A 203 4.78 -24.92 18.70
CA GLY A 203 3.57 -24.23 19.14
C GLY A 203 3.30 -24.39 20.64
N THR A 204 2.54 -23.44 21.19
CA THR A 204 2.19 -23.39 22.62
C THR A 204 0.75 -22.95 22.86
N GLU A 205 0.14 -23.42 23.95
CA GLU A 205 -1.23 -23.07 24.35
C GLU A 205 -1.41 -23.14 25.88
N SER A 206 -2.18 -22.21 26.47
CA SER A 206 -2.56 -22.27 27.90
C SER A 206 -4.00 -21.79 28.11
N CYS A 207 -4.93 -22.41 27.40
CA CYS A 207 -6.30 -21.94 27.20
C CYS A 207 -7.33 -22.42 28.24
N ILE A 208 -6.92 -23.11 29.31
CA ILE A 208 -7.83 -23.74 30.28
C ILE A 208 -8.49 -22.68 31.18
N HIS A 209 -9.66 -22.22 30.76
CA HIS A 209 -10.45 -21.20 31.45
C HIS A 209 -11.95 -21.46 31.22
N PRO A 210 -12.87 -21.17 32.17
CA PRO A 210 -14.31 -21.39 32.03
C PRO A 210 -14.92 -20.85 30.73
N LEU A 211 -14.46 -19.70 30.23
CA LEU A 211 -14.94 -19.13 28.96
C LEU A 211 -14.57 -19.99 27.74
N ALA A 212 -13.42 -20.66 27.72
CA ALA A 212 -13.03 -21.54 26.61
C ALA A 212 -13.92 -22.80 26.58
N LEU A 213 -14.08 -23.47 27.73
CA LEU A 213 -14.90 -24.68 27.83
C LEU A 213 -16.39 -24.38 27.56
N ALA A 214 -16.89 -23.23 28.04
CA ALA A 214 -18.23 -22.76 27.70
C ALA A 214 -18.39 -22.42 26.20
N GLY A 215 -17.39 -21.78 25.58
CA GLY A 215 -17.38 -21.40 24.17
C GLY A 215 -17.39 -22.61 23.23
N PHE A 216 -16.40 -23.50 23.34
CA PHE A 216 -16.34 -24.72 22.53
C PHE A 216 -17.47 -25.71 22.87
N GLY A 217 -17.96 -25.72 24.11
CA GLY A 217 -19.18 -26.45 24.50
C GLY A 217 -20.45 -25.91 23.81
N LYS A 218 -20.60 -24.59 23.69
CA LYS A 218 -21.69 -23.96 22.92
C LYS A 218 -21.56 -24.20 21.41
N ALA A 219 -20.34 -24.27 20.89
CA ALA A 219 -20.04 -24.69 19.52
C ALA A 219 -20.22 -26.21 19.28
N ARG A 220 -20.63 -26.98 20.31
CA ARG A 220 -20.81 -28.45 20.27
C ARG A 220 -19.56 -29.20 19.79
N SER A 221 -18.38 -28.69 20.12
CA SER A 221 -17.10 -29.24 19.68
C SER A 221 -16.41 -30.11 20.74
N LEU A 222 -16.78 -29.96 22.02
CA LEU A 222 -16.20 -30.70 23.14
C LEU A 222 -16.94 -32.00 23.47
N SER A 223 -16.22 -33.00 23.96
CA SER A 223 -16.83 -34.16 24.63
C SER A 223 -17.57 -33.73 25.91
N THR A 224 -18.74 -34.32 26.15
CA THR A 224 -19.66 -34.01 27.25
C THR A 224 -20.23 -35.26 27.92
N ALA A 225 -20.33 -36.38 27.20
CA ALA A 225 -20.89 -37.62 27.72
C ALA A 225 -19.96 -38.36 28.72
N TYR A 226 -18.70 -37.92 28.84
CA TYR A 226 -17.64 -38.64 29.58
C TYR A 226 -17.03 -37.80 30.71
N ASN A 227 -17.78 -36.84 31.25
CA ASN A 227 -17.33 -36.00 32.37
C ASN A 227 -16.95 -36.82 33.63
N ASP A 228 -17.66 -37.93 33.88
CA ASP A 228 -17.40 -38.83 35.01
C ASP A 228 -16.28 -39.86 34.75
N ASN A 229 -15.77 -39.94 33.51
CA ASN A 229 -14.63 -40.79 33.14
C ASN A 229 -13.66 -40.04 32.19
N PRO A 230 -12.85 -39.10 32.71
CA PRO A 230 -12.07 -38.19 31.89
C PRO A 230 -11.09 -38.87 30.92
N THR A 231 -10.40 -39.92 31.36
CA THR A 231 -9.41 -40.63 30.52
C THR A 231 -10.04 -41.28 29.29
N ALA A 232 -11.34 -41.61 29.35
CA ALA A 232 -12.10 -42.18 28.25
C ALA A 232 -12.75 -41.13 27.33
N SER A 233 -12.61 -39.83 27.59
CA SER A 233 -13.45 -38.80 26.93
C SER A 233 -13.04 -38.47 25.49
N CYS A 234 -11.74 -38.40 25.17
CA CYS A 234 -11.28 -38.28 23.78
C CYS A 234 -11.08 -39.67 23.16
N ARG A 235 -11.89 -40.02 22.16
CA ARG A 235 -11.86 -41.29 21.43
C ARG A 235 -11.87 -41.10 19.91
N PRO A 236 -10.70 -40.85 19.29
CA PRO A 236 -10.61 -40.71 17.83
C PRO A 236 -11.11 -41.96 17.10
N PHE A 237 -11.83 -41.78 15.99
CA PHE A 237 -12.39 -42.84 15.11
C PHE A 237 -13.43 -43.80 15.73
N ASP A 238 -13.72 -43.72 17.02
CA ASP A 238 -14.67 -44.61 17.69
C ASP A 238 -16.13 -44.18 17.49
N ARG A 239 -17.07 -45.13 17.38
CA ARG A 239 -18.51 -44.90 17.21
C ARG A 239 -19.09 -43.93 18.23
N ASP A 240 -18.69 -44.07 19.50
CA ASP A 240 -19.34 -43.37 20.60
C ASP A 240 -18.67 -42.01 20.90
N ARG A 241 -17.87 -41.50 19.94
CA ARG A 241 -17.24 -40.17 19.96
C ARG A 241 -18.27 -39.04 19.89
N ASP A 242 -18.14 -38.05 20.77
CA ASP A 242 -19.07 -36.91 20.88
C ASP A 242 -18.40 -35.53 20.76
N GLY A 243 -17.08 -35.45 20.89
CA GLY A 243 -16.30 -34.23 20.66
C GLY A 243 -14.84 -34.35 21.13
N PHE A 244 -14.08 -33.27 21.00
CA PHE A 244 -12.68 -33.21 21.43
C PHE A 244 -12.53 -32.81 22.90
N VAL A 245 -11.33 -32.96 23.45
CA VAL A 245 -11.01 -32.53 24.82
C VAL A 245 -9.94 -31.44 24.75
N ILE A 246 -10.27 -30.23 25.19
CA ILE A 246 -9.34 -29.10 25.20
C ILE A 246 -8.15 -29.34 26.13
N SER A 247 -6.97 -28.83 25.80
CA SER A 247 -5.74 -29.07 26.56
C SER A 247 -4.75 -27.90 26.51
N GLU A 248 -3.79 -27.89 27.44
CA GLU A 248 -2.68 -26.95 27.49
C GLU A 248 -1.32 -27.65 27.34
N GLY A 249 -0.27 -26.89 26.98
CA GLY A 249 1.09 -27.38 26.82
C GLY A 249 1.82 -26.74 25.64
N ALA A 250 2.98 -27.27 25.31
CA ALA A 250 3.81 -26.83 24.19
C ALA A 250 4.68 -27.96 23.63
N ALA A 251 5.14 -27.81 22.39
CA ALA A 251 6.17 -28.65 21.79
C ALA A 251 7.05 -27.83 20.85
N ALA A 252 8.33 -28.19 20.79
CA ALA A 252 9.34 -27.56 19.93
C ALA A 252 10.30 -28.60 19.33
N LEU A 253 10.72 -28.32 18.11
CA LEU A 253 11.73 -29.06 17.36
C LEU A 253 12.83 -28.07 16.95
N VAL A 254 14.10 -28.47 17.02
CA VAL A 254 15.18 -27.76 16.32
C VAL A 254 15.27 -28.33 14.91
N LEU A 255 14.96 -27.50 13.92
CA LEU A 255 15.13 -27.79 12.50
C LEU A 255 16.46 -27.20 12.02
N GLU A 256 17.18 -27.94 11.19
CA GLU A 256 18.54 -27.58 10.79
C GLU A 256 18.87 -27.96 9.34
N GLU A 257 19.69 -27.14 8.69
CA GLU A 257 20.24 -27.40 7.35
C GLU A 257 21.12 -28.67 7.39
N LEU A 258 20.84 -29.67 6.55
CA LEU A 258 21.49 -30.99 6.63
C LEU A 258 23.02 -30.93 6.65
N GLU A 259 23.64 -30.13 5.79
CA GLU A 259 25.09 -30.02 5.74
C GLU A 259 25.64 -29.22 6.94
N HIS A 260 24.83 -28.39 7.60
CA HIS A 260 25.16 -27.71 8.86
C HIS A 260 25.16 -28.69 10.03
N ALA A 261 24.08 -29.48 10.17
CA ALA A 261 23.98 -30.57 11.15
C ALA A 261 25.18 -31.51 11.03
N LYS A 262 25.52 -31.95 9.81
CA LYS A 262 26.72 -32.76 9.53
C LYS A 262 28.02 -32.07 9.94
N ARG A 263 28.22 -30.79 9.55
CA ARG A 263 29.46 -30.05 9.83
C ARG A 263 29.77 -29.95 11.32
N ARG A 264 28.75 -29.82 12.18
CA ARG A 264 28.91 -29.80 13.64
C ARG A 264 28.76 -31.16 14.33
N GLY A 265 28.43 -32.22 13.59
CA GLY A 265 28.22 -33.57 14.14
C GLY A 265 26.94 -33.75 14.95
N ALA A 266 25.89 -32.97 14.65
CA ALA A 266 24.60 -33.02 15.32
C ALA A 266 23.95 -34.41 15.22
N HIS A 267 23.22 -34.82 16.27
CA HIS A 267 22.32 -35.96 16.16
C HIS A 267 21.17 -35.63 15.21
N ILE A 268 20.83 -36.55 14.32
CA ILE A 268 19.70 -36.40 13.39
C ILE A 268 18.63 -37.42 13.79
N TYR A 269 17.43 -36.93 14.09
CA TYR A 269 16.27 -37.77 14.39
C TYR A 269 15.60 -38.27 13.10
N ALA A 270 15.20 -37.32 12.24
CA ALA A 270 14.48 -37.53 10.99
C ALA A 270 14.78 -36.38 10.00
N GLU A 271 14.44 -36.55 8.72
CA GLU A 271 14.42 -35.47 7.73
C GLU A 271 12.96 -35.03 7.46
N ILE A 272 12.70 -33.72 7.40
CA ILE A 272 11.46 -33.18 6.84
C ILE A 272 11.73 -32.87 5.37
N LYS A 273 10.94 -33.43 4.45
CA LYS A 273 11.17 -33.28 2.99
C LYS A 273 10.09 -32.49 2.24
N GLY A 274 8.92 -32.31 2.82
CA GLY A 274 7.82 -31.56 2.23
C GLY A 274 6.91 -30.94 3.29
N TRP A 275 6.07 -30.02 2.86
CA TRP A 275 4.94 -29.46 3.61
C TRP A 275 3.81 -29.14 2.63
N GLY A 276 2.56 -29.30 3.07
CA GLY A 276 1.37 -28.89 2.32
C GLY A 276 0.41 -28.14 3.23
N SER A 277 -0.10 -27.00 2.76
CA SER A 277 -0.95 -26.11 3.54
C SER A 277 -2.05 -25.55 2.64
N THR A 278 -3.32 -25.87 2.94
CA THR A 278 -4.46 -25.57 2.07
C THR A 278 -5.68 -25.08 2.85
N ALA A 279 -6.63 -24.44 2.16
CA ALA A 279 -7.92 -24.07 2.73
C ALA A 279 -9.06 -24.94 2.16
N ASP A 280 -10.00 -25.32 3.02
CA ASP A 280 -11.29 -25.95 2.68
C ASP A 280 -12.25 -24.99 1.97
N ALA A 281 -12.16 -23.69 2.28
CA ALA A 281 -13.04 -22.62 1.80
C ALA A 281 -14.54 -22.99 1.89
N HIS A 282 -14.96 -23.49 3.06
CA HIS A 282 -16.27 -24.15 3.22
C HIS A 282 -17.10 -23.63 4.40
N HIS A 283 -16.58 -23.72 5.63
CA HIS A 283 -17.30 -23.27 6.83
C HIS A 283 -16.31 -22.89 7.94
N ILE A 284 -16.71 -21.99 8.84
CA ILE A 284 -15.87 -21.45 9.90
C ILE A 284 -15.40 -22.50 10.93
N THR A 285 -16.20 -23.55 11.18
CA THR A 285 -15.89 -24.61 12.17
C THR A 285 -16.15 -26.03 11.69
N ALA A 286 -16.69 -26.23 10.48
CA ALA A 286 -17.03 -27.55 9.96
C ALA A 286 -16.10 -27.90 8.80
N PRO A 287 -15.45 -29.07 8.83
CA PRO A 287 -14.66 -29.54 7.69
C PRO A 287 -15.60 -29.92 6.54
N ARG A 288 -15.09 -29.90 5.31
CA ARG A 288 -15.83 -30.46 4.17
C ARG A 288 -16.14 -31.93 4.41
N SER A 289 -17.38 -32.34 4.12
CA SER A 289 -17.82 -33.74 4.19
C SER A 289 -17.11 -34.68 3.21
N ASP A 290 -16.43 -34.14 2.20
CA ASP A 290 -15.61 -34.89 1.24
C ASP A 290 -14.12 -34.99 1.63
N GLY A 291 -13.68 -34.34 2.72
CA GLY A 291 -12.28 -34.32 3.15
C GLY A 291 -11.31 -33.63 2.19
N ASN A 292 -11.79 -32.89 1.17
CA ASN A 292 -10.96 -32.53 0.02
C ASN A 292 -9.74 -31.63 0.35
N GLY A 293 -9.84 -30.70 1.31
CA GLY A 293 -8.68 -29.90 1.70
C GLY A 293 -7.63 -30.68 2.49
N ALA A 294 -8.06 -31.58 3.39
CA ALA A 294 -7.18 -32.54 4.05
C ALA A 294 -6.45 -33.44 3.02
N PHE A 295 -7.16 -33.93 2.00
CA PHE A 295 -6.57 -34.68 0.89
C PHE A 295 -5.55 -33.83 0.12
N ARG A 296 -5.90 -32.58 -0.25
CA ARG A 296 -4.99 -31.68 -0.97
C ARG A 296 -3.74 -31.34 -0.17
N ALA A 297 -3.86 -31.13 1.15
CA ALA A 297 -2.71 -30.87 2.03
C ALA A 297 -1.75 -32.07 2.05
N MET A 298 -2.25 -33.30 2.27
CA MET A 298 -1.42 -34.51 2.23
C MET A 298 -0.80 -34.73 0.85
N ALA A 299 -1.59 -34.63 -0.22
CA ALA A 299 -1.12 -34.84 -1.59
C ALA A 299 -0.05 -33.81 -2.01
N GLU A 300 -0.20 -32.55 -1.62
CA GLU A 300 0.80 -31.50 -1.82
C GLU A 300 2.10 -31.77 -1.06
N ALA A 301 1.99 -32.17 0.21
CA ALA A 301 3.15 -32.43 1.04
C ALA A 301 3.96 -33.63 0.53
N LEU A 302 3.29 -34.73 0.12
CA LEU A 302 3.94 -35.89 -0.51
C LEU A 302 4.54 -35.54 -1.88
N ARG A 303 3.84 -34.72 -2.68
CA ARG A 303 4.34 -34.21 -3.97
C ARG A 303 5.61 -33.38 -3.81
N GLU A 304 5.68 -32.51 -2.81
CA GLU A 304 6.92 -31.75 -2.53
C GLU A 304 8.03 -32.66 -2.00
N ALA A 305 7.71 -33.60 -1.11
CA ALA A 305 8.65 -34.58 -0.59
C ALA A 305 9.17 -35.57 -1.65
N GLY A 306 8.54 -35.64 -2.83
CA GLY A 306 8.88 -36.56 -3.91
C GLY A 306 8.61 -38.02 -3.56
N VAL A 307 7.47 -38.30 -2.90
CA VAL A 307 7.07 -39.63 -2.43
C VAL A 307 5.68 -40.01 -2.95
N LYS A 308 5.47 -41.30 -3.19
CA LYS A 308 4.17 -41.89 -3.55
C LYS A 308 3.39 -42.27 -2.28
N PRO A 309 2.04 -42.26 -2.31
CA PRO A 309 1.23 -42.77 -1.20
C PRO A 309 1.62 -44.19 -0.76
N SER A 310 1.99 -45.06 -1.71
CA SER A 310 2.45 -46.44 -1.46
C SER A 310 3.79 -46.56 -0.71
N GLU A 311 4.48 -45.46 -0.42
CA GLU A 311 5.73 -45.45 0.35
C GLU A 311 5.53 -44.94 1.79
N VAL A 312 4.32 -44.49 2.16
CA VAL A 312 3.96 -44.00 3.50
C VAL A 312 3.66 -45.17 4.44
N ASP A 313 4.50 -45.35 5.47
CA ASP A 313 4.35 -46.46 6.44
C ASP A 313 3.38 -46.14 7.60
N TYR A 314 3.11 -44.86 7.87
CA TYR A 314 2.29 -44.38 9.00
C TYR A 314 1.69 -42.98 8.76
N ILE A 315 0.47 -42.73 9.25
CA ILE A 315 -0.15 -41.40 9.34
C ILE A 315 -0.56 -41.11 10.79
N ASN A 316 0.02 -40.06 11.38
CA ASN A 316 -0.47 -39.47 12.63
C ASN A 316 -1.60 -38.48 12.28
N ALA A 317 -2.82 -38.84 12.64
CA ALA A 317 -4.04 -38.19 12.20
C ALA A 317 -4.38 -36.95 13.05
N HIS A 318 -5.05 -35.98 12.41
CA HIS A 318 -5.64 -34.88 13.15
C HIS A 318 -6.78 -35.36 14.07
N ALA A 319 -7.53 -36.40 13.67
CA ALA A 319 -8.70 -37.00 14.32
C ALA A 319 -8.83 -36.71 15.82
N THR A 320 -9.84 -35.92 16.14
CA THR A 320 -10.03 -35.24 17.43
C THR A 320 -11.06 -35.92 18.33
N GLY A 321 -11.69 -37.00 17.87
CA GLY A 321 -12.88 -37.56 18.51
C GLY A 321 -14.17 -36.85 18.07
N THR A 322 -14.16 -36.19 16.90
CA THR A 322 -15.35 -35.51 16.38
C THR A 322 -16.01 -36.36 15.29
N ARG A 323 -17.35 -36.39 15.27
CA ARG A 323 -18.09 -37.25 14.32
C ARG A 323 -17.80 -36.89 12.86
N VAL A 324 -17.78 -35.60 12.55
CA VAL A 324 -17.59 -35.09 11.18
C VAL A 324 -16.11 -35.00 10.80
N GLY A 325 -15.24 -34.54 11.71
CA GLY A 325 -13.80 -34.37 11.43
C GLY A 325 -13.08 -35.70 11.21
N ASP A 326 -13.24 -36.65 12.13
CA ASP A 326 -12.60 -37.96 12.03
C ASP A 326 -13.09 -38.73 10.78
N ALA A 327 -14.34 -38.53 10.36
CA ALA A 327 -14.88 -39.12 9.13
C ALA A 327 -14.32 -38.46 7.86
N ALA A 328 -14.23 -37.12 7.83
CA ALA A 328 -13.67 -36.38 6.70
C ALA A 328 -12.18 -36.67 6.49
N GLU A 329 -11.39 -36.79 7.57
CA GLU A 329 -9.98 -37.18 7.46
C GLU A 329 -9.81 -38.61 6.95
N ILE A 330 -10.62 -39.57 7.41
CA ILE A 330 -10.56 -40.95 6.91
C ILE A 330 -10.88 -41.02 5.41
N LEU A 331 -11.88 -40.26 4.93
CA LEU A 331 -12.17 -40.14 3.49
C LEU A 331 -11.01 -39.54 2.71
N ALA A 332 -10.36 -38.50 3.26
CA ALA A 332 -9.16 -37.90 2.67
C ALA A 332 -7.98 -38.86 2.59
N ILE A 333 -7.74 -39.65 3.64
CA ILE A 333 -6.69 -40.69 3.65
C ILE A 333 -7.03 -41.80 2.65
N LYS A 334 -8.31 -42.19 2.51
CA LYS A 334 -8.74 -43.19 1.53
C LYS A 334 -8.53 -42.75 0.09
N GLU A 335 -8.86 -41.50 -0.27
CA GLU A 335 -8.61 -40.99 -1.63
C GLU A 335 -7.10 -40.84 -1.92
N LEU A 336 -6.29 -40.53 -0.89
CA LEU A 336 -4.82 -40.49 -1.00
C LEU A 336 -4.23 -41.89 -1.20
N MET A 337 -4.71 -42.88 -0.45
CA MET A 337 -4.15 -44.24 -0.37
C MET A 337 -4.88 -45.26 -1.26
N LYS A 338 -5.74 -44.82 -2.19
CA LYS A 338 -6.61 -45.68 -3.01
C LYS A 338 -5.89 -46.76 -3.86
N ASP A 339 -4.61 -46.53 -4.19
CA ASP A 339 -3.76 -47.47 -4.93
C ASP A 339 -2.96 -48.40 -3.99
N VAL A 340 -3.28 -48.42 -2.69
CA VAL A 340 -2.69 -49.22 -1.62
C VAL A 340 -3.78 -50.08 -0.99
N ASP A 341 -3.47 -51.32 -0.59
CA ASP A 341 -4.44 -52.13 0.16
C ASP A 341 -4.77 -51.47 1.51
N GLU A 342 -6.06 -51.38 1.82
CA GLU A 342 -6.54 -50.72 3.04
C GLU A 342 -5.92 -51.33 4.31
N SER A 343 -5.67 -52.64 4.35
CA SER A 343 -5.12 -53.29 5.56
C SER A 343 -3.65 -52.96 5.83
N ALA A 344 -2.91 -52.47 4.84
CA ALA A 344 -1.54 -51.99 5.00
C ALA A 344 -1.48 -50.57 5.60
N VAL A 345 -2.48 -49.73 5.29
CA VAL A 345 -2.53 -48.32 5.73
C VAL A 345 -2.63 -48.28 7.26
N THR A 346 -1.59 -47.72 7.91
CA THR A 346 -1.51 -47.61 9.37
C THR A 346 -1.71 -46.16 9.78
N VAL A 347 -2.71 -45.93 10.65
CA VAL A 347 -3.13 -44.59 11.10
C VAL A 347 -3.28 -44.63 12.62
N SER A 348 -2.92 -43.56 13.33
CA SER A 348 -3.37 -43.40 14.73
C SER A 348 -3.50 -41.93 15.12
N SER A 349 -4.16 -41.64 16.24
CA SER A 349 -4.24 -40.29 16.81
C SER A 349 -3.88 -40.31 18.29
N THR A 350 -2.87 -39.51 18.65
CA THR A 350 -2.36 -39.41 20.03
C THR A 350 -3.28 -38.61 20.96
N LYS A 351 -4.36 -38.01 20.45
CA LYS A 351 -5.23 -37.10 21.21
C LYS A 351 -6.05 -37.78 22.31
N GLY A 352 -6.26 -39.10 22.25
CA GLY A 352 -6.78 -39.86 23.39
C GLY A 352 -5.85 -39.87 24.61
N ALA A 353 -4.53 -39.74 24.39
CA ALA A 353 -3.51 -39.69 25.43
C ALA A 353 -3.20 -38.25 25.88
N THR A 354 -3.15 -37.30 24.94
CA THR A 354 -2.70 -35.91 25.19
C THR A 354 -3.83 -34.90 25.32
N GLY A 355 -5.06 -35.25 24.92
CA GLY A 355 -6.08 -34.29 24.54
C GLY A 355 -5.66 -33.44 23.33
N HIS A 356 -6.40 -32.36 23.07
CA HIS A 356 -6.20 -31.45 21.95
C HIS A 356 -5.69 -30.08 22.44
N LEU A 357 -4.38 -29.86 22.32
CA LEU A 357 -3.66 -28.66 22.79
C LEU A 357 -3.83 -27.44 21.85
N LEU A 358 -4.97 -27.33 21.16
CA LEU A 358 -5.28 -26.35 20.10
C LEU A 358 -4.07 -26.05 19.21
N GLY A 359 -3.46 -24.86 19.30
CA GLY A 359 -2.35 -24.44 18.45
C GLY A 359 -1.03 -25.18 18.67
N ALA A 360 -0.81 -25.81 19.83
CA ALA A 360 0.38 -26.64 20.08
C ALA A 360 0.27 -28.06 19.49
N SER A 361 -0.95 -28.50 19.12
CA SER A 361 -1.24 -29.89 18.75
C SER A 361 -0.35 -30.40 17.61
N GLY A 362 -0.34 -29.71 16.47
CA GLY A 362 0.46 -30.11 15.31
C GLY A 362 1.98 -30.15 15.55
N ALA A 363 2.49 -29.37 16.51
CA ALA A 363 3.91 -29.44 16.89
C ALA A 363 4.20 -30.67 17.76
N LEU A 364 3.29 -31.02 18.67
CA LEU A 364 3.41 -32.24 19.48
C LEU A 364 3.22 -33.49 18.62
N GLU A 365 2.25 -33.48 17.69
CA GLU A 365 2.00 -34.57 16.75
C GLU A 365 3.19 -34.78 15.80
N ALA A 366 3.79 -33.71 15.27
CA ALA A 366 5.03 -33.82 14.49
C ALA A 366 6.19 -34.40 15.31
N LEU A 367 6.39 -33.95 16.56
CA LEU A 367 7.42 -34.47 17.47
C LEU A 367 7.22 -35.97 17.77
N LEU A 368 5.99 -36.39 18.07
CA LEU A 368 5.66 -37.80 18.31
C LEU A 368 5.83 -38.65 17.03
N THR A 369 5.56 -38.09 15.85
CA THR A 369 5.79 -38.75 14.55
C THR A 369 7.28 -38.91 14.24
N VAL A 370 8.12 -37.91 14.57
CA VAL A 370 9.58 -38.00 14.48
C VAL A 370 10.14 -39.11 15.38
N LEU A 371 9.64 -39.24 16.62
CA LEU A 371 10.00 -40.34 17.52
C LEU A 371 9.51 -41.69 17.00
N SER A 372 8.33 -41.73 16.38
CA SER A 372 7.78 -42.95 15.77
C SER A 372 8.71 -43.51 14.69
N ILE A 373 9.26 -42.65 13.83
CA ILE A 373 10.30 -43.02 12.84
C ILE A 373 11.61 -43.45 13.52
N HIS A 374 12.08 -42.67 14.50
CA HIS A 374 13.38 -42.89 15.16
C HIS A 374 13.47 -44.23 15.89
N GLU A 375 12.38 -44.63 16.57
CA GLU A 375 12.32 -45.84 17.41
C GLU A 375 11.54 -46.99 16.77
N ARG A 376 10.91 -46.75 15.61
CA ARG A 376 10.06 -47.67 14.84
C ARG A 376 8.87 -48.23 15.63
N VAL A 377 8.19 -47.37 16.36
CA VAL A 377 6.97 -47.70 17.13
C VAL A 377 5.88 -46.69 16.82
N VAL A 378 4.69 -47.17 16.49
CA VAL A 378 3.49 -46.37 16.25
C VAL A 378 2.68 -46.23 17.56
N PRO A 379 2.34 -45.00 18.00
CA PRO A 379 1.46 -44.74 19.15
C PRO A 379 0.07 -45.37 19.04
N PRO A 380 -0.58 -45.70 20.16
CA PRO A 380 -1.96 -46.17 20.17
C PRO A 380 -2.96 -45.04 19.88
N THR A 381 -4.03 -45.36 19.15
CA THR A 381 -5.30 -44.63 19.28
C THR A 381 -6.01 -45.15 20.51
N LEU A 382 -6.04 -44.36 21.60
CA LEU A 382 -6.73 -44.74 22.83
C LEU A 382 -8.25 -44.56 22.73
N ASN A 383 -8.96 -45.36 23.53
CA ASN A 383 -10.42 -45.39 23.65
C ASN A 383 -11.13 -45.82 22.36
N LEU A 384 -10.45 -46.59 21.50
CA LEU A 384 -10.95 -47.11 20.23
C LEU A 384 -11.36 -48.58 20.38
N ASP A 385 -12.58 -48.78 20.87
CA ASP A 385 -13.16 -50.10 21.16
C ASP A 385 -14.13 -50.55 20.05
N HIS A 386 -14.74 -49.58 19.37
CA HIS A 386 -15.77 -49.75 18.34
C HIS A 386 -15.52 -48.80 17.15
N PRO A 387 -14.59 -49.13 16.23
CA PRO A 387 -14.29 -48.27 15.08
C PRO A 387 -15.49 -47.96 14.19
N ASP A 388 -15.71 -46.67 13.91
CA ASP A 388 -16.79 -46.15 13.05
C ASP A 388 -16.21 -45.22 11.97
N VAL A 389 -15.68 -45.87 10.95
CA VAL A 389 -14.89 -45.27 9.86
C VAL A 389 -15.42 -45.67 8.48
N GLY A 390 -16.74 -45.76 8.33
CA GLY A 390 -17.38 -46.02 7.03
C GLY A 390 -17.05 -47.39 6.39
N GLY A 391 -16.72 -48.40 7.19
CA GLY A 391 -16.41 -49.76 6.73
C GLY A 391 -14.99 -49.97 6.18
N ILE A 392 -14.09 -49.01 6.38
CA ILE A 392 -12.70 -49.01 5.91
C ILE A 392 -11.82 -49.90 6.81
N LYS A 393 -10.86 -50.63 6.21
CA LYS A 393 -10.05 -51.67 6.86
C LYS A 393 -8.67 -51.22 7.34
N PHE A 394 -8.45 -49.91 7.52
CA PHE A 394 -7.18 -49.36 7.99
C PHE A 394 -6.78 -49.92 9.36
N ASN A 395 -5.47 -50.09 9.57
CA ASN A 395 -4.91 -50.41 10.87
C ASN A 395 -4.86 -49.14 11.74
N LEU A 396 -5.95 -48.88 12.46
CA LEU A 396 -6.12 -47.70 13.33
C LEU A 396 -5.36 -47.75 14.68
N VAL A 397 -4.52 -48.78 14.87
CA VAL A 397 -3.69 -49.01 16.07
C VAL A 397 -4.47 -48.88 17.39
N PRO A 398 -5.58 -49.65 17.58
CA PRO A 398 -6.46 -49.49 18.74
C PRO A 398 -5.79 -49.88 20.06
N ASN A 399 -5.85 -48.98 21.04
CA ASN A 399 -5.51 -49.14 22.46
C ASN A 399 -4.09 -49.62 22.83
N LYS A 400 -3.26 -50.11 21.90
CA LYS A 400 -1.87 -50.57 22.15
C LYS A 400 -0.92 -50.15 21.04
N SER A 401 0.26 -49.65 21.45
CA SER A 401 1.33 -49.28 20.52
C SER A 401 1.81 -50.48 19.70
N GLN A 402 2.15 -50.24 18.43
CA GLN A 402 2.64 -51.27 17.51
C GLN A 402 4.08 -51.00 17.09
N LYS A 403 4.98 -51.95 17.34
CA LYS A 403 6.32 -51.92 16.76
C LYS A 403 6.25 -52.29 15.27
N LYS A 404 7.01 -51.59 14.43
CA LYS A 404 7.15 -51.86 13.00
C LYS A 404 8.58 -52.28 12.67
N GLU A 405 8.76 -53.16 11.69
CA GLU A 405 10.10 -53.53 11.21
C GLU A 405 10.70 -52.42 10.33
N LYS A 406 9.86 -51.88 9.43
CA LYS A 406 10.09 -50.68 8.61
C LYS A 406 9.11 -49.59 9.03
N LEU A 407 9.63 -48.39 9.25
CA LEU A 407 8.87 -47.15 9.48
C LEU A 407 9.78 -45.99 9.06
N ASP A 408 9.89 -45.80 7.75
CA ASP A 408 10.85 -44.93 7.10
C ASP A 408 10.20 -43.67 6.50
N VAL A 409 8.88 -43.66 6.30
CA VAL A 409 8.11 -42.45 5.94
C VAL A 409 6.84 -42.39 6.79
N ALA A 410 6.58 -41.24 7.39
CA ALA A 410 5.32 -40.95 8.06
C ALA A 410 4.78 -39.56 7.70
N VAL A 411 3.47 -39.35 7.88
CA VAL A 411 2.81 -38.05 7.70
C VAL A 411 2.13 -37.64 9.00
N SER A 412 2.33 -36.39 9.42
CA SER A 412 1.57 -35.77 10.52
C SER A 412 0.56 -34.77 9.96
N ASN A 413 -0.71 -34.91 10.32
CA ASN A 413 -1.82 -34.05 9.89
C ASN A 413 -2.29 -33.11 11.00
N SER A 414 -2.72 -31.90 10.65
CA SER A 414 -3.37 -30.96 11.58
C SER A 414 -4.32 -30.03 10.85
N PHE A 415 -5.62 -30.08 11.19
CA PHE A 415 -6.69 -29.36 10.50
C PHE A 415 -7.40 -28.41 11.47
N GLY A 416 -7.55 -27.14 11.12
CA GLY A 416 -8.00 -26.07 12.00
C GLY A 416 -9.35 -25.45 11.62
N PHE A 417 -10.00 -24.83 12.62
CA PHE A 417 -11.10 -23.89 12.37
C PHE A 417 -10.66 -22.77 11.42
N GLY A 418 -11.61 -22.25 10.65
CA GLY A 418 -11.35 -21.53 9.39
C GLY A 418 -11.10 -22.46 8.19
N GLY A 419 -11.00 -23.78 8.41
CA GLY A 419 -10.77 -24.77 7.35
C GLY A 419 -9.33 -24.80 6.85
N VAL A 420 -8.36 -24.45 7.70
CA VAL A 420 -6.93 -24.45 7.34
C VAL A 420 -6.34 -25.84 7.61
N ASN A 421 -5.79 -26.48 6.58
CA ASN A 421 -5.31 -27.86 6.62
C ASN A 421 -3.81 -27.92 6.40
N SER A 422 -3.06 -28.52 7.33
CA SER A 422 -1.59 -28.65 7.26
C SER A 422 -1.14 -30.10 7.37
N SER A 423 -0.21 -30.52 6.51
CA SER A 423 0.36 -31.88 6.50
C SER A 423 1.88 -31.83 6.32
N LEU A 424 2.59 -32.65 7.11
CA LEU A 424 4.05 -32.71 7.15
C LEU A 424 4.55 -34.17 7.01
N PRO A 425 5.22 -34.55 5.90
CA PRO A 425 5.91 -35.83 5.78
C PRO A 425 7.34 -35.81 6.33
N GLN A 426 7.60 -36.72 7.27
CA GLN A 426 8.91 -36.99 7.86
C GLN A 426 9.50 -38.30 7.34
N PHE A 427 10.85 -38.38 7.33
CA PHE A 427 11.61 -39.45 6.70
C PHE A 427 12.68 -40.05 7.62
N SER A 428 13.03 -41.30 7.33
CA SER A 428 13.99 -42.15 8.01
C SER A 428 15.32 -41.46 8.37
N LYS A 429 15.87 -41.88 9.50
CA LYS A 429 17.19 -41.48 9.97
C LYS A 429 18.28 -41.73 8.92
N LEU A 430 19.02 -40.69 8.55
CA LEU A 430 20.10 -40.77 7.58
C LEU A 430 21.30 -41.54 8.18
N ASN A 431 21.52 -42.76 7.69
CA ASN A 431 22.60 -43.65 8.10
C ASN A 431 23.98 -43.16 7.62
N PHE A 432 24.51 -42.11 8.24
CA PHE A 432 25.91 -41.71 8.07
C PHE A 432 26.82 -42.59 8.95
N ILE A 433 27.55 -43.50 8.32
CA ILE A 433 28.57 -44.32 8.98
C ILE A 433 29.76 -43.42 9.33
N TYR A 434 29.88 -43.01 10.59
CA TYR A 434 31.02 -42.25 11.12
C TYR A 434 32.29 -43.13 11.19
N THR A 435 32.93 -43.35 10.04
CA THR A 435 34.27 -43.95 9.93
C THR A 435 35.29 -42.84 9.69
N ALA A 436 36.27 -42.69 10.59
CA ALA A 436 36.97 -41.42 10.90
C ALA A 436 35.96 -40.33 11.40
N VAL A 437 36.16 -39.65 12.51
CA VAL A 437 37.42 -39.13 13.10
C VAL A 437 37.70 -39.65 14.53
N SER A 438 36.82 -40.48 15.10
CA SER A 438 36.75 -40.81 16.54
C SER A 438 38.04 -41.31 17.22
N GLU A 439 38.95 -41.97 16.51
CA GLU A 439 40.17 -42.53 17.10
C GLU A 439 41.31 -41.52 17.30
N ALA A 440 41.36 -40.44 16.52
CA ALA A 440 42.43 -39.44 16.62
C ALA A 440 42.29 -38.58 17.89
N ALA A 441 41.07 -38.18 18.23
CA ALA A 441 40.78 -37.28 19.35
C ALA A 441 41.12 -37.88 20.73
N LYS A 442 41.20 -39.20 20.86
CA LYS A 442 41.49 -39.89 22.13
C LYS A 442 42.98 -39.94 22.49
N ARG A 443 43.89 -39.37 21.68
CA ARG A 443 45.34 -39.62 21.80
C ARG A 443 46.23 -38.44 22.23
N THR A 444 45.69 -37.25 22.48
CA THR A 444 46.47 -36.11 23.00
C THR A 444 45.66 -35.16 23.89
N LEU A 445 45.66 -35.42 25.19
CA LEU A 445 45.65 -34.40 26.27
C LEU A 445 46.04 -35.06 27.60
N ARG A 446 46.91 -34.42 28.39
CA ARG A 446 47.40 -34.92 29.68
C ARG A 446 46.63 -34.28 30.85
N ARG A 447 46.49 -35.01 31.96
CA ARG A 447 46.15 -34.44 33.29
C ARG A 447 47.30 -33.53 33.77
N PRO A 448 47.07 -32.54 34.65
CA PRO A 448 46.85 -32.82 36.09
C PRO A 448 45.55 -32.15 36.64
N THR A 449 45.08 -32.43 37.86
CA THR A 449 45.79 -33.00 39.02
C THR A 449 45.19 -34.30 39.62
N GLU A 450 44.31 -34.19 40.63
CA GLU A 450 44.24 -35.07 41.82
C GLU A 450 42.99 -35.97 41.87
N ALA A 451 42.85 -37.02 42.70
CA ALA A 451 43.46 -37.50 43.97
C ALA A 451 42.60 -37.23 45.23
N MET A 452 42.45 -38.30 46.05
CA MET A 452 41.44 -38.51 47.11
C MET A 452 40.00 -38.62 46.55
N SER A 453 39.19 -39.65 46.87
CA SER A 453 39.31 -40.73 47.86
C SER A 453 39.07 -42.14 47.26
N ARG A 454 39.30 -43.20 48.07
CA ARG A 454 39.01 -44.62 47.77
C ARG A 454 38.27 -45.27 48.95
N ALA A 455 37.09 -45.84 48.70
CA ALA A 455 36.35 -46.86 49.47
C ALA A 455 34.88 -46.82 48.98
N ARG A 456 34.10 -47.91 48.90
CA ARG A 456 34.33 -49.35 49.09
C ARG A 456 33.23 -50.12 48.30
N ASP A 457 33.46 -51.42 48.08
CA ASP A 457 32.52 -52.58 48.04
C ASP A 457 31.00 -52.32 47.80
N GLY A 458 30.26 -53.06 46.95
CA GLY A 458 30.59 -54.26 46.14
C GLY A 458 29.39 -54.78 45.30
N THR A 459 29.63 -55.80 44.46
CA THR A 459 28.68 -56.47 43.51
C THR A 459 27.91 -57.65 44.14
N PRO A 460 26.94 -58.35 43.46
CA PRO A 460 26.37 -58.23 42.10
C PRO A 460 24.83 -57.95 42.15
N SER A 461 23.84 -58.43 41.36
CA SER A 461 23.63 -59.30 40.17
C SER A 461 22.19 -59.07 39.63
N GLY A 462 21.77 -59.39 38.39
CA GLY A 462 22.49 -59.87 37.19
C GLY A 462 21.67 -60.84 36.29
N VAL A 463 21.97 -60.83 34.97
CA VAL A 463 21.75 -61.90 33.94
C VAL A 463 20.36 -62.09 33.27
N ALA A 464 20.36 -61.94 31.93
CA ALA A 464 19.45 -62.54 30.89
C ALA A 464 17.92 -62.29 30.99
N GLY A 465 17.09 -62.56 29.97
CA GLY A 465 17.31 -63.11 28.63
C GLY A 465 16.01 -63.05 27.76
N PRO A 466 16.05 -63.37 26.45
CA PRO A 466 15.04 -62.90 25.49
C PRO A 466 14.14 -64.00 24.88
N SER A 467 13.00 -63.61 24.27
CA SER A 467 12.55 -64.09 22.95
C SER A 467 11.24 -63.45 22.43
N THR A 468 11.16 -63.27 21.10
CA THR A 468 9.96 -63.13 20.23
C THR A 468 9.34 -64.54 19.97
N PRO A 469 8.38 -64.84 19.04
CA PRO A 469 7.83 -64.07 17.89
C PRO A 469 6.32 -64.28 17.51
N THR A 470 5.88 -63.71 16.36
CA THR A 470 4.85 -64.20 15.35
C THR A 470 3.40 -64.56 15.81
N GLU A 471 2.32 -64.60 14.99
CA GLU A 471 2.09 -64.35 13.54
C GLU A 471 0.60 -63.95 13.19
N HIS A 472 0.28 -63.93 11.88
CA HIS A 472 -0.97 -63.58 11.17
C HIS A 472 -2.02 -64.76 11.07
N PRO A 473 -3.06 -64.79 10.19
CA PRO A 473 -4.19 -63.85 9.93
C PRO A 473 -5.60 -64.55 9.73
N SER A 474 -6.64 -63.77 9.35
CA SER A 474 -7.83 -64.16 8.51
C SER A 474 -8.94 -65.07 9.13
N ALA A 475 -10.19 -65.19 8.63
CA ALA A 475 -11.12 -64.31 7.85
C ALA A 475 -12.56 -64.91 7.73
N ALA A 476 -13.51 -64.13 7.16
CA ALA A 476 -14.68 -64.53 6.32
C ALA A 476 -16.13 -64.76 6.90
N THR A 477 -17.13 -64.43 6.05
CA THR A 477 -18.61 -64.75 6.05
C THR A 477 -19.52 -64.15 7.16
N GLY A 478 -20.83 -63.89 6.96
CA GLY A 478 -21.69 -63.77 5.74
C GLY A 478 -23.22 -63.99 5.97
N SER A 479 -24.12 -63.41 5.13
CA SER A 479 -25.59 -63.72 4.96
C SER A 479 -26.59 -63.27 6.09
N SER A 480 -27.92 -63.04 5.93
CA SER A 480 -28.85 -62.56 4.84
C SER A 480 -30.33 -62.45 5.36
N ALA A 481 -31.29 -61.96 4.53
CA ALA A 481 -32.79 -61.89 4.67
C ALA A 481 -33.41 -60.65 5.40
N LYS A 482 -34.61 -60.09 5.07
CA LYS A 482 -35.67 -60.41 4.06
C LYS A 482 -36.57 -59.19 3.65
N THR A 483 -37.42 -59.36 2.63
CA THR A 483 -38.38 -58.46 1.88
C THR A 483 -39.50 -57.75 2.70
N SER A 484 -40.35 -56.81 2.22
CA SER A 484 -40.90 -56.38 0.89
C SER A 484 -41.38 -54.89 0.87
N ASP A 485 -41.21 -54.06 -0.19
CA ASP A 485 -42.06 -53.81 -1.41
C ASP A 485 -43.42 -53.10 -1.13
N PHE A 486 -43.84 -51.96 -1.75
CA PHE A 486 -44.17 -51.74 -3.18
C PHE A 486 -44.08 -50.27 -3.73
N SER A 487 -43.98 -50.18 -5.06
CA SER A 487 -43.78 -49.04 -6.01
C SER A 487 -44.59 -47.71 -5.93
N ARG A 488 -43.98 -46.59 -6.43
CA ARG A 488 -44.33 -45.91 -7.73
C ARG A 488 -43.28 -44.87 -8.17
N SER A 489 -43.40 -44.30 -9.39
CA SER A 489 -42.37 -43.48 -10.06
C SER A 489 -42.94 -42.25 -10.83
N PRO A 490 -42.12 -41.27 -11.29
CA PRO A 490 -42.57 -39.87 -11.42
C PRO A 490 -42.80 -39.35 -12.87
N ILE A 491 -44.06 -39.03 -13.23
CA ILE A 491 -44.40 -38.35 -14.51
C ILE A 491 -45.49 -37.24 -14.39
N GLU A 492 -46.33 -37.22 -13.35
CA GLU A 492 -47.63 -36.51 -13.44
C GLU A 492 -47.58 -34.96 -13.39
N ASN A 493 -46.97 -34.32 -12.39
CA ASN A 493 -47.16 -32.87 -12.17
C ASN A 493 -46.18 -31.95 -12.93
N LEU A 494 -45.65 -32.39 -14.07
CA LEU A 494 -45.01 -31.48 -15.06
C LEU A 494 -46.06 -30.65 -15.84
N LYS A 495 -47.33 -30.66 -15.40
CA LYS A 495 -48.48 -29.96 -16.01
C LYS A 495 -49.13 -28.89 -15.14
N GLU A 496 -48.68 -28.68 -13.91
CA GLU A 496 -49.14 -27.56 -13.05
C GLU A 496 -48.22 -26.32 -13.14
N SER A 497 -47.41 -26.26 -14.18
CA SER A 497 -46.86 -24.99 -14.68
C SER A 497 -47.96 -24.09 -15.24
N VAL A 498 -47.74 -22.77 -15.22
CA VAL A 498 -48.48 -21.72 -15.98
C VAL A 498 -49.78 -21.17 -15.31
N ALA A 499 -50.08 -21.50 -14.06
CA ALA A 499 -51.10 -20.78 -13.26
C ALA A 499 -50.64 -20.59 -11.80
N GLN A 500 -50.61 -19.39 -11.20
CA GLN A 500 -50.88 -18.04 -11.71
C GLN A 500 -49.87 -17.02 -11.14
N TRP A 501 -49.58 -15.98 -11.93
CA TRP A 501 -48.98 -14.74 -11.45
C TRP A 501 -49.90 -14.02 -10.45
N GLY A 502 -49.30 -13.34 -9.46
CA GLY A 502 -50.01 -12.45 -8.54
C GLY A 502 -49.15 -12.08 -7.34
N ASP A 503 -48.48 -10.93 -7.43
CA ASP A 503 -47.86 -10.09 -6.37
C ASP A 503 -47.55 -10.74 -5.00
N SER A 504 -46.31 -10.64 -4.50
CA SER A 504 -45.74 -9.32 -4.18
C SER A 504 -44.22 -9.32 -4.15
N ALA A 505 -43.60 -8.24 -4.63
CA ALA A 505 -42.17 -8.01 -4.51
C ALA A 505 -41.83 -7.17 -3.27
N ALA A 506 -40.93 -7.67 -2.41
CA ALA A 506 -40.12 -6.87 -1.51
C ALA A 506 -38.86 -7.64 -1.05
N HIS A 507 -37.71 -6.96 -1.01
CA HIS A 507 -36.43 -7.38 -0.41
C HIS A 507 -35.75 -8.66 -0.93
N ARG A 508 -35.00 -8.47 -2.02
CA ARG A 508 -33.67 -9.08 -2.20
C ARG A 508 -32.57 -8.14 -1.72
N SER A 509 -31.49 -8.73 -1.24
CA SER A 509 -30.09 -8.25 -1.22
C SER A 509 -29.28 -9.40 -0.59
N ASP A 510 -28.76 -10.36 -1.34
CA ASP A 510 -27.69 -10.27 -2.34
C ASP A 510 -26.36 -9.90 -1.65
N ASP A 511 -25.72 -10.93 -1.07
CA ASP A 511 -24.34 -11.42 -1.24
C ASP A 511 -23.11 -10.48 -1.37
N ASP A 512 -21.95 -11.06 -1.02
CA ASP A 512 -20.54 -10.68 -1.35
C ASP A 512 -20.00 -9.33 -0.79
N ASP A 513 -18.68 -9.07 -0.66
CA ASP A 513 -17.46 -9.85 -0.99
C ASP A 513 -16.28 -9.47 -0.03
N ASP A 514 -15.15 -10.18 -0.08
CA ASP A 514 -13.89 -9.78 0.59
C ASP A 514 -12.61 -10.01 -0.25
N GLU A 515 -12.57 -9.57 -1.52
CA GLU A 515 -11.37 -9.55 -2.40
C GLU A 515 -10.28 -8.52 -1.94
N GLY A 516 -10.00 -8.42 -0.63
CA GLY A 516 -9.27 -7.29 -0.04
C GLY A 516 -7.76 -7.22 -0.29
N SER A 517 -7.06 -8.36 -0.41
CA SER A 517 -5.59 -8.39 -0.34
C SER A 517 -4.85 -8.38 -1.69
N GLU A 518 -5.46 -8.87 -2.77
CA GLU A 518 -4.81 -8.90 -4.09
C GLU A 518 -4.66 -7.49 -4.69
N HIS A 519 -5.52 -6.56 -4.30
CA HIS A 519 -5.49 -5.17 -4.81
C HIS A 519 -4.36 -4.30 -4.23
N GLU A 520 -3.74 -4.65 -3.10
CA GLU A 520 -2.52 -3.94 -2.65
C GLU A 520 -1.30 -4.33 -3.51
N LEU A 521 -1.19 -5.60 -3.91
CA LEU A 521 -0.13 -6.10 -4.80
C LEU A 521 -0.25 -5.61 -6.25
N LEU A 522 -1.43 -5.11 -6.66
CA LEU A 522 -1.63 -4.42 -7.94
C LEU A 522 -1.12 -2.97 -7.95
N LEU A 523 -0.87 -2.37 -6.78
CA LEU A 523 -0.34 -1.00 -6.65
C LEU A 523 1.16 -0.93 -6.33
N ASP A 524 1.83 -2.07 -6.15
CA ASP A 524 3.30 -2.11 -6.08
C ASP A 524 3.91 -1.90 -7.50
N PRO A 525 4.71 -0.84 -7.74
CA PRO A 525 5.40 -0.64 -9.02
C PRO A 525 6.49 -1.70 -9.29
N LEU A 526 6.86 -2.50 -8.30
CA LEU A 526 8.00 -3.43 -8.31
C LEU A 526 7.54 -4.88 -8.19
N GLY A 527 6.86 -5.38 -9.22
CA GLY A 527 6.68 -6.83 -9.42
C GLY A 527 8.03 -7.55 -9.64
N GLN A 528 8.77 -7.81 -8.57
CA GLN A 528 10.10 -8.44 -8.62
C GLN A 528 10.01 -9.92 -8.95
N GLY A 529 10.08 -10.24 -10.25
CA GLY A 529 10.44 -11.57 -10.72
C GLY A 529 11.85 -11.98 -10.24
N PRO A 530 12.14 -13.28 -10.06
CA PRO A 530 13.34 -13.73 -9.38
C PRO A 530 14.58 -13.73 -10.28
N GLY A 531 15.53 -12.81 -10.05
CA GLY A 531 16.88 -12.90 -10.61
C GLY A 531 17.60 -11.55 -10.75
N GLY A 532 18.57 -11.28 -9.87
CA GLY A 532 19.31 -10.01 -9.90
C GLY A 532 20.44 -9.93 -8.86
N LYS A 533 21.48 -10.78 -9.00
CA LYS A 533 22.71 -10.62 -8.21
C LYS A 533 23.54 -9.47 -8.79
N SER A 534 23.89 -8.48 -7.96
CA SER A 534 25.10 -7.68 -8.15
C SER A 534 25.86 -7.63 -6.82
N SER A 535 27.00 -8.33 -6.80
CA SER A 535 27.94 -8.33 -5.68
C SER A 535 28.91 -7.17 -5.81
N VAL A 536 29.09 -6.42 -4.72
CA VAL A 536 30.29 -5.58 -4.54
C VAL A 536 30.71 -5.74 -3.08
N ASP A 537 31.76 -6.52 -2.87
CA ASP A 537 32.52 -6.55 -1.62
C ASP A 537 33.36 -5.27 -1.50
N LEU A 538 33.78 -4.90 -0.31
CA LEU A 538 34.94 -4.03 -0.06
C LEU A 538 35.26 -4.12 1.43
N ASP A 539 36.22 -4.96 1.78
CA ASP A 539 36.90 -4.88 3.05
C ASP A 539 37.81 -3.64 3.04
N SER A 540 37.76 -2.84 4.10
CA SER A 540 38.84 -1.91 4.46
C SER A 540 38.73 -1.58 5.94
N GLU A 541 39.60 -2.18 6.75
CA GLU A 541 39.78 -1.80 8.15
C GLU A 541 40.45 -0.43 8.23
N GLU A 542 39.83 0.53 8.90
CA GLU A 542 40.54 1.51 9.73
C GLU A 542 39.56 2.16 10.72
N GLY A 543 39.87 2.07 12.02
CA GLY A 543 38.93 2.38 13.08
C GLY A 543 39.14 3.76 13.72
N ILE A 544 38.04 4.48 13.97
CA ILE A 544 38.00 5.56 14.96
C ILE A 544 36.83 5.28 15.91
N ALA A 545 37.15 5.08 17.19
CA ALA A 545 36.15 4.81 18.22
C ALA A 545 35.37 6.08 18.62
N LEU A 546 34.04 5.99 18.62
CA LEU A 546 33.16 6.87 19.39
C LEU A 546 32.36 6.03 20.39
N LYS A 547 32.00 6.63 21.52
CA LYS A 547 31.51 5.91 22.70
C LYS A 547 30.01 5.60 22.61
N ALA A 548 29.64 4.55 23.32
CA ALA A 548 28.27 4.05 23.46
C ALA A 548 27.23 5.13 23.78
N GLY A 549 26.08 5.00 23.12
CA GLY A 549 24.84 5.73 23.31
C GLY A 549 23.82 5.22 22.28
N ASP A 550 22.68 4.75 22.77
CA ASP A 550 21.46 4.41 22.02
C ASP A 550 21.59 3.33 20.91
N GLU A 551 21.45 2.05 21.29
CA GLU A 551 21.18 0.91 20.40
C GLU A 551 19.87 0.21 20.82
N ASP A 552 18.72 0.85 20.60
CA ASP A 552 17.40 0.34 21.00
C ASP A 552 16.28 0.80 20.03
N GLU A 553 16.51 0.64 18.71
CA GLU A 553 15.51 0.96 17.67
C GLU A 553 15.70 0.09 16.40
N GLU A 554 15.03 -1.08 16.34
CA GLU A 554 14.85 -1.79 15.05
C GLU A 554 13.91 -0.94 14.17
N GLN A 555 14.50 -0.24 13.19
CA GLN A 555 13.79 0.75 12.40
C GLN A 555 12.72 0.12 11.48
N GLU A 556 11.46 0.20 11.89
CA GLU A 556 10.34 0.15 10.96
C GLU A 556 10.51 1.24 9.88
N ASP A 557 10.27 0.89 8.62
CA ASP A 557 10.40 1.82 7.50
C ASP A 557 9.25 1.63 6.50
N SER A 558 8.94 2.67 5.72
CA SER A 558 7.75 2.69 4.85
C SER A 558 7.85 1.62 3.76
N PRO A 559 6.75 0.92 3.38
CA PRO A 559 6.79 -0.12 2.34
C PRO A 559 7.19 0.41 0.95
N TYR A 560 6.98 1.69 0.66
CA TYR A 560 7.30 2.32 -0.63
C TYR A 560 8.73 2.86 -0.67
N ALA A 561 9.52 2.42 -1.65
CA ALA A 561 10.94 2.76 -1.77
C ALA A 561 11.18 4.25 -2.03
N GLU A 562 10.22 4.92 -2.66
CA GLU A 562 10.10 6.36 -2.87
C GLU A 562 10.10 7.12 -1.53
N VAL A 563 9.35 6.61 -0.56
CA VAL A 563 9.20 7.24 0.76
C VAL A 563 10.47 7.02 1.58
N ARG A 564 11.00 5.79 1.61
CA ARG A 564 12.31 5.45 2.24
C ARG A 564 13.49 6.27 1.70
N ALA A 565 13.40 6.74 0.45
CA ALA A 565 14.43 7.56 -0.20
C ALA A 565 14.46 9.03 0.29
N ALA A 566 13.31 9.53 0.74
CA ALA A 566 13.07 10.95 0.98
C ALA A 566 12.80 11.28 2.45
N VAL A 567 12.10 10.40 3.17
CA VAL A 567 11.48 10.67 4.47
C VAL A 567 12.12 9.84 5.57
N HIS A 568 12.58 10.48 6.65
CA HIS A 568 13.10 9.77 7.81
C HIS A 568 12.01 8.98 8.55
N ASN A 569 12.39 7.83 9.09
CA ASN A 569 11.57 6.91 9.87
C ASN A 569 11.45 7.28 11.37
N TYR A 570 12.21 8.27 11.84
CA TYR A 570 12.11 8.86 13.18
C TYR A 570 11.43 10.25 13.18
N ASP A 571 11.17 10.78 14.38
CA ASP A 571 10.69 12.16 14.58
C ASP A 571 11.25 12.84 15.84
N GLN A 572 11.75 14.07 15.67
CA GLN A 572 12.31 14.91 16.74
C GLN A 572 11.27 15.92 17.24
N ASP A 573 11.15 16.09 18.56
CA ASP A 573 10.17 17.03 19.13
C ASP A 573 10.72 18.46 19.14
N LEU A 574 10.59 19.11 17.99
CA LEU A 574 11.12 20.45 17.69
C LEU A 574 9.99 21.50 17.66
N PRO A 575 10.23 22.74 18.17
CA PRO A 575 9.21 23.78 18.17
C PRO A 575 8.92 24.27 16.75
N CYS A 576 7.66 24.14 16.31
CA CYS A 576 7.24 24.48 14.94
C CYS A 576 6.39 25.76 14.86
N ASN A 577 5.57 26.04 15.88
CA ASN A 577 4.63 27.16 15.91
C ASN A 577 5.27 28.38 16.60
N THR A 578 6.18 29.06 15.90
CA THR A 578 7.03 30.12 16.48
C THR A 578 6.77 31.48 15.83
N VAL A 579 7.01 32.57 16.56
CA VAL A 579 6.88 33.94 16.00
C VAL A 579 7.81 34.12 14.79
N ARG A 580 9.01 33.54 14.84
CA ARG A 580 9.96 33.48 13.72
C ARG A 580 9.34 32.84 12.47
N ALA A 581 8.72 31.67 12.61
CA ALA A 581 8.09 30.97 11.48
C ALA A 581 6.94 31.78 10.86
N TRP A 582 6.07 32.37 11.70
CA TRP A 582 4.96 33.19 11.23
C TRP A 582 5.42 34.49 10.55
N VAL A 583 6.39 35.22 11.10
CA VAL A 583 6.85 36.49 10.49
C VAL A 583 7.53 36.22 9.14
N ILE A 584 8.46 35.26 9.07
CA ILE A 584 9.14 34.92 7.80
C ILE A 584 8.15 34.38 6.78
N GLY A 585 7.25 33.47 7.19
CA GLY A 585 6.24 32.87 6.32
C GLY A 585 5.27 33.90 5.74
N LEU A 586 4.65 34.74 6.59
CA LEU A 586 3.71 35.77 6.11
C LEU A 586 4.40 36.87 5.28
N SER A 587 5.68 37.20 5.55
CA SER A 587 6.45 38.09 4.67
C SER A 587 6.68 37.48 3.29
N LEU A 588 7.00 36.17 3.21
CA LEU A 588 7.15 35.46 1.94
C LEU A 588 5.81 35.30 1.20
N VAL A 589 4.70 35.07 1.91
CA VAL A 589 3.32 35.10 1.37
C VAL A 589 3.05 36.41 0.63
N VAL A 590 3.32 37.56 1.27
CA VAL A 590 3.09 38.88 0.68
C VAL A 590 3.94 39.07 -0.58
N VAL A 591 5.23 38.73 -0.54
CA VAL A 591 6.14 38.88 -1.70
C VAL A 591 5.75 37.95 -2.85
N GLY A 592 5.58 36.65 -2.59
CA GLY A 592 5.27 35.65 -3.62
C GLY A 592 3.93 35.88 -4.30
N ALA A 593 2.88 36.16 -3.52
CA ALA A 593 1.57 36.51 -4.05
C ALA A 593 1.62 37.78 -4.91
N SER A 594 2.33 38.82 -4.47
CA SER A 594 2.48 40.07 -5.24
C SER A 594 3.22 39.85 -6.57
N MET A 595 4.37 39.17 -6.53
CA MET A 595 5.19 38.95 -7.72
C MET A 595 4.45 38.09 -8.75
N ASN A 596 3.85 36.97 -8.34
CA ASN A 596 3.20 36.06 -9.28
C ASN A 596 1.90 36.66 -9.86
N THR A 597 1.11 37.42 -9.09
CA THR A 597 -0.07 38.13 -9.63
C THR A 597 0.31 39.25 -10.60
N LEU A 598 1.46 39.92 -10.40
CA LEU A 598 1.95 40.89 -11.38
C LEU A 598 2.46 40.20 -12.65
N PHE A 599 3.21 39.10 -12.50
CA PHE A 599 3.82 38.39 -13.64
C PHE A 599 2.84 37.54 -14.46
N SER A 600 1.67 37.14 -13.91
CA SER A 600 0.62 36.46 -14.68
C SER A 600 -0.07 37.36 -15.70
N LEU A 601 -0.02 38.69 -15.50
CA LEU A 601 -0.53 39.69 -16.46
C LEU A 601 0.40 39.86 -17.68
N ARG A 602 1.63 39.33 -17.63
CA ARG A 602 2.67 39.53 -18.64
C ARG A 602 2.76 38.37 -19.65
N GLN A 603 3.26 38.66 -20.86
CA GLN A 603 3.57 37.66 -21.89
C GLN A 603 5.06 37.75 -22.32
N PRO A 604 5.83 36.64 -22.23
CA PRO A 604 5.50 35.40 -21.52
C PRO A 604 5.27 35.66 -20.02
N SER A 605 4.41 34.84 -19.42
CA SER A 605 4.16 34.86 -17.98
C SER A 605 5.29 34.16 -17.22
N ILE A 606 5.52 34.55 -15.97
CA ILE A 606 6.59 34.01 -15.13
C ILE A 606 5.98 33.56 -13.79
N GLY A 607 6.28 32.34 -13.36
CA GLY A 607 5.81 31.79 -12.08
C GLY A 607 6.96 31.44 -11.16
N ILE A 608 6.95 32.00 -9.94
CA ILE A 608 7.88 31.65 -8.86
C ILE A 608 7.26 30.50 -8.05
N GLY A 609 7.90 29.33 -8.06
CA GLY A 609 7.46 28.17 -7.28
C GLY A 609 7.89 28.19 -5.81
N PRO A 610 7.23 27.40 -4.92
CA PRO A 610 7.52 27.40 -3.48
C PRO A 610 8.93 26.91 -3.11
N LEU A 611 9.65 26.22 -4.02
CA LEU A 611 11.06 25.87 -3.85
C LEU A 611 11.96 27.10 -3.64
N ILE A 612 11.62 28.26 -4.23
CA ILE A 612 12.36 29.51 -3.98
C ILE A 612 12.11 30.01 -2.56
N ALA A 613 10.87 29.95 -2.05
CA ALA A 613 10.57 30.25 -0.66
C ALA A 613 11.29 29.29 0.31
N GLN A 614 11.37 28.00 -0.05
CA GLN A 614 12.13 27.01 0.70
C GLN A 614 13.61 27.40 0.82
N ILE A 615 14.28 27.77 -0.27
CA ILE A 615 15.70 28.19 -0.20
C ILE A 615 15.87 29.54 0.51
N VAL A 616 14.99 30.53 0.29
CA VAL A 616 15.09 31.86 0.89
C VAL A 616 14.78 31.85 2.40
N ALA A 617 13.91 30.98 2.87
CA ALA A 617 13.58 30.85 4.29
C ALA A 617 14.77 30.33 5.14
N TRP A 618 15.66 29.51 4.56
CA TRP A 618 16.79 28.92 5.28
C TRP A 618 17.80 29.97 5.83
N PRO A 619 18.37 30.90 5.02
CA PRO A 619 19.25 31.94 5.54
C PRO A 619 18.50 32.98 6.39
N LEU A 620 17.23 33.28 6.09
CA LEU A 620 16.43 34.21 6.90
C LEU A 620 16.18 33.67 8.31
N GLY A 621 15.79 32.40 8.44
CA GLY A 621 15.58 31.75 9.73
C GLY A 621 16.86 31.66 10.56
N HIS A 622 17.97 31.26 9.93
CA HIS A 622 19.29 31.23 10.56
C HIS A 622 19.84 32.63 10.88
N GLY A 623 19.45 33.67 10.14
CA GLY A 623 19.75 35.07 10.45
C GLY A 623 18.99 35.54 11.69
N TRP A 624 17.67 35.34 11.70
CA TRP A 624 16.79 35.65 12.83
C TRP A 624 17.24 34.96 14.12
N ALA A 625 17.65 33.69 14.04
CA ALA A 625 18.16 32.91 15.17
C ALA A 625 19.46 33.48 15.79
N ARG A 626 20.23 34.29 15.06
CA ARG A 626 21.46 34.96 15.55
C ARG A 626 21.21 36.39 16.03
N VAL A 627 20.20 37.08 15.48
CA VAL A 627 19.95 38.52 15.74
C VAL A 627 18.93 38.74 16.84
N MET A 628 17.88 37.92 16.94
CA MET A 628 16.75 38.19 17.85
C MET A 628 16.96 37.66 19.28
N PRO A 629 16.48 38.38 20.32
CA PRO A 629 16.71 38.00 21.72
C PRO A 629 15.83 36.83 22.15
N GLY A 630 16.44 35.81 22.76
CA GLY A 630 15.75 34.64 23.34
C GLY A 630 15.04 34.90 24.68
N LYS A 631 14.38 36.05 24.84
CA LYS A 631 13.56 36.33 26.02
C LYS A 631 12.22 35.58 25.92
N GLU A 632 11.81 34.92 26.99
CA GLU A 632 10.43 34.46 27.15
C GLU A 632 9.52 35.64 27.53
N PHE A 633 8.36 35.71 26.91
CA PHE A 633 7.25 36.59 27.25
C PHE A 633 6.06 35.73 27.66
N ASN A 634 5.26 36.21 28.62
CA ASN A 634 4.01 35.58 29.03
C ASN A 634 2.87 36.59 28.87
N THR A 635 1.97 36.33 27.93
CA THR A 635 0.80 37.17 27.66
C THR A 635 -0.46 36.32 27.77
N PHE A 636 -1.38 36.70 28.66
CA PHE A 636 -2.63 35.96 28.92
C PHE A 636 -2.44 34.47 29.25
N GLY A 637 -1.32 34.11 29.91
CA GLY A 637 -0.98 32.73 30.26
C GLY A 637 -0.25 31.94 29.16
N ILE A 638 -0.15 32.49 27.94
CA ILE A 638 0.60 31.89 26.83
C ILE A 638 2.06 32.35 26.92
N LYS A 639 2.97 31.39 27.13
CA LYS A 639 4.41 31.58 26.97
C LYS A 639 4.81 31.60 25.50
N TRP A 640 5.64 32.55 25.09
CA TRP A 640 6.23 32.61 23.75
C TRP A 640 7.60 33.30 23.78
N SER A 641 8.39 33.15 22.71
CA SER A 641 9.68 33.83 22.57
C SER A 641 9.88 34.32 21.13
N LEU A 642 10.62 35.42 20.98
CA LEU A 642 11.08 35.93 19.67
C LEU A 642 12.17 35.04 19.05
N ASN A 643 12.91 34.28 19.87
CA ASN A 643 13.93 33.35 19.42
C ASN A 643 13.95 32.11 20.34
N PRO A 644 13.18 31.05 20.01
CA PRO A 644 13.04 29.85 20.87
C PRO A 644 14.23 28.87 20.78
N GLY A 645 15.31 29.23 20.10
CA GLY A 645 16.47 28.37 19.85
C GLY A 645 16.93 28.40 18.39
N PRO A 646 17.82 27.49 17.96
CA PRO A 646 18.23 27.35 16.57
C PRO A 646 17.03 27.23 15.62
N PHE A 647 17.18 27.73 14.39
CA PHE A 647 16.13 27.61 13.37
C PHE A 647 16.06 26.17 12.84
N ASN A 648 14.90 25.53 12.99
CA ASN A 648 14.80 24.08 12.79
C ASN A 648 13.89 23.67 11.63
N VAL A 649 14.02 22.40 11.23
CA VAL A 649 13.35 21.81 10.06
C VAL A 649 11.81 21.89 10.11
N LYS A 650 11.18 21.90 11.31
CA LYS A 650 9.73 22.02 11.44
C LYS A 650 9.23 23.46 11.33
N GLU A 651 9.99 24.45 11.80
CA GLU A 651 9.70 25.87 11.50
C GLU A 651 9.83 26.15 10.01
N HIS A 652 10.87 25.60 9.38
CA HIS A 652 11.12 25.73 7.96
C HIS A 652 10.02 25.06 7.13
N GLY A 653 9.59 23.86 7.52
CA GLY A 653 8.45 23.18 6.90
C GLY A 653 7.14 23.99 7.02
N VAL A 654 6.87 24.62 8.17
CA VAL A 654 5.71 25.52 8.33
C VAL A 654 5.79 26.71 7.37
N ILE A 655 6.96 27.34 7.20
CA ILE A 655 7.15 28.44 6.23
C ILE A 655 6.90 27.96 4.78
N VAL A 656 7.37 26.76 4.41
CA VAL A 656 7.15 26.20 3.06
C VAL A 656 5.67 25.96 2.78
N VAL A 657 4.90 25.51 3.78
CA VAL A 657 3.44 25.34 3.65
C VAL A 657 2.71 26.68 3.48
N MET A 658 3.14 27.74 4.18
CA MET A 658 2.60 29.09 3.95
C MET A 658 2.87 29.58 2.52
N ALA A 659 4.06 29.29 1.98
CA ALA A 659 4.41 29.61 0.59
C ALA A 659 3.64 28.77 -0.44
N SER A 660 3.45 27.47 -0.19
CA SER A 660 2.73 26.52 -1.05
C SER A 660 1.33 27.07 -1.44
N VAL A 661 0.54 27.46 -0.45
CA VAL A 661 -0.84 27.97 -0.64
C VAL A 661 -0.94 29.42 -1.12
N SER A 662 0.17 30.15 -1.26
CA SER A 662 0.17 31.59 -1.58
C SER A 662 0.91 31.96 -2.86
N PHE A 663 1.87 31.14 -3.29
CA PHE A 663 2.64 31.37 -4.52
C PHE A 663 1.83 30.99 -5.79
N SER A 664 0.71 30.27 -5.68
CA SER A 664 -0.24 30.12 -6.79
C SER A 664 -1.07 31.39 -6.99
N VAL A 665 -1.19 31.87 -8.22
CA VAL A 665 -2.13 32.94 -8.59
C VAL A 665 -3.56 32.40 -8.50
N ALA A 666 -4.45 33.18 -7.89
CA ALA A 666 -5.82 32.78 -7.68
C ALA A 666 -6.64 32.96 -8.96
N TYR A 667 -7.04 31.85 -9.59
CA TYR A 667 -7.86 31.80 -10.83
C TYR A 667 -9.06 32.76 -10.90
N ALA A 668 -9.63 33.16 -9.76
CA ALA A 668 -10.64 34.21 -9.67
C ALA A 668 -10.17 35.57 -10.24
N THR A 669 -8.86 35.88 -10.20
CA THR A 669 -8.28 37.08 -10.83
C THR A 669 -8.49 37.09 -12.33
N ASP A 670 -8.44 35.95 -13.03
CA ASP A 670 -8.71 35.89 -14.48
C ASP A 670 -10.19 36.16 -14.79
N ILE A 671 -11.12 35.75 -13.92
CA ILE A 671 -12.55 36.11 -14.01
C ILE A 671 -12.73 37.62 -13.83
N ILE A 672 -12.12 38.19 -12.79
CA ILE A 672 -12.19 39.62 -12.46
C ILE A 672 -11.56 40.46 -13.59
N LEU A 673 -10.45 40.00 -14.15
CA LEU A 673 -9.77 40.61 -15.28
C LEU A 673 -10.62 40.56 -16.54
N ALA A 674 -11.22 39.41 -16.86
CA ALA A 674 -12.15 39.29 -17.98
C ALA A 674 -13.41 40.14 -17.78
N GLN A 675 -13.93 40.23 -16.56
CA GLN A 675 -15.09 41.04 -16.20
C GLN A 675 -14.80 42.54 -16.41
N LEU A 676 -13.70 43.06 -15.84
CA LEU A 676 -13.31 44.47 -15.91
C LEU A 676 -12.83 44.89 -17.31
N VAL A 677 -12.00 44.06 -17.96
CA VAL A 677 -11.27 44.46 -19.18
C VAL A 677 -12.04 44.12 -20.45
N PHE A 678 -12.64 42.93 -20.55
CA PHE A 678 -13.31 42.50 -21.78
C PHE A 678 -14.83 42.70 -21.72
N TYR A 679 -15.48 42.35 -20.61
CA TYR A 679 -16.93 42.58 -20.40
C TYR A 679 -17.28 43.97 -19.84
N LYS A 680 -16.29 44.80 -19.49
CA LYS A 680 -16.47 46.19 -18.96
C LYS A 680 -17.42 46.30 -17.74
N GLN A 681 -17.61 45.24 -16.99
CA GLN A 681 -18.44 45.19 -15.78
C GLN A 681 -17.58 45.35 -14.54
N ASN A 682 -18.08 46.05 -13.51
CA ASN A 682 -17.37 46.20 -12.24
C ASN A 682 -18.34 46.11 -11.05
N PHE A 683 -18.18 45.08 -10.22
CA PHE A 683 -18.97 44.87 -8.99
C PHE A 683 -18.24 45.32 -7.70
N GLY A 684 -17.08 45.97 -7.84
CA GLY A 684 -16.30 46.54 -6.74
C GLY A 684 -15.44 45.53 -5.97
N ILE A 685 -14.50 46.08 -5.19
CA ILE A 685 -13.52 45.31 -4.41
C ILE A 685 -14.17 44.27 -3.45
N PRO A 686 -15.31 44.55 -2.77
CA PRO A 686 -15.95 43.54 -1.91
C PRO A 686 -16.34 42.26 -2.66
N PHE A 687 -16.93 42.38 -3.86
CA PHE A 687 -17.26 41.22 -4.71
C PHE A 687 -16.00 40.42 -5.06
N GLN A 688 -14.95 41.12 -5.50
CA GLN A 688 -13.68 40.50 -5.88
C GLN A 688 -13.04 39.72 -4.72
N LEU A 689 -13.03 40.30 -3.52
CA LEU A 689 -12.50 39.65 -2.32
C LEU A 689 -13.35 38.44 -1.91
N MET A 690 -14.68 38.56 -1.86
CA MET A 690 -15.55 37.44 -1.47
C MET A 690 -15.52 36.28 -2.47
N LEU A 691 -15.48 36.58 -3.78
CA LEU A 691 -15.30 35.58 -4.84
C LEU A 691 -13.96 34.84 -4.68
N THR A 692 -12.87 35.57 -4.47
CA THR A 692 -11.52 35.00 -4.35
C THR A 692 -11.33 34.20 -3.06
N ILE A 693 -11.75 34.74 -1.92
CA ILE A 693 -11.64 34.07 -0.61
C ILE A 693 -12.50 32.80 -0.59
N SER A 694 -13.75 32.85 -1.07
CA SER A 694 -14.64 31.68 -1.07
C SER A 694 -14.17 30.58 -2.03
N THR A 695 -13.81 30.90 -3.28
CA THR A 695 -13.34 29.91 -4.26
C THR A 695 -12.06 29.19 -3.81
N GLN A 696 -11.11 29.93 -3.21
CA GLN A 696 -9.86 29.39 -2.66
C GLN A 696 -10.08 28.56 -1.38
N SER A 697 -10.90 29.07 -0.45
CA SER A 697 -10.99 28.50 0.90
C SER A 697 -12.06 27.41 1.06
N LEU A 698 -13.03 27.31 0.14
CA LEU A 698 -14.05 26.25 0.18
C LEU A 698 -13.42 24.84 0.05
N GLY A 699 -12.28 24.72 -0.62
CA GLY A 699 -11.53 23.48 -0.77
C GLY A 699 -11.05 22.87 0.57
N TYR A 700 -10.86 23.68 1.62
CA TYR A 700 -10.47 23.18 2.94
C TYR A 700 -11.50 22.20 3.52
N GLY A 701 -12.81 22.45 3.35
CA GLY A 701 -13.84 21.55 3.84
C GLY A 701 -13.73 20.14 3.24
N ILE A 702 -13.51 20.11 1.92
CA ILE A 702 -13.31 18.88 1.16
C ILE A 702 -12.02 18.18 1.61
N ALA A 703 -10.90 18.92 1.70
CA ALA A 703 -9.63 18.39 2.20
C ALA A 703 -9.75 17.79 3.61
N GLY A 704 -10.49 18.44 4.50
CA GLY A 704 -10.76 17.98 5.87
C GLY A 704 -11.50 16.64 5.95
N ILE A 705 -12.39 16.37 5.00
CA ILE A 705 -13.09 15.08 4.85
C ILE A 705 -12.19 14.05 4.15
N MET A 706 -11.52 14.43 3.07
CA MET A 706 -10.78 13.49 2.22
C MET A 706 -9.42 13.07 2.78
N ARG A 707 -8.89 13.75 3.81
CA ARG A 707 -7.59 13.41 4.43
C ARG A 707 -7.49 11.96 4.90
N LYS A 708 -8.60 11.36 5.35
CA LYS A 708 -8.62 9.94 5.78
C LYS A 708 -8.39 8.95 4.63
N PHE A 709 -8.74 9.34 3.40
CA PHE A 709 -8.56 8.52 2.20
C PHE A 709 -7.23 8.84 1.48
N LEU A 710 -6.76 10.09 1.55
CA LEU A 710 -5.67 10.60 0.70
C LEU A 710 -4.38 11.00 1.43
N VAL A 711 -4.39 11.15 2.75
CA VAL A 711 -3.19 11.45 3.56
C VAL A 711 -2.76 10.24 4.38
N TYR A 712 -3.71 9.58 5.06
CA TYR A 712 -3.41 8.58 6.09
C TYR A 712 -2.95 7.22 5.54
N PRO A 713 -3.47 6.69 4.41
CA PRO A 713 -2.99 5.43 3.85
C PRO A 713 -1.56 5.50 3.33
N ALA A 714 -0.79 4.42 3.51
CA ALA A 714 0.59 4.32 3.02
C ALA A 714 0.67 4.42 1.48
N SER A 715 -0.32 3.86 0.77
CA SER A 715 -0.41 3.81 -0.69
C SER A 715 -0.64 5.18 -1.37
N MET A 716 -0.89 6.23 -0.61
CA MET A 716 -1.04 7.60 -1.11
C MET A 716 0.29 8.35 -0.93
N ILE A 717 1.19 8.22 -1.90
CA ILE A 717 2.60 8.61 -1.81
C ILE A 717 2.81 10.12 -1.98
N TRP A 718 2.06 10.77 -2.88
CA TRP A 718 2.26 12.15 -3.32
C TRP A 718 3.72 12.43 -3.77
N PRO A 719 4.19 11.86 -4.90
CA PRO A 719 5.60 11.90 -5.28
C PRO A 719 6.25 13.30 -5.35
N GLY A 720 5.51 14.34 -5.78
CA GLY A 720 6.00 15.72 -5.82
C GLY A 720 6.31 16.29 -4.43
N THR A 721 5.60 15.85 -3.41
CA THR A 721 5.85 16.23 -2.02
C THR A 721 7.19 15.68 -1.51
N LEU A 722 7.61 14.50 -1.99
CA LEU A 722 8.89 13.89 -1.64
C LEU A 722 10.09 14.73 -2.12
N VAL A 723 9.92 15.55 -3.17
CA VAL A 723 10.96 16.47 -3.68
C VAL A 723 11.28 17.55 -2.65
N SER A 724 10.24 18.23 -2.16
CA SER A 724 10.36 19.27 -1.12
C SER A 724 10.90 18.69 0.19
N VAL A 725 10.46 17.48 0.58
CA VAL A 725 10.97 16.77 1.77
C VAL A 725 12.44 16.36 1.61
N THR A 726 12.84 15.82 0.46
CA THR A 726 14.24 15.44 0.17
C THR A 726 15.17 16.64 0.26
N LEU A 727 14.78 17.77 -0.36
CA LEU A 727 15.54 19.01 -0.27
C LEU A 727 15.59 19.55 1.16
N MET A 728 14.48 19.44 1.92
CA MET A 728 14.41 19.87 3.31
C MET A 728 15.38 19.10 4.19
N ASN A 729 15.37 17.76 4.12
CA ASN A 729 16.28 16.91 4.90
C ASN A 729 17.74 17.17 4.51
N ALA A 730 18.05 17.26 3.21
CA ALA A 730 19.40 17.55 2.71
C ALA A 730 19.98 18.91 3.22
N MET A 731 19.13 19.90 3.53
CA MET A 731 19.57 21.20 4.10
C MET A 731 19.92 21.17 5.60
N TYR A 732 19.60 20.08 6.30
CA TYR A 732 19.87 19.88 7.74
C TYR A 732 20.72 18.62 8.04
N GLU A 733 21.14 17.88 7.01
CA GLU A 733 22.01 16.70 7.12
C GLU A 733 23.48 17.09 7.35
N GLU A 734 23.93 17.06 8.62
CA GLU A 734 25.33 17.37 8.96
C GLU A 734 26.32 16.22 8.65
N ARG A 735 25.85 14.96 8.60
CA ARG A 735 26.69 13.74 8.43
C ARG A 735 26.01 12.62 7.64
N ASP A 736 25.69 12.86 6.37
CA ASP A 736 25.33 11.77 5.44
C ASP A 736 26.50 10.80 5.25
N ARG A 737 26.23 9.49 5.14
CA ARG A 737 27.27 8.46 4.99
C ARG A 737 27.78 8.46 3.53
N PRO A 738 29.10 8.62 3.28
CA PRO A 738 29.65 8.51 1.94
C PRO A 738 29.38 7.13 1.32
N ASP A 739 29.06 7.12 0.02
CA ASP A 739 28.95 5.89 -0.79
C ASP A 739 29.86 6.04 -2.02
N PRO A 740 31.09 5.51 -1.99
CA PRO A 740 32.04 5.64 -3.10
C PRO A 740 31.63 4.84 -4.34
N ARG A 741 30.58 4.01 -4.26
CA ARG A 741 30.05 3.21 -5.38
C ARG A 741 29.04 3.98 -6.23
N VAL A 742 28.67 5.19 -5.80
CA VAL A 742 27.68 6.06 -6.46
C VAL A 742 28.36 7.31 -7.03
N LEU A 743 28.03 7.69 -8.27
CA LEU A 743 28.48 8.96 -8.85
C LEU A 743 27.93 10.13 -8.02
N GLY A 744 28.81 10.95 -7.45
CA GLY A 744 28.42 11.99 -6.48
C GLY A 744 28.18 11.50 -5.05
N GLY A 745 28.34 10.20 -4.76
CA GLY A 745 28.09 9.62 -3.43
C GLY A 745 29.16 9.95 -2.37
N ASN A 746 30.31 10.48 -2.77
CA ASN A 746 31.37 10.97 -1.87
C ASN A 746 31.22 12.45 -1.46
N MET A 747 30.19 13.16 -1.96
CA MET A 747 29.90 14.54 -1.53
C MET A 747 28.58 14.59 -0.73
N PRO A 748 28.44 15.53 0.23
CA PRO A 748 27.17 15.79 0.89
C PRO A 748 26.08 16.13 -0.12
N ARG A 749 24.86 15.62 0.11
CA ARG A 749 23.71 15.79 -0.80
C ARG A 749 23.42 17.25 -1.14
N TYR A 750 23.51 18.17 -0.16
CA TYR A 750 23.37 19.60 -0.40
C TYR A 750 24.43 20.21 -1.36
N ARG A 751 25.65 19.65 -1.42
CA ARG A 751 26.65 20.09 -2.41
C ARG A 751 26.30 19.61 -3.81
N TRP A 752 25.81 18.38 -3.96
CA TRP A 752 25.29 17.89 -5.24
C TRP A 752 24.17 18.80 -5.76
N PHE A 753 23.19 19.13 -4.91
CA PHE A 753 22.13 20.10 -5.19
C PHE A 753 22.69 21.46 -5.66
N GLY A 754 23.67 22.03 -4.95
CA GLY A 754 24.31 23.30 -5.32
C GLY A 754 25.01 23.23 -6.68
N TYR A 755 25.75 22.16 -6.98
CA TYR A 755 26.42 21.98 -8.26
C TYR A 755 25.43 21.81 -9.43
N VAL A 756 24.38 21.01 -9.25
CA VAL A 756 23.31 20.86 -10.27
C VAL A 756 22.60 22.19 -10.49
N THR A 757 22.26 22.92 -9.41
CA THR A 757 21.61 24.24 -9.51
C THR A 757 22.47 25.25 -10.26
N LEU A 758 23.77 25.32 -9.98
CA LEU A 758 24.69 26.23 -10.66
C LEU A 758 24.93 25.84 -12.13
N ALA A 759 25.11 24.55 -12.41
CA ALA A 759 25.29 24.06 -13.78
C ALA A 759 24.04 24.32 -14.63
N ALA A 760 22.85 24.05 -14.08
CA ALA A 760 21.57 24.33 -14.72
C ALA A 760 21.37 25.83 -14.94
N PHE A 761 21.58 26.66 -13.91
CA PHE A 761 21.52 28.12 -14.00
C PHE A 761 22.38 28.68 -15.13
N LEU A 762 23.67 28.30 -15.19
CA LEU A 762 24.58 28.75 -16.25
C LEU A 762 24.18 28.22 -17.62
N TYR A 763 23.72 26.97 -17.69
CA TYR A 763 23.34 26.31 -18.93
C TYR A 763 22.12 26.97 -19.60
N TYR A 764 21.07 27.34 -18.86
CA TYR A 764 19.84 27.85 -19.46
C TYR A 764 19.94 29.22 -20.14
N PHE A 765 21.01 29.99 -19.90
CA PHE A 765 21.32 31.16 -20.74
C PHE A 765 21.57 30.77 -22.21
N ILE A 766 22.03 29.54 -22.47
CA ILE A 766 22.30 29.04 -23.82
C ILE A 766 20.98 28.90 -24.62
N PRO A 767 20.04 27.99 -24.32
CA PRO A 767 18.79 27.90 -25.07
C PRO A 767 17.85 29.10 -24.83
N GLY A 768 17.84 29.68 -23.62
CA GLY A 768 16.91 30.75 -23.26
C GLY A 768 17.23 32.11 -23.89
N TYR A 769 18.50 32.40 -24.18
CA TYR A 769 18.93 33.72 -24.65
C TYR A 769 19.94 33.70 -25.80
N PHE A 770 21.02 32.92 -25.72
CA PHE A 770 22.08 32.95 -26.73
C PHE A 770 21.78 32.14 -28.00
N ALA A 771 20.98 31.07 -27.91
CA ALA A 771 20.83 30.04 -28.95
C ALA A 771 19.40 29.43 -28.96
N GLN A 772 18.40 30.24 -29.29
CA GLN A 772 16.97 29.91 -29.15
C GLN A 772 16.51 28.69 -29.99
N PHE A 773 17.19 28.36 -31.09
CA PHE A 773 16.96 27.11 -31.85
C PHE A 773 17.15 25.81 -31.04
N LEU A 774 17.85 25.87 -29.89
CA LEU A 774 18.01 24.73 -28.99
C LEU A 774 16.79 24.50 -28.09
N SER A 775 15.91 25.50 -27.92
CA SER A 775 14.65 25.33 -27.18
C SER A 775 13.64 24.51 -27.99
N VAL A 776 13.45 24.82 -29.27
CA VAL A 776 12.58 24.05 -30.19
C VAL A 776 13.42 23.59 -31.39
N PHE A 777 14.01 22.40 -31.30
CA PHE A 777 14.99 21.89 -32.28
C PHE A 777 14.31 21.26 -33.51
N ALA A 778 13.46 22.03 -34.17
CA ALA A 778 12.63 21.61 -35.31
C ALA A 778 13.39 21.63 -36.66
N PHE A 779 14.56 21.00 -36.75
CA PHE A 779 15.43 21.12 -37.93
C PHE A 779 14.79 20.85 -39.32
N PRO A 780 13.76 19.98 -39.49
CA PRO A 780 13.10 19.83 -40.80
C PRO A 780 12.41 21.10 -41.28
N THR A 781 11.86 21.93 -40.38
CA THR A 781 11.24 23.21 -40.76
C THR A 781 12.27 24.26 -41.16
N TRP A 782 13.53 24.13 -40.75
CA TRP A 782 14.61 25.00 -41.23
C TRP A 782 15.11 24.58 -42.63
N LEU A 783 14.97 23.30 -42.99
CA LEU A 783 15.28 22.78 -44.33
C LEU A 783 14.17 23.08 -45.35
N ALA A 784 12.92 23.22 -44.90
CA ALA A 784 11.77 23.53 -45.76
C ALA A 784 10.81 24.54 -45.08
N PRO A 785 11.23 25.80 -44.85
CA PRO A 785 10.49 26.78 -44.05
C PRO A 785 9.11 27.11 -44.59
N ASP A 786 8.94 27.13 -45.92
CA ASP A 786 7.69 27.45 -46.60
C ASP A 786 6.84 26.22 -46.96
N ASN A 787 7.23 25.00 -46.56
CA ASN A 787 6.43 23.80 -46.80
C ASN A 787 5.43 23.58 -45.65
N VAL A 788 4.13 23.75 -45.95
CA VAL A 788 3.03 23.60 -44.99
C VAL A 788 3.08 22.27 -44.25
N ILE A 789 3.14 21.14 -44.95
CA ILE A 789 3.08 19.79 -44.34
C ILE A 789 4.28 19.55 -43.43
N VAL A 790 5.49 19.98 -43.82
CA VAL A 790 6.68 19.87 -42.96
C VAL A 790 6.54 20.71 -41.70
N ASN A 791 5.97 21.92 -41.79
CA ASN A 791 5.71 22.76 -40.63
C ASN A 791 4.61 22.18 -39.72
N GLN A 792 3.54 21.61 -40.29
CA GLN A 792 2.47 20.96 -39.52
C GLN A 792 2.93 19.69 -38.79
N LEU A 793 3.82 18.88 -39.38
CA LEU A 793 4.29 17.63 -38.77
C LEU A 793 5.49 17.82 -37.83
N PHE A 794 6.43 18.72 -38.15
CA PHE A 794 7.70 18.86 -37.41
C PHE A 794 7.87 20.21 -36.69
N GLY A 795 7.01 21.20 -36.96
CA GLY A 795 6.93 22.43 -36.17
C GLY A 795 6.55 22.17 -34.72
N GLY A 796 6.93 23.08 -33.82
CA GLY A 796 6.73 22.96 -32.37
C GLY A 796 5.78 23.99 -31.76
N ILE A 797 5.41 25.03 -32.52
CA ILE A 797 4.52 26.12 -32.06
C ILE A 797 3.07 25.84 -32.46
N THR A 798 2.84 25.53 -33.73
CA THR A 798 1.54 25.17 -34.33
C THR A 798 1.51 23.77 -34.96
N GLY A 799 2.69 23.17 -35.16
CA GLY A 799 2.85 21.77 -35.57
C GLY A 799 2.83 20.75 -34.43
N LEU A 800 2.92 19.48 -34.80
CA LEU A 800 2.91 18.34 -33.87
C LEU A 800 4.28 17.96 -33.29
N SER A 801 5.39 18.43 -33.86
CA SER A 801 6.76 18.11 -33.46
C SER A 801 7.05 16.60 -33.33
N ILE A 802 6.78 15.84 -34.40
CA ILE A 802 6.97 14.37 -34.48
C ILE A 802 8.44 13.94 -34.28
N LEU A 803 9.40 14.85 -34.40
CA LEU A 803 10.77 14.69 -33.91
C LEU A 803 10.96 15.53 -32.64
N PRO A 804 10.64 15.00 -31.45
CA PRO A 804 10.53 15.76 -30.21
C PRO A 804 11.92 16.05 -29.63
N MET A 805 12.62 17.05 -30.16
CA MET A 805 13.95 17.44 -29.70
C MET A 805 13.94 18.82 -29.06
N THR A 806 14.41 18.87 -27.81
CA THR A 806 14.72 20.09 -27.07
C THR A 806 15.98 19.88 -26.25
N PHE A 807 16.71 20.98 -26.02
CA PHE A 807 17.83 21.06 -25.09
C PHE A 807 17.51 22.07 -23.96
N ASP A 808 16.22 22.32 -23.70
CA ASP A 808 15.74 23.34 -22.77
C ASP A 808 14.76 22.76 -21.76
N TRP A 809 15.04 22.93 -20.47
CA TRP A 809 14.20 22.40 -19.39
C TRP A 809 12.85 23.12 -19.28
N THR A 810 12.70 24.33 -19.83
CA THR A 810 11.37 24.97 -19.94
C THR A 810 10.41 24.11 -20.74
N GLN A 811 10.87 23.51 -21.84
CA GLN A 811 10.05 22.68 -22.71
C GLN A 811 9.78 21.30 -22.13
N VAL A 812 10.74 20.74 -21.37
CA VAL A 812 10.62 19.43 -20.71
C VAL A 812 9.70 19.49 -19.50
N ALA A 813 9.87 20.48 -18.60
CA ALA A 813 9.23 20.50 -17.29
C ALA A 813 8.19 21.62 -17.10
N GLY A 814 8.17 22.66 -17.94
CA GLY A 814 7.37 23.87 -17.72
C GLY A 814 5.84 23.68 -17.73
N PHE A 815 5.33 22.66 -18.42
CA PHE A 815 3.89 22.38 -18.51
C PHE A 815 3.41 21.21 -17.63
N VAL A 816 4.25 20.19 -17.41
CA VAL A 816 3.86 18.92 -16.77
C VAL A 816 4.58 18.72 -15.41
N GLY A 817 5.49 19.61 -15.05
CA GLY A 817 6.44 19.41 -13.95
C GLY A 817 7.56 18.43 -14.33
N SER A 818 8.54 18.27 -13.44
CA SER A 818 9.74 17.47 -13.73
C SER A 818 9.42 15.97 -13.93
N PRO A 819 9.96 15.34 -15.00
CA PRO A 819 9.79 13.91 -15.28
C PRO A 819 10.58 12.99 -14.33
N LEU A 820 11.41 13.53 -13.43
CA LEU A 820 12.10 12.76 -12.38
C LEU A 820 11.16 12.42 -11.20
N ILE A 821 9.94 12.97 -11.19
CA ILE A 821 8.97 12.84 -10.10
C ILE A 821 7.97 11.68 -10.31
N PRO A 822 7.15 11.64 -11.38
CA PRO A 822 6.13 10.61 -11.56
C PRO A 822 6.74 9.23 -11.89
N PRO A 823 6.12 8.11 -11.48
CA PRO A 823 6.63 6.78 -11.78
C PRO A 823 6.53 6.46 -13.29
N TRP A 824 7.42 5.59 -13.79
CA TRP A 824 7.51 5.27 -15.23
C TRP A 824 6.17 4.83 -15.86
N HIS A 825 5.35 4.05 -15.15
CA HIS A 825 4.04 3.64 -15.67
C HIS A 825 3.11 4.85 -15.93
N ALA A 826 3.17 5.90 -15.11
CA ALA A 826 2.37 7.09 -15.30
C ALA A 826 2.81 7.84 -16.58
N ILE A 827 4.13 8.03 -16.72
CA ILE A 827 4.74 8.64 -17.91
C ILE A 827 4.36 7.87 -19.19
N ALA A 828 4.48 6.54 -19.16
CA ALA A 828 4.16 5.68 -20.31
C ALA A 828 2.69 5.77 -20.74
N ASN A 829 1.73 5.85 -19.80
CA ASN A 829 0.31 6.02 -20.13
C ASN A 829 0.03 7.37 -20.79
N THR A 830 0.59 8.47 -20.26
CA THR A 830 0.47 9.79 -20.89
C THR A 830 1.07 9.79 -22.30
N LEU A 831 2.24 9.16 -22.49
CA LEU A 831 2.88 9.02 -23.80
C LEU A 831 2.03 8.23 -24.81
N ILE A 832 1.40 7.14 -24.38
CA ILE A 832 0.45 6.37 -25.21
C ILE A 832 -0.70 7.27 -25.66
N GLY A 833 -1.25 8.09 -24.76
CA GLY A 833 -2.26 9.09 -25.09
C GLY A 833 -1.82 10.11 -26.14
N VAL A 834 -0.64 10.71 -25.95
CA VAL A 834 -0.07 11.71 -26.86
C VAL A 834 0.21 11.13 -28.24
N VAL A 835 0.84 9.95 -28.32
CA VAL A 835 1.13 9.32 -29.62
C VAL A 835 -0.15 8.86 -30.31
N LEU A 836 -1.08 8.21 -29.60
CA LEU A 836 -2.31 7.68 -30.21
C LEU A 836 -3.22 8.81 -30.70
N PHE A 837 -3.47 9.83 -29.88
CA PHE A 837 -4.50 10.83 -30.18
C PHE A 837 -3.95 12.14 -30.76
N PHE A 838 -2.89 12.70 -30.19
CA PHE A 838 -2.34 13.97 -30.68
C PHE A 838 -1.37 13.81 -31.85
N VAL A 839 -0.69 12.66 -32.00
CA VAL A 839 0.10 12.36 -33.20
C VAL A 839 -0.74 11.62 -34.24
N VAL A 840 -1.21 10.41 -33.96
CA VAL A 840 -1.87 9.57 -34.98
C VAL A 840 -3.28 10.03 -35.31
N THR A 841 -4.21 10.13 -34.34
CA THR A 841 -5.61 10.50 -34.63
C THR A 841 -5.75 11.92 -35.16
N ALA A 842 -5.06 12.90 -34.57
CA ALA A 842 -5.10 14.27 -35.06
C ALA A 842 -4.56 14.38 -36.50
N SER A 843 -3.43 13.73 -36.84
CA SER A 843 -2.93 13.69 -38.22
C SER A 843 -3.95 13.07 -39.18
N LEU A 844 -4.53 11.93 -38.79
CA LEU A 844 -5.55 11.25 -39.61
C LEU A 844 -6.74 12.16 -39.88
N PHE A 845 -7.27 12.86 -38.87
CA PHE A 845 -8.43 13.74 -39.02
C PHE A 845 -8.09 15.02 -39.81
N HIS A 846 -6.91 15.62 -39.58
CA HIS A 846 -6.48 16.83 -40.27
C HIS A 846 -6.32 16.59 -41.78
N TYR A 847 -5.62 15.52 -42.19
CA TYR A 847 -5.40 15.21 -43.61
C TYR A 847 -6.56 14.45 -44.29
N THR A 848 -7.64 14.15 -43.57
CA THR A 848 -8.92 13.69 -44.17
C THR A 848 -9.97 14.80 -44.25
N GLY A 849 -9.63 16.04 -43.90
CA GLY A 849 -10.53 17.21 -43.99
C GLY A 849 -11.63 17.24 -42.92
N VAL A 850 -11.57 16.37 -41.91
CA VAL A 850 -12.56 16.31 -40.83
C VAL A 850 -12.63 17.65 -40.10
N TRP A 851 -13.85 18.15 -39.85
CA TRP A 851 -14.11 19.49 -39.29
C TRP A 851 -13.54 20.66 -40.11
N TYR A 852 -13.41 20.50 -41.44
CA TYR A 852 -12.87 21.53 -42.36
C TYR A 852 -11.41 21.92 -42.04
N ALA A 853 -10.65 20.98 -41.48
CA ALA A 853 -9.30 21.22 -40.96
C ALA A 853 -8.29 21.77 -41.97
N GLU A 854 -8.53 21.66 -43.28
CA GLU A 854 -7.64 22.21 -44.32
C GLU A 854 -7.51 23.75 -44.27
N TYR A 855 -8.53 24.47 -43.78
CA TYR A 855 -8.52 25.94 -43.61
C TYR A 855 -8.00 26.41 -42.25
N LEU A 856 -7.57 25.48 -41.38
CA LEU A 856 -7.21 25.74 -39.99
C LEU A 856 -5.75 25.33 -39.70
N PRO A 857 -5.09 25.92 -38.69
CA PRO A 857 -3.80 25.41 -38.22
C PRO A 857 -3.98 24.01 -37.62
N MET A 858 -2.92 23.20 -37.70
CA MET A 858 -2.90 21.85 -37.14
C MET A 858 -3.13 21.86 -35.61
N SER A 859 -2.40 22.73 -34.91
CA SER A 859 -2.54 22.98 -33.48
C SER A 859 -2.52 24.47 -33.19
N ASP A 860 -3.59 24.97 -32.55
CA ASP A 860 -3.66 26.32 -31.96
C ASP A 860 -4.74 26.35 -30.86
N ALA A 861 -4.58 27.26 -29.89
CA ALA A 861 -5.54 27.53 -28.81
C ALA A 861 -6.61 28.57 -29.18
N GLY A 862 -6.49 29.22 -30.33
CA GLY A 862 -7.43 30.22 -30.83
C GLY A 862 -8.72 29.67 -31.40
N THR A 863 -9.63 30.58 -31.72
CA THR A 863 -10.92 30.33 -32.33
C THR A 863 -11.04 31.08 -33.65
N TYR A 864 -11.69 30.46 -34.62
CA TYR A 864 -11.71 30.89 -36.02
C TYR A 864 -13.15 31.05 -36.53
N ASP A 865 -13.34 31.96 -37.48
CA ASP A 865 -14.59 32.09 -38.25
C ASP A 865 -14.50 31.40 -39.62
N ASN A 866 -15.62 31.37 -40.32
CA ASN A 866 -15.82 30.78 -41.65
C ASN A 866 -15.00 31.44 -42.77
N THR A 867 -14.28 32.53 -42.51
CA THR A 867 -13.31 33.14 -43.44
C THR A 867 -11.86 32.74 -43.13
N GLY A 868 -11.62 31.99 -42.05
CA GLY A 868 -10.29 31.66 -41.54
C GLY A 868 -9.64 32.78 -40.73
N ALA A 869 -10.39 33.85 -40.43
CA ALA A 869 -9.96 34.91 -39.53
C ALA A 869 -10.20 34.52 -38.05
N LYS A 870 -9.60 35.27 -37.12
CA LYS A 870 -9.83 35.06 -35.68
C LYS A 870 -11.24 35.50 -35.30
N TYR A 871 -11.97 34.63 -34.61
CA TYR A 871 -13.39 34.78 -34.33
C TYR A 871 -13.71 36.04 -33.50
N ASN A 872 -14.52 36.95 -34.04
CA ASN A 872 -14.86 38.21 -33.40
C ASN A 872 -16.11 38.09 -32.53
N SER A 873 -15.93 37.71 -31.27
CA SER A 873 -16.99 37.57 -30.27
C SER A 873 -17.84 38.83 -30.06
N SER A 874 -17.29 40.03 -30.31
CA SER A 874 -18.01 41.30 -30.13
C SER A 874 -19.10 41.53 -31.17
N ARG A 875 -19.17 40.71 -32.24
CA ARG A 875 -20.27 40.73 -33.21
C ARG A 875 -21.54 40.01 -32.73
N ILE A 876 -21.42 39.11 -31.74
CA ILE A 876 -22.50 38.20 -31.31
C ILE A 876 -22.95 38.43 -29.85
N LEU A 877 -22.55 39.56 -29.28
CA LEU A 877 -22.87 39.97 -27.92
C LEU A 877 -23.95 41.06 -27.92
N THR A 878 -25.01 40.85 -27.13
CA THR A 878 -25.99 41.89 -26.81
C THR A 878 -25.37 42.97 -25.90
N PRO A 879 -26.01 44.15 -25.74
CA PRO A 879 -25.62 45.13 -24.72
C PRO A 879 -25.58 44.57 -23.29
N GLU A 880 -26.37 43.53 -23.02
CA GLU A 880 -26.42 42.79 -21.75
C GLU A 880 -25.35 41.67 -21.64
N PHE A 881 -24.49 41.53 -22.65
CA PHE A 881 -23.44 40.52 -22.79
C PHE A 881 -23.95 39.06 -22.79
N THR A 882 -25.15 38.85 -23.35
CA THR A 882 -25.70 37.53 -23.72
C THR A 882 -25.53 37.29 -25.22
N LEU A 883 -25.86 36.10 -25.70
CA LEU A 883 -25.78 35.75 -27.13
C LEU A 883 -26.89 36.48 -27.93
N ASP A 884 -26.52 37.16 -29.00
CA ASP A 884 -27.46 37.52 -30.08
C ASP A 884 -27.51 36.38 -31.10
N GLU A 885 -28.63 35.66 -31.13
CA GLU A 885 -28.81 34.49 -31.99
C GLU A 885 -28.94 34.85 -33.48
N LYS A 886 -29.37 36.07 -33.81
CA LYS A 886 -29.44 36.55 -35.20
C LYS A 886 -28.07 36.96 -35.70
N ALA A 887 -27.35 37.76 -34.93
CA ALA A 887 -25.99 38.18 -35.30
C ALA A 887 -25.03 36.98 -35.37
N TYR A 888 -25.26 35.92 -34.60
CA TYR A 888 -24.54 34.64 -34.72
C TYR A 888 -24.87 33.89 -36.02
N ALA A 889 -26.14 33.84 -36.43
CA ALA A 889 -26.56 33.23 -37.69
C ALA A 889 -26.11 34.05 -38.93
N GLU A 890 -26.02 35.38 -38.81
CA GLU A 890 -25.58 36.27 -39.90
C GLU A 890 -24.05 36.38 -40.02
N TYR A 891 -23.28 36.01 -38.97
CA TYR A 891 -21.81 36.07 -38.99
C TYR A 891 -21.16 34.73 -39.37
N SER A 892 -21.11 33.77 -38.43
CA SER A 892 -20.29 32.56 -38.59
C SER A 892 -20.52 31.54 -37.46
N PRO A 893 -20.47 30.22 -37.75
CA PRO A 893 -20.20 29.22 -36.72
C PRO A 893 -18.75 29.37 -36.23
N LEU A 894 -18.43 28.81 -35.06
CA LEU A 894 -17.08 28.89 -34.48
C LEU A 894 -16.27 27.61 -34.76
N PHE A 895 -15.05 27.79 -35.28
CA PHE A 895 -14.10 26.72 -35.57
C PHE A 895 -12.90 26.72 -34.60
N ILE A 896 -12.32 25.53 -34.39
CA ILE A 896 -11.14 25.26 -33.55
C ILE A 896 -10.19 24.29 -34.25
N SER A 897 -8.89 24.36 -33.91
CA SER A 897 -7.84 23.50 -34.48
C SER A 897 -8.08 22.01 -34.21
N THR A 898 -7.48 21.14 -35.03
CA THR A 898 -7.72 19.69 -34.95
C THR A 898 -7.25 19.10 -33.60
N THR A 899 -6.09 19.52 -33.08
CA THR A 899 -5.63 19.07 -31.75
C THR A 899 -6.53 19.58 -30.63
N PHE A 900 -7.07 20.79 -30.72
CA PHE A 900 -7.95 21.37 -29.70
C PHE A 900 -9.31 20.65 -29.65
N ALA A 901 -9.88 20.31 -30.81
CA ALA A 901 -11.07 19.46 -30.90
C ALA A 901 -10.83 18.06 -30.30
N ILE A 902 -9.70 17.43 -30.61
CA ILE A 902 -9.30 16.15 -30.00
C ILE A 902 -9.14 16.28 -28.48
N SER A 903 -8.58 17.39 -27.97
CA SER A 903 -8.41 17.63 -26.53
C SER A 903 -9.76 17.70 -25.78
N TYR A 904 -10.80 18.29 -26.37
CA TYR A 904 -12.14 18.25 -25.81
C TYR A 904 -12.75 16.84 -25.82
N GLY A 905 -12.57 16.07 -26.89
CA GLY A 905 -12.95 14.65 -26.92
C GLY A 905 -12.24 13.85 -25.82
N LEU A 906 -10.93 13.98 -25.71
CA LEU A 906 -10.14 13.31 -24.67
C LEU A 906 -10.52 13.72 -23.26
N SER A 907 -10.92 14.97 -23.04
CA SER A 907 -11.46 15.42 -21.76
C SER A 907 -12.71 14.63 -21.39
N PHE A 908 -13.68 14.49 -22.32
CA PHE A 908 -14.88 13.66 -22.12
C PHE A 908 -14.53 12.20 -21.80
N ALA A 909 -13.57 11.61 -22.54
CA ALA A 909 -13.10 10.26 -22.28
C ALA A 909 -12.43 10.12 -20.90
N ALA A 910 -11.60 11.08 -20.50
CA ALA A 910 -10.90 11.07 -19.21
C ALA A 910 -11.87 11.10 -18.03
N ILE A 911 -12.94 11.91 -18.11
CA ILE A 911 -13.96 12.03 -17.07
C ILE A 911 -14.74 10.72 -16.92
N ALA A 912 -15.27 10.18 -18.02
CA ALA A 912 -15.99 8.90 -18.00
C ALA A 912 -15.08 7.75 -17.54
N SER A 913 -13.84 7.74 -18.04
CA SER A 913 -12.83 6.75 -17.69
C SER A 913 -12.45 6.81 -16.22
N LEU A 914 -12.36 7.99 -15.62
CA LEU A 914 -12.00 8.18 -14.22
C LEU A 914 -13.04 7.54 -13.30
N VAL A 915 -14.33 7.83 -13.52
CA VAL A 915 -15.42 7.28 -12.69
C VAL A 915 -15.43 5.76 -12.74
N VAL A 916 -15.37 5.18 -13.94
CA VAL A 916 -15.37 3.72 -14.12
C VAL A 916 -14.07 3.08 -13.59
N TYR A 917 -12.90 3.70 -13.84
CA TYR A 917 -11.63 3.19 -13.33
C TYR A 917 -11.57 3.17 -11.80
N THR A 918 -11.94 4.28 -11.14
CA THR A 918 -11.93 4.38 -9.67
C THR A 918 -12.96 3.45 -9.04
N TYR A 919 -14.12 3.25 -9.67
CA TYR A 919 -15.09 2.23 -9.24
C TYR A 919 -14.47 0.81 -9.28
N LEU A 920 -13.95 0.38 -10.43
CA LEU A 920 -13.40 -0.96 -10.63
C LEU A 920 -12.12 -1.27 -9.83
N HIS A 921 -11.23 -0.30 -9.63
CA HIS A 921 -9.92 -0.52 -9.01
C HIS A 921 -9.86 -0.08 -7.55
N ASN A 922 -10.80 0.75 -7.08
CA ASN A 922 -10.76 1.34 -5.73
C ASN A 922 -12.11 1.39 -5.02
N GLY A 923 -13.24 1.06 -5.66
CA GLY A 923 -14.58 1.15 -5.07
C GLY A 923 -14.68 0.42 -3.74
N ASP A 924 -14.23 -0.84 -3.71
CA ASP A 924 -14.09 -1.66 -2.52
C ASP A 924 -13.33 -0.99 -1.39
N ARG A 925 -12.11 -0.52 -1.66
CA ARG A 925 -11.27 0.14 -0.64
C ARG A 925 -11.92 1.42 -0.12
N ILE A 926 -12.52 2.22 -1.00
CA ILE A 926 -13.26 3.44 -0.63
C ILE A 926 -14.45 3.09 0.27
N TRP A 927 -15.21 2.04 -0.07
CA TRP A 927 -16.36 1.57 0.71
C TRP A 927 -15.94 1.01 2.08
N ARG A 928 -14.87 0.20 2.12
CA ARG A 928 -14.28 -0.34 3.35
C ARG A 928 -13.74 0.78 4.25
N GLN A 929 -13.02 1.77 3.71
CA GLN A 929 -12.55 2.98 4.44
C GLN A 929 -13.67 3.98 4.80
N TYR A 930 -14.81 3.91 4.12
CA TYR A 930 -16.02 4.65 4.50
C TYR A 930 -16.72 3.99 5.69
N ARG A 931 -16.84 2.66 5.70
CA ARG A 931 -17.56 1.85 6.69
C ARG A 931 -16.75 1.54 7.96
N ASN A 932 -15.45 1.22 7.82
CA ASN A 932 -14.57 0.74 8.89
C ASN A 932 -13.32 1.61 9.03
N SER A 933 -13.41 2.74 9.74
CA SER A 933 -12.33 3.74 9.83
C SER A 933 -11.10 3.36 10.70
N THR A 934 -11.02 2.13 11.20
CA THR A 934 -10.17 1.79 12.38
C THR A 934 -9.18 0.64 12.14
N ASN A 935 -9.34 -0.15 11.08
CA ASN A 935 -8.69 -1.47 10.97
C ASN A 935 -7.54 -1.58 9.94
N GLU A 936 -7.26 -0.51 9.20
CA GLU A 936 -6.12 -0.49 8.25
C GLU A 936 -4.79 -0.33 9.00
N LYS A 937 -3.74 -1.02 8.54
CA LYS A 937 -2.41 -0.97 9.20
C LYS A 937 -1.85 0.46 9.13
N PRO A 938 -1.57 1.13 10.27
CA PRO A 938 -1.01 2.47 10.23
C PRO A 938 0.44 2.44 9.70
N ASP A 939 0.71 3.25 8.68
CA ASP A 939 2.06 3.54 8.18
C ASP A 939 2.97 4.01 9.33
N VAL A 940 4.29 3.83 9.20
CA VAL A 940 5.26 4.24 10.24
C VAL A 940 5.16 5.75 10.53
N HIS A 941 4.89 6.56 9.50
CA HIS A 941 4.64 7.99 9.67
C HIS A 941 3.30 8.29 10.37
N MET A 942 2.25 7.49 10.13
CA MET A 942 0.99 7.61 10.86
C MET A 942 1.12 7.14 12.32
N LYS A 943 1.95 6.13 12.62
CA LYS A 943 2.28 5.72 14.00
C LYS A 943 2.92 6.87 14.78
N MET A 944 3.94 7.52 14.20
CA MET A 944 4.57 8.71 14.80
C MET A 944 3.60 9.87 14.98
N MET A 945 2.77 10.16 13.97
CA MET A 945 1.84 11.30 14.00
C MET A 945 0.75 11.18 15.08
N ARG A 946 0.46 9.98 15.60
CA ARG A 946 -0.50 9.78 16.71
C ARG A 946 -0.16 10.54 17.99
N LYS A 947 1.11 10.95 18.20
CA LYS A 947 1.48 11.77 19.37
C LYS A 947 0.99 13.22 19.27
N TYR A 948 0.69 13.72 18.07
CA TYR A 948 0.24 15.09 17.85
C TYR A 948 -1.31 15.16 17.77
N PRO A 949 -1.96 16.08 18.51
CA PRO A 949 -3.41 16.14 18.54
C PRO A 949 -3.96 16.66 17.20
N GLU A 950 -4.85 15.87 16.58
CA GLU A 950 -5.45 16.25 15.29
C GLU A 950 -6.22 17.58 15.33
N ALA A 951 -6.34 18.20 14.16
CA ALA A 951 -7.28 19.29 13.90
C ALA A 951 -8.71 18.71 13.80
N PRO A 952 -9.65 19.09 14.69
CA PRO A 952 -11.01 18.55 14.70
C PRO A 952 -11.73 18.70 13.36
N GLY A 953 -12.48 17.68 12.93
CA GLY A 953 -13.25 17.74 11.68
C GLY A 953 -14.20 18.94 11.61
N TRP A 954 -14.73 19.38 12.77
CA TRP A 954 -15.61 20.55 12.83
C TRP A 954 -14.93 21.88 12.46
N TRP A 955 -13.60 22.02 12.58
CA TRP A 955 -12.88 23.22 12.10
C TRP A 955 -12.97 23.36 10.57
N TYR A 956 -12.82 22.24 9.86
CA TYR A 956 -12.94 22.19 8.41
C TYR A 956 -14.40 22.38 7.97
N MET A 957 -15.36 21.79 8.71
CA MET A 957 -16.79 21.96 8.40
C MET A 957 -17.32 23.37 8.70
N SER A 958 -16.87 24.03 9.77
CA SER A 958 -17.26 25.41 10.05
C SER A 958 -16.71 26.37 8.99
N LEU A 959 -15.46 26.16 8.55
CA LEU A 959 -14.88 26.92 7.44
C LEU A 959 -15.63 26.64 6.12
N PHE A 960 -15.98 25.38 5.83
CA PHE A 960 -16.78 25.02 4.66
C PHE A 960 -18.12 25.75 4.62
N VAL A 961 -18.89 25.72 5.72
CA VAL A 961 -20.20 26.39 5.79
C VAL A 961 -20.05 27.91 5.68
N ALA A 962 -19.04 28.50 6.31
CA ALA A 962 -18.76 29.94 6.18
C ALA A 962 -18.40 30.35 4.73
N MET A 963 -17.56 29.57 4.05
CA MET A 963 -17.17 29.85 2.67
C MET A 963 -18.30 29.55 1.67
N LEU A 964 -19.13 28.54 1.94
CA LEU A 964 -20.32 28.23 1.16
C LEU A 964 -21.35 29.37 1.26
N ALA A 965 -21.58 29.91 2.46
CA ALA A 965 -22.44 31.07 2.68
C ALA A 965 -21.89 32.34 2.02
N MET A 966 -20.57 32.57 2.08
CA MET A 966 -19.90 33.68 1.39
C MET A 966 -20.04 33.57 -0.14
N GLY A 967 -19.84 32.38 -0.71
CA GLY A 967 -20.03 32.12 -2.14
C GLY A 967 -21.50 32.33 -2.57
N PHE A 968 -22.45 31.81 -1.78
CA PHE A 968 -23.88 31.98 -2.01
C PHE A 968 -24.31 33.46 -2.00
N TYR A 969 -23.79 34.25 -1.05
CA TYR A 969 -24.01 35.69 -1.00
C TYR A 969 -23.37 36.42 -2.19
N THR A 970 -22.12 36.07 -2.53
CA THR A 970 -21.40 36.63 -3.70
C THR A 970 -22.18 36.44 -5.01
N ILE A 971 -22.91 35.32 -5.13
CA ILE A 971 -23.67 34.96 -6.33
C ILE A 971 -25.07 35.59 -6.34
N THR A 972 -25.74 35.68 -5.19
CA THR A 972 -27.14 36.14 -5.11
C THR A 972 -27.30 37.64 -4.81
N ALA A 973 -26.32 38.30 -4.19
CA ALA A 973 -26.36 39.74 -3.91
C ALA A 973 -25.89 40.61 -5.09
N TYR A 974 -25.19 40.03 -6.05
CA TYR A 974 -24.66 40.70 -7.25
C TYR A 974 -25.29 40.12 -8.52
N GLN A 975 -25.31 40.90 -9.61
CA GLN A 975 -25.92 40.51 -10.89
C GLN A 975 -25.03 39.53 -11.69
N THR A 976 -24.66 38.42 -11.07
CA THR A 976 -23.81 37.37 -11.67
C THR A 976 -24.51 36.53 -12.74
N ASN A 977 -25.84 36.59 -12.79
CA ASN A 977 -26.73 35.78 -13.64
C ASN A 977 -26.62 34.25 -13.47
N LEU A 978 -25.88 33.77 -12.47
CA LEU A 978 -25.78 32.36 -12.09
C LEU A 978 -26.92 31.95 -11.14
N ALA A 979 -27.59 30.84 -11.42
CA ALA A 979 -28.63 30.33 -10.52
C ALA A 979 -28.05 29.78 -9.20
N TRP A 980 -28.72 30.07 -8.08
CA TRP A 980 -28.30 29.65 -6.74
C TRP A 980 -28.12 28.13 -6.58
N TRP A 981 -28.91 27.34 -7.30
CA TRP A 981 -28.82 25.87 -7.30
C TRP A 981 -27.71 25.35 -8.22
N ALA A 982 -27.36 26.10 -9.28
CA ALA A 982 -26.21 25.77 -10.12
C ALA A 982 -24.88 25.97 -9.37
N PHE A 983 -24.80 26.96 -8.47
CA PHE A 983 -23.69 27.06 -7.51
C PHE A 983 -23.56 25.80 -6.64
N LEU A 984 -24.65 25.32 -6.05
CA LEU A 984 -24.64 24.10 -5.23
C LEU A 984 -24.26 22.86 -6.07
N LEU A 985 -24.69 22.78 -7.33
CA LEU A 985 -24.28 21.73 -8.27
C LEU A 985 -22.78 21.79 -8.58
N ALA A 986 -22.20 22.98 -8.78
CA ALA A 986 -20.76 23.13 -8.97
C ALA A 986 -19.96 22.64 -7.75
N VAL A 987 -20.39 23.01 -6.54
CA VAL A 987 -19.76 22.52 -5.29
C VAL A 987 -19.95 21.01 -5.10
N PHE A 988 -21.09 20.45 -5.52
CA PHE A 988 -21.31 18.99 -5.50
C PHE A 988 -20.39 18.25 -6.49
N ILE A 989 -20.21 18.78 -7.70
CA ILE A 989 -19.26 18.25 -8.70
C ILE A 989 -17.83 18.29 -8.13
N SER A 990 -17.40 19.41 -7.56
CA SER A 990 -16.05 19.54 -7.00
C SER A 990 -15.80 18.57 -5.85
N PHE A 991 -16.80 18.37 -4.97
CA PHE A 991 -16.74 17.38 -3.89
C PHE A 991 -16.68 15.94 -4.41
N GLY A 992 -17.58 15.55 -5.32
CA GLY A 992 -17.69 14.19 -5.83
C GLY A 992 -16.45 13.72 -6.59
N PHE A 993 -15.87 14.59 -7.43
CA PHE A 993 -14.69 14.26 -8.23
C PHE A 993 -13.35 14.43 -7.48
N SER A 994 -13.32 15.12 -6.33
CA SER A 994 -12.10 15.28 -5.52
C SER A 994 -11.48 13.94 -5.11
N LEU A 995 -12.28 12.95 -4.70
CA LEU A 995 -11.73 11.66 -4.26
C LEU A 995 -11.15 10.83 -5.43
N PRO A 996 -11.85 10.60 -6.56
CA PRO A 996 -11.27 9.96 -7.75
C PRO A 996 -10.00 10.62 -8.27
N ILE A 997 -10.00 11.95 -8.45
CA ILE A 997 -8.83 12.69 -8.98
C ILE A 997 -7.68 12.65 -7.98
N GLY A 998 -7.98 12.82 -6.68
CA GLY A 998 -6.99 12.73 -5.62
C GLY A 998 -6.30 11.38 -5.53
N ILE A 999 -7.00 10.26 -5.78
CA ILE A 999 -6.37 8.92 -5.82
C ILE A 999 -5.38 8.83 -6.99
N ILE A 1000 -5.78 9.27 -8.20
CA ILE A 1000 -4.89 9.27 -9.37
C ILE A 1000 -3.67 10.16 -9.11
N GLN A 1001 -3.86 11.37 -8.58
CA GLN A 1001 -2.79 12.34 -8.33
C GLN A 1001 -1.83 11.87 -7.23
N ALA A 1002 -2.34 11.30 -6.14
CA ALA A 1002 -1.53 10.78 -5.02
C ALA A 1002 -0.60 9.60 -5.42
N ILE A 1003 -0.95 8.85 -6.46
CA ILE A 1003 -0.17 7.69 -6.95
C ILE A 1003 0.72 8.09 -8.13
N THR A 1004 0.17 8.81 -9.11
CA THR A 1004 0.82 9.08 -10.42
C THR A 1004 1.52 10.44 -10.49
N ASN A 1005 1.27 11.34 -9.53
CA ASN A 1005 1.65 12.75 -9.57
C ASN A 1005 1.06 13.54 -10.77
N ASN A 1006 -0.03 13.08 -11.39
CA ASN A 1006 -0.70 13.77 -12.49
C ASN A 1006 -2.17 14.06 -12.16
N GLN A 1007 -2.65 15.26 -12.49
CA GLN A 1007 -3.96 15.77 -12.08
C GLN A 1007 -4.90 15.87 -13.29
N ILE A 1008 -6.04 15.19 -13.23
CA ILE A 1008 -7.07 15.25 -14.29
C ILE A 1008 -7.92 16.51 -14.10
N GLY A 1009 -8.19 17.24 -15.19
CA GLY A 1009 -8.98 18.47 -15.18
C GLY A 1009 -10.49 18.24 -15.14
N LEU A 1010 -11.22 19.13 -14.45
CA LEU A 1010 -12.70 19.20 -14.48
C LEU A 1010 -13.23 20.41 -15.25
N ASN A 1011 -12.36 21.28 -15.76
CA ASN A 1011 -12.70 22.48 -16.52
C ASN A 1011 -13.75 22.19 -17.60
N VAL A 1012 -13.44 21.30 -18.56
CA VAL A 1012 -14.33 20.95 -19.67
C VAL A 1012 -15.64 20.33 -19.19
N LEU A 1013 -15.63 19.52 -18.11
CA LEU A 1013 -16.87 18.96 -17.54
C LEU A 1013 -17.80 20.06 -17.03
N THR A 1014 -17.26 20.97 -16.24
CA THR A 1014 -18.05 22.04 -15.60
C THR A 1014 -18.57 23.03 -16.63
N GLU A 1015 -17.77 23.31 -17.67
CA GLU A 1015 -18.14 24.13 -18.81
C GLU A 1015 -19.23 23.47 -19.67
N PHE A 1016 -19.08 22.18 -19.98
CA PHE A 1016 -20.07 21.37 -20.70
C PHE A 1016 -21.42 21.31 -19.97
N ILE A 1017 -21.41 20.97 -18.68
CA ILE A 1017 -22.63 20.83 -17.86
C ILE A 1017 -23.37 22.17 -17.78
N TYR A 1018 -22.66 23.26 -17.46
CA TYR A 1018 -23.31 24.56 -17.34
C TYR A 1018 -23.84 25.07 -18.68
N GLY A 1019 -23.10 24.91 -19.77
CA GLY A 1019 -23.49 25.38 -21.09
C GLY A 1019 -24.79 24.74 -21.64
N TYR A 1020 -25.14 23.52 -21.22
CA TYR A 1020 -26.45 22.93 -21.53
C TYR A 1020 -27.57 23.39 -20.58
N ILE A 1021 -27.23 23.76 -19.33
CA ILE A 1021 -28.21 24.07 -18.28
C ILE A 1021 -28.61 25.55 -18.27
N GLN A 1022 -27.69 26.47 -18.57
CA GLN A 1022 -27.94 27.91 -18.67
C GLN A 1022 -27.11 28.53 -19.82
N PRO A 1023 -27.42 28.21 -21.10
CA PRO A 1023 -26.74 28.78 -22.27
C PRO A 1023 -26.88 30.31 -22.35
N GLY A 1024 -25.95 30.95 -23.07
CA GLY A 1024 -25.96 32.40 -23.32
C GLY A 1024 -25.46 33.28 -22.17
N ARG A 1025 -24.77 32.71 -21.16
CA ARG A 1025 -24.37 33.39 -19.91
C ARG A 1025 -22.87 33.19 -19.58
N PRO A 1026 -21.95 33.89 -20.27
CA PRO A 1026 -20.51 33.65 -20.13
C PRO A 1026 -19.94 33.95 -18.72
N LEU A 1027 -20.37 35.03 -18.05
CA LEU A 1027 -19.92 35.33 -16.68
C LEU A 1027 -20.32 34.24 -15.68
N ALA A 1028 -21.55 33.76 -15.78
CA ALA A 1028 -22.08 32.74 -14.91
C ALA A 1028 -21.39 31.37 -15.12
N LEU A 1029 -21.04 31.03 -16.36
CA LEU A 1029 -20.16 29.89 -16.69
C LEU A 1029 -18.80 30.02 -15.99
N MET A 1030 -18.12 31.17 -16.09
CA MET A 1030 -16.80 31.37 -15.47
C MET A 1030 -16.84 31.18 -13.94
N ILE A 1031 -17.91 31.64 -13.29
CA ILE A 1031 -18.12 31.44 -11.85
C ILE A 1031 -18.43 29.97 -11.53
N PHE A 1032 -19.33 29.32 -12.28
CA PHE A 1032 -19.66 27.89 -12.11
C PHE A 1032 -18.43 26.99 -12.28
N LYS A 1033 -17.67 27.19 -13.37
CA LYS A 1033 -16.40 26.51 -13.65
C LYS A 1033 -15.42 26.64 -12.48
N THR A 1034 -15.33 27.82 -11.89
CA THR A 1034 -14.36 28.08 -10.82
C THR A 1034 -14.75 27.36 -9.52
N PHE A 1035 -16.02 27.38 -9.11
CA PHE A 1035 -16.47 26.58 -7.96
C PHE A 1035 -16.50 25.06 -8.23
N GLY A 1036 -16.61 24.64 -9.49
CA GLY A 1036 -16.57 23.24 -9.89
C GLY A 1036 -15.16 22.64 -10.00
N TYR A 1037 -14.19 23.41 -10.50
CA TYR A 1037 -12.82 22.94 -10.73
C TYR A 1037 -11.80 23.43 -9.68
N ILE A 1038 -11.78 24.73 -9.36
CA ILE A 1038 -10.72 25.28 -8.48
C ILE A 1038 -10.93 24.90 -7.03
N THR A 1039 -12.17 24.82 -6.56
CA THR A 1039 -12.47 24.27 -5.22
C THR A 1039 -11.98 22.82 -5.07
N MET A 1040 -12.03 22.01 -6.14
CA MET A 1040 -11.41 20.67 -6.15
C MET A 1040 -9.87 20.76 -6.20
N SER A 1041 -9.31 21.57 -7.09
CA SER A 1041 -7.85 21.68 -7.25
C SER A 1041 -7.17 22.16 -5.97
N GLN A 1042 -7.78 23.13 -5.26
CA GLN A 1042 -7.25 23.59 -3.99
C GLN A 1042 -7.46 22.58 -2.86
N ALA A 1043 -8.57 21.83 -2.86
CA ALA A 1043 -8.71 20.69 -1.94
C ALA A 1043 -7.56 19.69 -2.10
N LEU A 1044 -7.17 19.36 -3.34
CA LEU A 1044 -6.05 18.44 -3.59
C LEU A 1044 -4.68 19.04 -3.23
N ASN A 1045 -4.46 20.34 -3.50
CA ASN A 1045 -3.25 21.04 -3.03
C ASN A 1045 -3.14 21.01 -1.49
N PHE A 1046 -4.22 21.32 -0.77
CA PHE A 1046 -4.22 21.29 0.69
C PHE A 1046 -4.02 19.87 1.26
N ILE A 1047 -4.47 18.83 0.56
CA ILE A 1047 -4.21 17.43 0.91
C ILE A 1047 -2.73 17.07 0.67
N SER A 1048 -2.13 17.55 -0.42
CA SER A 1048 -0.69 17.39 -0.70
C SER A 1048 0.18 18.02 0.39
N ASP A 1049 -0.15 19.25 0.81
CA ASP A 1049 0.45 19.93 1.96
C ASP A 1049 0.24 19.15 3.26
N LEU A 1050 -0.95 18.58 3.50
CA LEU A 1050 -1.20 17.76 4.68
C LEU A 1050 -0.34 16.47 4.67
N LYS A 1051 -0.04 15.90 3.49
CA LYS A 1051 0.96 14.83 3.35
C LYS A 1051 2.39 15.33 3.57
N PHE A 1052 2.75 16.55 3.15
CA PHE A 1052 4.03 17.18 3.50
C PHE A 1052 4.18 17.32 5.02
N GLY A 1053 3.16 17.86 5.70
CA GLY A 1053 3.11 17.96 7.15
C GLY A 1053 3.19 16.60 7.86
N HIS A 1054 2.59 15.56 7.27
CA HIS A 1054 2.68 14.18 7.77
C HIS A 1054 4.11 13.61 7.65
N TYR A 1055 4.78 13.78 6.50
CA TYR A 1055 6.17 13.34 6.31
C TYR A 1055 7.20 14.13 7.14
N MET A 1056 6.98 15.42 7.34
CA MET A 1056 7.79 16.31 8.18
C MET A 1056 7.37 16.31 9.67
N LYS A 1057 6.35 15.52 10.04
CA LYS A 1057 5.75 15.41 11.38
C LYS A 1057 5.44 16.76 12.03
N ILE A 1058 4.80 17.65 11.27
CA ILE A 1058 4.30 18.94 11.72
C ILE A 1058 2.89 18.75 12.32
N PRO A 1059 2.61 19.25 13.54
CA PRO A 1059 1.32 19.08 14.19
C PRO A 1059 0.11 19.53 13.32
N PRO A 1060 -0.94 18.69 13.13
CA PRO A 1060 -2.02 18.99 12.19
C PRO A 1060 -2.80 20.29 12.47
N ARG A 1061 -2.84 20.74 13.74
CA ARG A 1061 -3.45 22.03 14.12
C ARG A 1061 -2.64 23.24 13.64
N THR A 1062 -1.31 23.13 13.64
CA THR A 1062 -0.42 24.17 13.11
C THR A 1062 -0.49 24.22 11.59
N MET A 1063 -0.55 23.06 10.92
CA MET A 1063 -0.80 22.98 9.47
C MET A 1063 -2.07 23.73 9.05
N PHE A 1064 -3.21 23.39 9.66
CA PHE A 1064 -4.50 24.04 9.37
C PHE A 1064 -4.45 25.57 9.53
N LEU A 1065 -3.89 26.06 10.65
CA LEU A 1065 -3.75 27.50 10.89
C LEU A 1065 -2.82 28.18 9.87
N ALA A 1066 -1.65 27.59 9.59
CA ALA A 1066 -0.68 28.14 8.66
C ALA A 1066 -1.25 28.26 7.24
N GLN A 1067 -1.95 27.23 6.77
CA GLN A 1067 -2.59 27.22 5.46
C GLN A 1067 -3.72 28.26 5.38
N VAL A 1068 -4.73 28.20 6.26
CA VAL A 1068 -5.92 29.06 6.19
C VAL A 1068 -5.57 30.55 6.31
N VAL A 1069 -4.67 30.93 7.21
CA VAL A 1069 -4.24 32.34 7.35
C VAL A 1069 -3.46 32.80 6.12
N SER A 1070 -2.59 31.96 5.56
CA SER A 1070 -1.77 32.32 4.38
C SER A 1070 -2.59 32.43 3.11
N THR A 1071 -3.55 31.53 2.87
CA THR A 1071 -4.51 31.64 1.76
C THR A 1071 -5.35 32.92 1.91
N THR A 1072 -5.86 33.20 3.10
CA THR A 1072 -6.68 34.40 3.35
C THR A 1072 -5.88 35.67 3.07
N LEU A 1073 -4.67 35.79 3.63
CA LEU A 1073 -3.78 36.94 3.38
C LEU A 1073 -3.41 37.06 1.90
N SER A 1074 -3.08 35.95 1.23
CA SER A 1074 -2.79 35.92 -0.21
C SER A 1074 -3.95 36.50 -1.01
N CYS A 1075 -5.20 36.11 -0.75
CA CYS A 1075 -6.37 36.64 -1.45
C CYS A 1075 -6.50 38.18 -1.35
N PHE A 1076 -6.20 38.78 -0.18
CA PHE A 1076 -6.16 40.24 -0.04
C PHE A 1076 -5.04 40.88 -0.85
N ILE A 1077 -3.82 40.32 -0.79
CA ILE A 1077 -2.66 40.83 -1.51
C ILE A 1077 -2.85 40.74 -3.03
N GLN A 1078 -3.31 39.60 -3.55
CA GLN A 1078 -3.52 39.41 -4.99
C GLN A 1078 -4.58 40.37 -5.55
N ILE A 1079 -5.69 40.58 -4.84
CA ILE A 1079 -6.71 41.57 -5.26
C ILE A 1079 -6.19 43.01 -5.16
N MET A 1080 -5.41 43.35 -4.13
CA MET A 1080 -4.77 44.66 -4.03
C MET A 1080 -3.80 44.92 -5.19
N VAL A 1081 -2.95 43.95 -5.52
CA VAL A 1081 -1.95 44.05 -6.61
C VAL A 1081 -2.62 44.06 -7.99
N LEU A 1082 -3.68 43.27 -8.20
CA LEU A 1082 -4.44 43.27 -9.46
C LEU A 1082 -5.08 44.63 -9.74
N ASN A 1083 -5.79 45.22 -8.77
CA ASN A 1083 -6.41 46.54 -8.96
C ASN A 1083 -5.35 47.65 -9.03
N GLY A 1084 -4.24 47.52 -8.28
CA GLY A 1084 -3.08 48.41 -8.40
C GLY A 1084 -2.53 48.42 -9.82
N ALA A 1085 -2.17 47.26 -10.36
CA ALA A 1085 -1.69 47.10 -11.74
C ALA A 1085 -2.69 47.66 -12.77
N LEU A 1086 -3.99 47.35 -12.62
CA LEU A 1086 -5.05 47.87 -13.50
C LEU A 1086 -5.27 49.38 -13.41
N SER A 1087 -4.76 50.05 -12.37
CA SER A 1087 -4.88 51.50 -12.16
C SER A 1087 -3.59 52.29 -12.41
N SER A 1088 -2.44 51.61 -12.48
CA SER A 1088 -1.10 52.22 -12.56
C SER A 1088 -0.31 51.84 -13.82
N ILE A 1089 -0.74 50.84 -14.60
CA ILE A 1089 -0.10 50.45 -15.86
C ILE A 1089 -0.98 50.91 -17.03
N ASP A 1090 -0.55 51.96 -17.71
CA ASP A 1090 -1.20 52.43 -18.94
C ASP A 1090 -1.16 51.35 -20.04
N GLY A 1091 -2.27 51.17 -20.75
CA GLY A 1091 -2.41 50.16 -21.80
C GLY A 1091 -2.41 48.70 -21.30
N VAL A 1092 -2.57 48.45 -20.00
CA VAL A 1092 -2.68 47.10 -19.45
C VAL A 1092 -3.71 46.25 -20.20
N CYS A 1093 -3.34 45.01 -20.50
CA CYS A 1093 -4.06 44.04 -21.32
C CYS A 1093 -4.24 44.37 -22.81
N THR A 1094 -3.71 45.46 -23.37
CA THR A 1094 -3.66 45.62 -24.84
C THR A 1094 -2.54 44.76 -25.45
N LEU A 1095 -2.43 44.70 -26.78
CA LEU A 1095 -1.34 43.94 -27.45
C LEU A 1095 -0.10 44.80 -27.69
N GLU A 1096 -0.27 46.13 -27.65
CA GLU A 1096 0.73 47.16 -27.90
C GLU A 1096 1.45 47.62 -26.62
N GLN A 1097 1.09 47.08 -25.45
CA GLN A 1097 1.63 47.50 -24.15
C GLN A 1097 3.17 47.27 -24.12
N PRO A 1098 4.00 48.32 -23.94
CA PRO A 1098 5.45 48.24 -24.20
C PRO A 1098 6.20 47.20 -23.37
N GLU A 1099 5.79 46.99 -22.12
CA GLU A 1099 6.40 46.05 -21.19
C GLU A 1099 5.85 44.62 -21.33
N ARG A 1100 4.89 44.41 -22.25
CA ARG A 1100 4.19 43.16 -22.58
C ARG A 1100 3.20 42.67 -21.53
N PHE A 1101 2.53 43.57 -20.80
CA PHE A 1101 1.39 43.26 -19.94
C PHE A 1101 0.11 42.99 -20.75
N THR A 1102 0.10 41.95 -21.60
CA THR A 1102 -0.99 41.63 -22.54
C THR A 1102 -2.13 40.80 -21.95
N CYS A 1103 -2.01 40.34 -20.70
CA CYS A 1103 -3.00 39.56 -19.94
C CYS A 1103 -3.40 38.21 -20.58
N PRO A 1104 -2.45 37.28 -20.78
CA PRO A 1104 -2.72 36.01 -21.47
C PRO A 1104 -3.75 35.12 -20.76
N GLY A 1105 -3.73 35.02 -19.43
CA GLY A 1105 -4.69 34.22 -18.65
C GLY A 1105 -6.13 34.65 -18.88
N GLY A 1106 -6.45 35.91 -18.58
CA GLY A 1106 -7.76 36.52 -18.81
C GLY A 1106 -8.24 36.43 -20.26
N ARG A 1107 -7.35 36.48 -21.26
CA ARG A 1107 -7.70 36.30 -22.68
C ARG A 1107 -8.17 34.87 -23.00
N VAL A 1108 -7.45 33.86 -22.50
CA VAL A 1108 -7.88 32.45 -22.62
C VAL A 1108 -9.18 32.22 -21.84
N PHE A 1109 -9.35 32.88 -20.70
CA PHE A 1109 -10.58 32.84 -19.90
C PHE A 1109 -11.79 33.37 -20.65
N PHE A 1110 -11.64 34.54 -21.26
CA PHE A 1110 -12.66 35.14 -22.12
C PHE A 1110 -13.00 34.23 -23.31
N ALA A 1111 -12.01 33.71 -24.03
CA ALA A 1111 -12.22 32.81 -25.17
C ALA A 1111 -12.98 31.53 -24.79
N ALA A 1112 -12.60 30.86 -23.69
CA ALA A 1112 -13.32 29.69 -23.19
C ALA A 1112 -14.78 30.01 -22.81
N SER A 1113 -15.03 31.20 -22.25
CA SER A 1113 -16.38 31.64 -21.90
C SER A 1113 -17.27 31.90 -23.13
N VAL A 1114 -16.69 32.26 -24.28
CA VAL A 1114 -17.41 32.40 -25.56
C VAL A 1114 -17.85 31.04 -26.10
N ILE A 1115 -16.95 30.05 -26.12
CA ILE A 1115 -17.22 28.69 -26.61
C ILE A 1115 -18.36 28.05 -25.79
N TRP A 1116 -18.16 27.92 -24.48
CA TRP A 1116 -19.02 27.09 -23.63
C TRP A 1116 -20.18 27.84 -22.98
N GLY A 1117 -20.01 29.15 -22.75
CA GLY A 1117 -20.99 29.97 -22.02
C GLY A 1117 -21.87 30.82 -22.93
N LEU A 1118 -21.31 31.43 -23.98
CA LEU A 1118 -22.04 32.31 -24.88
C LEU A 1118 -22.74 31.52 -26.00
N ILE A 1119 -21.99 30.87 -26.89
CA ILE A 1119 -22.54 30.07 -28.00
C ILE A 1119 -23.24 28.82 -27.44
N GLY A 1120 -22.53 28.13 -26.54
CA GLY A 1120 -23.01 26.97 -25.80
C GLY A 1120 -22.79 25.64 -26.55
N PRO A 1121 -22.56 24.54 -25.81
CA PRO A 1121 -22.26 23.24 -26.40
C PRO A 1121 -23.38 22.70 -27.30
N ALA A 1122 -24.62 23.14 -27.06
CA ALA A 1122 -25.78 22.80 -27.85
C ALA A 1122 -25.65 23.15 -29.36
N ARG A 1123 -24.83 24.15 -29.70
CA ARG A 1123 -24.60 24.64 -31.08
C ARG A 1123 -23.28 24.18 -31.70
N MET A 1124 -22.42 23.48 -30.96
CA MET A 1124 -21.12 23.00 -31.45
C MET A 1124 -20.99 21.48 -31.42
N PHE A 1125 -21.53 20.82 -30.40
CA PHE A 1125 -21.32 19.39 -30.12
C PHE A 1125 -22.60 18.54 -30.21
N SER A 1126 -23.81 19.12 -30.17
CA SER A 1126 -25.06 18.36 -30.35
C SER A 1126 -25.08 17.52 -31.64
N PRO A 1127 -25.76 16.36 -31.68
CA PRO A 1127 -25.97 15.61 -32.92
C PRO A 1127 -26.46 16.50 -34.07
N GLY A 1128 -25.78 16.42 -35.21
CA GLY A 1128 -26.00 17.30 -36.38
C GLY A 1128 -25.05 18.50 -36.47
N GLN A 1129 -24.41 18.92 -35.37
CA GLN A 1129 -23.42 20.00 -35.37
C GLN A 1129 -22.00 19.51 -35.68
N VAL A 1130 -21.12 20.44 -36.09
CA VAL A 1130 -19.78 20.19 -36.64
C VAL A 1130 -18.96 19.20 -35.80
N TYR A 1131 -18.87 19.41 -34.48
CA TYR A 1131 -18.01 18.61 -33.60
C TYR A 1131 -18.73 17.45 -32.91
N SER A 1132 -19.91 17.05 -33.40
CA SER A 1132 -20.77 16.03 -32.77
C SER A 1132 -20.14 14.64 -32.63
N GLY A 1133 -19.19 14.29 -33.50
CA GLY A 1133 -18.40 13.05 -33.37
C GLY A 1133 -17.60 12.94 -32.07
N LEU A 1134 -17.30 14.05 -31.38
CA LEU A 1134 -16.60 14.03 -30.10
C LEU A 1134 -17.39 13.34 -28.98
N PHE A 1135 -18.72 13.23 -29.09
CA PHE A 1135 -19.53 12.51 -28.09
C PHE A 1135 -19.19 11.02 -27.98
N PHE A 1136 -18.63 10.40 -29.02
CA PHE A 1136 -18.15 9.02 -28.98
C PHE A 1136 -17.11 8.80 -27.85
N PHE A 1137 -16.35 9.84 -27.50
CA PHE A 1137 -15.32 9.74 -26.47
C PHE A 1137 -15.88 9.48 -25.05
N PHE A 1138 -17.12 9.87 -24.71
CA PHE A 1138 -17.73 9.45 -23.45
C PHE A 1138 -17.91 7.92 -23.40
N GLY A 1139 -18.38 7.32 -24.48
CA GLY A 1139 -18.55 5.87 -24.60
C GLY A 1139 -17.21 5.13 -24.59
N LEU A 1140 -16.23 5.63 -25.36
CA LEU A 1140 -14.85 5.12 -25.36
C LEU A 1140 -14.23 5.18 -23.95
N GLY A 1141 -14.38 6.32 -23.27
CA GLY A 1141 -13.92 6.55 -21.91
C GLY A 1141 -14.55 5.60 -20.90
N ALA A 1142 -15.84 5.32 -21.01
CA ALA A 1142 -16.51 4.36 -20.13
C ALA A 1142 -16.10 2.90 -20.39
N ILE A 1143 -15.89 2.51 -21.66
CA ILE A 1143 -15.65 1.11 -22.07
C ILE A 1143 -14.19 0.67 -21.88
N VAL A 1144 -13.21 1.52 -22.23
CA VAL A 1144 -11.78 1.14 -22.20
C VAL A 1144 -11.26 0.71 -20.80
N PRO A 1145 -11.65 1.34 -19.67
CA PRO A 1145 -11.30 0.85 -18.34
C PRO A 1145 -11.81 -0.55 -18.04
N ILE A 1146 -13.02 -0.88 -18.52
CA ILE A 1146 -13.65 -2.20 -18.32
C ILE A 1146 -12.84 -3.26 -19.08
N ILE A 1147 -12.46 -2.97 -20.32
CA ILE A 1147 -11.60 -3.84 -21.14
C ILE A 1147 -10.25 -4.06 -20.45
N ILE A 1148 -9.60 -2.99 -19.97
CA ILE A 1148 -8.29 -3.09 -19.30
C ILE A 1148 -8.38 -3.88 -17.99
N TYR A 1149 -9.44 -3.66 -17.19
CA TYR A 1149 -9.66 -4.37 -15.91
C TYR A 1149 -9.85 -5.88 -16.12
N TYR A 1150 -10.72 -6.30 -17.05
CA TYR A 1150 -10.87 -7.72 -17.34
C TYR A 1150 -9.64 -8.32 -18.02
N ALA A 1151 -8.93 -7.56 -18.86
CA ALA A 1151 -7.66 -8.01 -19.46
C ALA A 1151 -6.55 -8.18 -18.41
N SER A 1152 -6.47 -7.34 -17.38
CA SER A 1152 -5.47 -7.48 -16.31
C SER A 1152 -5.79 -8.66 -15.39
N LYS A 1153 -7.06 -8.86 -14.97
CA LYS A 1153 -7.49 -10.06 -14.21
C LYS A 1153 -7.34 -11.35 -15.05
N ARG A 1154 -7.42 -11.27 -16.40
CA ARG A 1154 -7.20 -12.41 -17.32
C ARG A 1154 -5.72 -12.76 -17.56
N TRP A 1155 -4.81 -11.78 -17.47
CA TRP A 1155 -3.38 -11.92 -17.73
C TRP A 1155 -2.51 -11.16 -16.68
N PRO A 1156 -2.47 -11.61 -15.41
CA PRO A 1156 -1.86 -10.87 -14.29
C PRO A 1156 -0.34 -10.69 -14.36
N THR A 1157 0.35 -11.40 -15.27
CA THR A 1157 1.78 -11.24 -15.55
C THR A 1157 2.08 -10.31 -16.74
N SER A 1158 1.06 -9.87 -17.47
CA SER A 1158 1.20 -9.00 -18.65
C SER A 1158 1.45 -7.53 -18.26
N PRO A 1159 2.24 -6.75 -19.05
CA PRO A 1159 2.36 -5.30 -18.85
C PRO A 1159 1.02 -4.54 -18.93
N ILE A 1160 -0.05 -5.16 -19.45
CA ILE A 1160 -1.42 -4.63 -19.47
C ILE A 1160 -1.87 -4.14 -18.08
N LYS A 1161 -1.43 -4.78 -16.99
CA LYS A 1161 -1.78 -4.37 -15.61
C LYS A 1161 -1.31 -2.96 -15.22
N HIS A 1162 -0.37 -2.38 -15.97
CA HIS A 1162 0.13 -1.02 -15.75
C HIS A 1162 -0.56 0.03 -16.62
N LEU A 1163 -1.58 -0.34 -17.41
CA LEU A 1163 -2.36 0.59 -18.22
C LEU A 1163 -3.44 1.27 -17.38
N MET A 1164 -3.53 2.60 -17.49
CA MET A 1164 -4.45 3.45 -16.73
C MET A 1164 -5.20 4.35 -17.71
N ALA A 1165 -6.39 3.91 -18.15
CA ALA A 1165 -7.24 4.64 -19.07
C ALA A 1165 -7.47 6.13 -18.72
N PRO A 1166 -7.69 6.54 -17.44
CA PRO A 1166 -7.88 7.95 -17.11
C PRO A 1166 -6.66 8.82 -17.44
N LEU A 1167 -5.48 8.22 -17.42
CA LEU A 1167 -4.20 8.87 -17.67
C LEU A 1167 -3.80 8.82 -19.16
N ILE A 1168 -4.23 7.80 -19.90
CA ILE A 1168 -4.14 7.74 -21.37
C ILE A 1168 -4.99 8.84 -22.00
N PHE A 1169 -6.21 9.07 -21.49
CA PHE A 1169 -7.07 10.14 -22.00
C PHE A 1169 -6.74 11.51 -21.40
N GLY A 1170 -6.62 11.62 -20.07
CA GLY A 1170 -6.52 12.89 -19.35
C GLY A 1170 -5.11 13.41 -19.09
N GLY A 1171 -4.07 12.57 -19.20
CA GLY A 1171 -2.69 12.93 -18.84
C GLY A 1171 -2.08 14.04 -19.71
N ALA A 1172 -2.63 14.27 -20.90
CA ALA A 1172 -2.22 15.27 -21.87
C ALA A 1172 -3.06 16.57 -21.82
N GLY A 1173 -3.83 16.79 -20.75
CA GLY A 1173 -4.83 17.87 -20.65
C GLY A 1173 -4.32 19.32 -20.70
N MET A 1174 -2.99 19.56 -20.81
CA MET A 1174 -2.41 20.88 -21.07
C MET A 1174 -2.17 21.16 -22.56
N ILE A 1175 -2.55 20.25 -23.48
CA ILE A 1175 -2.54 20.49 -24.94
C ILE A 1175 -3.91 21.00 -25.39
N PRO A 1176 -4.03 22.21 -25.99
CA PRO A 1176 -3.09 23.34 -25.96
C PRO A 1176 -3.16 24.08 -24.59
N PRO A 1177 -2.18 24.94 -24.21
CA PRO A 1177 -1.11 25.53 -25.03
C PRO A 1177 0.21 24.75 -25.11
N ALA A 1178 0.37 23.63 -24.38
CA ALA A 1178 1.50 22.73 -24.61
C ALA A 1178 1.35 22.04 -25.99
N SER A 1179 2.47 21.62 -26.59
CA SER A 1179 2.47 20.80 -27.81
C SER A 1179 3.01 19.39 -27.52
N PRO A 1180 2.89 18.41 -28.45
CA PRO A 1180 3.43 17.06 -28.22
C PRO A 1180 4.94 17.05 -27.98
N LEU A 1181 5.68 18.07 -28.44
CA LEU A 1181 7.09 18.31 -28.11
C LEU A 1181 7.33 18.22 -26.60
N ASN A 1182 6.53 18.93 -25.81
CA ASN A 1182 6.70 19.03 -24.36
C ASN A 1182 6.52 17.66 -23.71
N TYR A 1183 5.44 16.96 -24.03
CA TYR A 1183 5.12 15.66 -23.46
C TYR A 1183 6.05 14.53 -23.92
N LEU A 1184 6.47 14.53 -25.18
CA LEU A 1184 7.38 13.51 -25.72
C LEU A 1184 8.81 13.70 -25.17
N THR A 1185 9.30 14.94 -25.05
CA THR A 1185 10.62 15.22 -24.44
C THR A 1185 10.63 14.92 -22.94
N TRP A 1186 9.61 15.36 -22.20
CA TRP A 1186 9.31 14.94 -20.82
C TRP A 1186 9.35 13.41 -20.67
N GLY A 1187 8.71 12.70 -21.59
CA GLY A 1187 8.68 11.24 -21.58
C GLY A 1187 10.03 10.57 -21.85
N MET A 1188 10.87 11.12 -22.74
CA MET A 1188 12.22 10.59 -22.98
C MET A 1188 13.13 10.76 -21.77
N VAL A 1189 13.09 11.93 -21.12
CA VAL A 1189 13.82 12.16 -19.85
C VAL A 1189 13.27 11.26 -18.75
N GLY A 1190 11.94 11.12 -18.67
CA GLY A 1190 11.26 10.20 -17.77
C GLY A 1190 11.68 8.75 -17.94
N TYR A 1191 11.82 8.27 -19.18
CA TYR A 1191 12.37 6.94 -19.47
C TYR A 1191 13.81 6.79 -18.98
N LEU A 1192 14.67 7.79 -19.24
CA LEU A 1192 16.06 7.77 -18.79
C LEU A 1192 16.17 7.68 -17.27
N PHE A 1193 15.47 8.54 -16.52
CA PHE A 1193 15.61 8.60 -15.06
C PHE A 1193 14.76 7.53 -14.33
N GLN A 1194 13.47 7.45 -14.64
CA GLN A 1194 12.50 6.61 -13.89
C GLN A 1194 12.46 5.15 -14.35
N HIS A 1195 12.99 4.81 -15.53
CA HIS A 1195 13.12 3.43 -15.99
C HIS A 1195 14.59 2.98 -16.07
N HIS A 1196 15.43 3.61 -16.88
CA HIS A 1196 16.79 3.13 -17.13
C HIS A 1196 17.71 3.30 -15.92
N ILE A 1197 17.83 4.52 -15.38
CA ILE A 1197 18.68 4.83 -14.22
C ILE A 1197 18.12 4.17 -12.96
N ARG A 1198 16.81 4.22 -12.73
CA ARG A 1198 16.16 3.53 -11.59
C ARG A 1198 16.42 2.02 -11.58
N SER A 1199 16.38 1.34 -12.73
CA SER A 1199 16.59 -0.13 -12.79
C SER A 1199 18.06 -0.56 -12.72
N ARG A 1200 18.99 0.20 -13.31
CA ARG A 1200 20.42 -0.16 -13.34
C ARG A 1200 21.27 0.45 -12.23
N TYR A 1201 20.89 1.64 -11.75
CA TYR A 1201 21.66 2.45 -10.81
C TYR A 1201 20.81 2.89 -9.61
N PHE A 1202 20.02 1.96 -9.07
CA PHE A 1202 19.03 2.22 -8.01
C PHE A 1202 19.59 2.98 -6.80
N ASN A 1203 20.86 2.75 -6.41
CA ASN A 1203 21.49 3.49 -5.31
C ASN A 1203 21.69 4.98 -5.61
N TRP A 1204 22.06 5.34 -6.85
CA TRP A 1204 22.10 6.74 -7.28
C TRP A 1204 20.68 7.33 -7.27
N TRP A 1205 19.73 6.60 -7.86
CA TRP A 1205 18.34 7.04 -7.97
C TRP A 1205 17.74 7.34 -6.59
N ARG A 1206 17.85 6.38 -5.65
CA ARG A 1206 17.37 6.50 -4.27
C ARG A 1206 17.99 7.69 -3.51
N ARG A 1207 19.27 8.00 -3.73
CA ARG A 1207 19.95 9.06 -2.94
C ARG A 1207 19.85 10.45 -3.55
N LEU A 1208 19.81 10.57 -4.88
CA LEU A 1208 20.04 11.82 -5.61
C LEU A 1208 18.97 12.20 -6.64
N ASN A 1209 18.02 11.32 -7.03
CA ASN A 1209 17.06 11.61 -8.11
C ASN A 1209 16.18 12.85 -7.82
N PHE A 1210 15.41 12.82 -6.72
CA PHE A 1210 14.54 13.95 -6.35
C PHE A 1210 15.32 15.25 -6.14
N LEU A 1211 16.52 15.17 -5.56
CA LEU A 1211 17.37 16.33 -5.32
C LEU A 1211 17.98 16.91 -6.61
N THR A 1212 18.21 16.07 -7.62
CA THR A 1212 18.60 16.50 -8.96
C THR A 1212 17.46 17.24 -9.65
N SER A 1213 16.20 16.79 -9.48
CA SER A 1213 15.02 17.56 -9.92
C SER A 1213 15.01 18.95 -9.30
N SER A 1214 15.07 19.05 -7.96
CA SER A 1214 15.06 20.34 -7.26
C SER A 1214 16.13 21.30 -7.77
N GLY A 1215 17.32 20.78 -8.12
CA GLY A 1215 18.42 21.59 -8.66
C GLY A 1215 18.18 22.07 -10.10
N LEU A 1216 17.64 21.21 -10.98
CA LEU A 1216 17.27 21.58 -12.35
C LEU A 1216 16.15 22.64 -12.35
N ASP A 1217 15.12 22.42 -11.52
CA ASP A 1217 13.93 23.26 -11.42
C ASP A 1217 14.27 24.64 -10.80
N LEU A 1218 15.10 24.67 -9.74
CA LEU A 1218 15.57 25.92 -9.15
C LEU A 1218 16.56 26.66 -10.05
N GLY A 1219 17.50 25.95 -10.67
CA GLY A 1219 18.45 26.53 -11.62
C GLY A 1219 17.74 27.21 -12.79
N LEU A 1220 16.65 26.60 -13.28
CA LEU A 1220 15.77 27.20 -14.29
C LEU A 1220 15.07 28.45 -13.75
N ALA A 1221 14.42 28.37 -12.60
CA ALA A 1221 13.70 29.52 -12.04
C ALA A 1221 14.63 30.73 -11.79
N LEU A 1222 15.84 30.50 -11.28
CA LEU A 1222 16.86 31.54 -11.10
C LEU A 1222 17.36 32.11 -12.44
N ALA A 1223 17.63 31.26 -13.44
CA ALA A 1223 18.05 31.72 -14.76
C ALA A 1223 16.97 32.55 -15.44
N THR A 1224 15.72 32.10 -15.41
CA THR A 1224 14.55 32.81 -15.95
C THR A 1224 14.37 34.17 -15.27
N LEU A 1225 14.50 34.26 -13.94
CA LEU A 1225 14.43 35.54 -13.23
C LEU A 1225 15.57 36.49 -13.61
N VAL A 1226 16.80 36.00 -13.78
CA VAL A 1226 17.93 36.84 -14.21
C VAL A 1226 17.79 37.27 -15.67
N ILE A 1227 17.43 36.37 -16.59
CA ILE A 1227 17.18 36.71 -18.01
C ILE A 1227 16.02 37.71 -18.14
N PHE A 1228 15.00 37.59 -17.28
CA PHE A 1228 13.92 38.56 -17.20
C PHE A 1228 14.41 39.94 -16.71
N PHE A 1229 14.94 40.04 -15.49
CA PHE A 1229 15.30 41.32 -14.89
C PHE A 1229 16.52 42.01 -15.53
N ALA A 1230 17.50 41.25 -16.03
CA ALA A 1230 18.72 41.81 -16.62
C ALA A 1230 18.54 42.18 -18.11
N PHE A 1231 17.89 41.33 -18.91
CA PHE A 1231 17.76 41.54 -20.35
C PHE A 1231 16.34 41.95 -20.76
N THR A 1232 15.34 41.13 -20.42
CA THR A 1232 13.98 41.26 -20.98
C THR A 1232 13.27 42.53 -20.52
N LEU A 1233 13.44 42.93 -19.25
CA LEU A 1233 12.86 44.13 -18.68
C LEU A 1233 13.56 45.42 -19.18
N ASN A 1234 14.85 45.31 -19.50
CA ASN A 1234 15.64 46.41 -20.07
C ASN A 1234 15.56 46.48 -21.61
N ASN A 1235 14.65 45.71 -22.23
CA ASN A 1235 14.48 45.58 -23.69
C ASN A 1235 15.77 45.21 -24.46
N ILE A 1236 16.65 44.42 -23.84
CA ILE A 1236 17.87 43.90 -24.47
C ILE A 1236 17.53 42.59 -25.19
N ASP A 1237 17.18 42.69 -26.47
CA ASP A 1237 16.86 41.54 -27.31
C ASP A 1237 18.04 40.53 -27.41
N PRO A 1238 17.75 39.23 -27.59
CA PRO A 1238 18.75 38.21 -27.93
C PRO A 1238 19.64 38.63 -29.10
N PRO A 1239 20.93 38.23 -29.13
CA PRO A 1239 21.83 38.57 -30.23
C PRO A 1239 21.29 38.03 -31.56
N SER A 1240 21.21 38.86 -32.60
CA SER A 1240 20.88 38.41 -33.96
C SER A 1240 22.06 37.63 -34.54
N TRP A 1241 21.79 36.36 -34.82
CA TRP A 1241 22.63 35.43 -35.57
C TRP A 1241 21.76 34.24 -35.96
N TRP A 1242 22.25 33.40 -36.88
CA TRP A 1242 21.51 32.27 -37.46
C TRP A 1242 20.70 31.44 -36.44
N GLY A 1243 21.27 31.06 -35.30
CA GLY A 1243 20.60 30.23 -34.29
C GLY A 1243 19.46 30.92 -33.51
N ASN A 1244 19.35 32.24 -33.56
CA ASN A 1244 18.21 32.98 -32.99
C ASN A 1244 17.20 33.38 -34.07
N ASP A 1245 17.68 33.68 -35.27
CA ASP A 1245 16.85 34.19 -36.36
C ASP A 1245 16.12 33.08 -37.14
N ILE A 1246 16.74 31.90 -37.34
CA ILE A 1246 16.18 30.80 -38.15
C ILE A 1246 14.83 30.29 -37.64
N VAL A 1247 14.62 30.29 -36.32
CA VAL A 1247 13.35 29.84 -35.71
C VAL A 1247 12.19 30.71 -36.21
N ARG A 1248 12.42 32.03 -36.32
CA ARG A 1248 11.43 33.04 -36.67
C ARG A 1248 11.08 33.06 -38.16
N THR A 1249 11.85 32.40 -39.03
CA THR A 1249 11.60 32.38 -40.48
C THR A 1249 10.55 31.35 -40.90
N THR A 1250 10.27 30.34 -40.08
CA THR A 1250 9.39 29.20 -40.41
C THR A 1250 7.91 29.58 -40.51
N LEU A 1251 7.12 28.85 -41.33
CA LEU A 1251 5.66 29.01 -41.34
C LEU A 1251 5.02 28.63 -40.00
N ASP A 1252 5.59 27.67 -39.27
CA ASP A 1252 5.17 27.25 -37.93
C ASP A 1252 5.21 28.42 -36.94
N TYR A 1253 6.36 29.09 -36.80
CA TYR A 1253 6.51 30.24 -35.90
C TYR A 1253 5.60 31.43 -36.29
N LYS A 1254 5.31 31.57 -37.59
CA LYS A 1254 4.41 32.61 -38.13
C LYS A 1254 2.92 32.26 -38.00
N GLY A 1255 2.57 31.04 -37.59
CA GLY A 1255 1.18 30.53 -37.59
C GLY A 1255 0.55 30.43 -38.99
N GLY A 1256 1.38 30.31 -40.04
CA GLY A 1256 0.96 30.30 -41.45
C GLY A 1256 0.82 28.91 -42.07
N ALA A 1257 1.02 27.85 -41.30
CA ALA A 1257 1.04 26.45 -41.76
C ALA A 1257 -0.39 25.88 -41.91
N VAL A 1258 -1.12 26.37 -42.91
CA VAL A 1258 -2.50 25.99 -43.27
C VAL A 1258 -2.54 25.47 -44.71
N GLN A 1259 -3.32 24.41 -44.98
CA GLN A 1259 -3.30 23.71 -46.28
C GLN A 1259 -4.04 24.48 -47.38
N ALA A 1260 -5.20 25.05 -47.06
CA ALA A 1260 -6.03 25.84 -47.96
C ALA A 1260 -6.30 27.24 -47.38
N LYS A 1261 -6.42 28.24 -48.25
CA LYS A 1261 -6.85 29.60 -47.86
C LYS A 1261 -8.20 29.89 -48.49
N VAL A 1262 -9.11 30.44 -47.70
CA VAL A 1262 -10.45 30.84 -48.17
C VAL A 1262 -10.30 31.94 -49.23
N PRO A 1263 -10.89 31.80 -50.43
CA PRO A 1263 -10.91 32.87 -51.41
C PRO A 1263 -11.67 34.11 -50.91
N GLU A 1264 -11.26 35.30 -51.36
CA GLU A 1264 -11.87 36.56 -50.93
C GLU A 1264 -13.37 36.61 -51.27
N GLY A 1265 -14.21 36.79 -50.26
CA GLY A 1265 -15.67 36.78 -50.39
C GLY A 1265 -16.34 35.39 -50.34
N GLN A 1266 -15.58 34.31 -50.10
CA GLN A 1266 -16.12 32.97 -49.84
C GLN A 1266 -16.05 32.61 -48.35
N THR A 1267 -16.72 31.51 -47.98
CA THR A 1267 -16.72 30.93 -46.63
C THR A 1267 -16.55 29.41 -46.69
N PHE A 1268 -16.06 28.81 -45.61
CA PHE A 1268 -16.07 27.35 -45.41
C PHE A 1268 -16.95 26.98 -44.21
N GLY A 1269 -17.49 25.75 -44.21
CA GLY A 1269 -18.37 25.25 -43.16
C GLY A 1269 -19.67 24.66 -43.69
N PRO A 1270 -20.61 24.32 -42.80
CA PRO A 1270 -21.98 23.98 -43.20
C PRO A 1270 -22.74 25.24 -43.66
N GLU A 1271 -23.70 25.07 -44.57
CA GLU A 1271 -24.55 26.18 -45.07
C GLU A 1271 -25.55 26.71 -44.03
N SER A 1272 -25.75 26.00 -42.91
CA SER A 1272 -26.64 26.35 -41.80
C SER A 1272 -26.12 25.76 -40.48
N TRP A 1273 -26.25 26.48 -39.36
CA TRP A 1273 -25.73 26.10 -38.03
C TRP A 1273 -26.66 26.52 -36.88
#